data_AF-A0A3L7ZPV2-F1
#
_entry.id   AF-A0A3L7ZPV2-F1
#
_cell.length_a   1.000
_cell.length_b   1.000
_cell.length_c   1.000
_cell.angle_alpha   90.00
_cell.angle_beta   90.00
_cell.angle_gamma   90.00
#
_symmetry.space_group_name_H-M   'P 1'
#
loop_
_entity.id
_entity.type
_entity.pdbx_description
1 polymer ?
#
loop_
_entity_poly.entity_id
_entity_poly.type
_entity_poly.pdbx_seq_one_letter_code
_entity_poly.pdbx_strand_id
1 'polypeptide(L)'
;MKKLFFFFTFLVGLGISSSVYAQSVEEVKLTSANTLASKLGADVGKVRTLKVNGPLGAEDFKTMKEQMAMLQVLDMSGVTELPKTAYWNESVREELQSIPREAFQNKLTLQKVVFPSVLQRIDDYAFNGCSNLTEVDFSQAAQLKQIRNYAFEECSGLKELDLSACAALEEILWNTFGSCSNLQSVNMSGCEKLTSIGQLGYDGVFDNCTSLKTVDLSGCSALKEICGYAFSFCRNLTAVNVEGCTGLETIENRAFQSCNQLSDFDFSQLTALKEIGESAFSGCALAGDIAFASGINQIGANAFFGNENITSFDFSKSMDLTVISYGVFSSCENLKKVDFTNCSSLSTLNIGAFYNCPVLEEVVIDNGFYTSIDGVLFVVDKASLLLYPAGKNNSSYEIPATVKTLGESSFPSNESLMELTIPESVQTIKGKAFSNNDYNGSFSRNGAKVIMQSATPIGLSQSIGLKDAFVHVPKGSAEAYRKADVWSESKIVEIDADLVTVVLEEAGTLKTKLEALNIPVYGVPELKISGPMNTEDFNVIRKMSVLRKIDLSQVMSDGNRLPDYTFSGHGNLEEVILPETIETIDYQAFSGCSSLKSIDFSSLSHLRSIAHYAFENAGITSVDFSKTSLTSIGERAFNGCLITGDLSFPATLNNIGSRAFSSAVLSSIKLKSPDKVYLNGNVFESTDKTTCKVYVPKGMKESYQKDENWSAFKNIEEFGFLVTASSKGNGWVEGAGAYETGEIVTLKAIAYSGDVYEASSFDGWYENNKKISTEPELTFEMKDTDRSLEARFYSEIMTFNGGDYVMSDQNKIDGPAVLLRSGSLTVEGNEVWKPKSFAYYQGASLLVDSEIETEAISFNWDAWSNYWHFVSFPYDLKMSEIKLTSSDARFVVREYDGKSRADKGVGESWRQLSDEEILKANTGYIIQFNSGDGMADAFTTKTGDMKALFNRASVTIPLNTYASDNAMNANWNFVGNPYPAYYSVERLFADGLDATVTVWSPDLNNYEYYTQEDKDVYLAPLTAFFVQTKTSNLVFNPEGRVAALPGETQAASALRSADNRRVVNLLLAGEKASDRTRVVFNEEASMEYEIGLDAAKFSSPNADAASFYSLDKEGNRLAINERPVADGVVRLGCVLPAKGSYTISLKEKIGEGIQLVDKRTGAVCDLNQEAYTFEAEAGTLSDRFELRSDVVTSVEAIDASVRWNVREGLLIVSGLRDVETLSVCDAAGRIHFAGKATDDEVRIALPQSGIYYMTWTTKAGERQTRSIKW
;
A
#
# COMPACT_ATOMS: atom_id res chain seq x y z
N MET A 1 17.47 18.11 -48.07
CA MET A 1 17.79 19.28 -48.93
C MET A 1 16.61 19.73 -49.84
N LYS A 2 15.35 19.76 -49.37
CA LYS A 2 14.19 20.31 -50.14
C LYS A 2 13.19 21.15 -49.34
N LYS A 3 13.38 21.32 -48.01
CA LYS A 3 12.58 22.22 -47.16
C LYS A 3 13.25 23.57 -46.86
N LEU A 4 14.52 23.76 -47.24
CA LEU A 4 15.26 25.01 -47.01
C LEU A 4 14.95 26.11 -48.06
N PHE A 5 14.27 25.76 -49.15
CA PHE A 5 14.05 26.66 -50.30
C PHE A 5 12.81 27.57 -50.14
N PHE A 6 11.96 27.34 -49.14
CA PHE A 6 10.70 28.08 -48.95
C PHE A 6 10.78 29.22 -47.92
N PHE A 7 11.87 29.32 -47.15
CA PHE A 7 12.08 30.41 -46.18
C PHE A 7 12.81 31.62 -46.78
N PHE A 8 13.43 31.46 -47.96
CA PHE A 8 14.27 32.48 -48.59
C PHE A 8 13.50 33.50 -49.46
N THR A 9 12.22 33.25 -49.74
CA THR A 9 11.40 34.10 -50.63
C THR A 9 10.52 35.13 -49.93
N PHE A 10 10.45 35.14 -48.59
CA PHE A 10 9.63 36.11 -47.84
C PHE A 10 10.42 37.34 -47.35
N LEU A 11 11.75 37.26 -47.26
CA LEU A 11 12.62 38.36 -46.78
C LEU A 11 13.08 39.35 -47.86
N VAL A 12 12.69 39.15 -49.13
CA VAL A 12 13.04 40.05 -50.26
C VAL A 12 12.06 41.24 -50.37
N GLY A 13 11.07 41.34 -49.48
CA GLY A 13 9.99 42.33 -49.53
C GLY A 13 10.29 43.73 -48.97
N LEU A 14 11.44 43.96 -48.34
CA LEU A 14 11.82 45.27 -47.78
C LEU A 14 13.23 45.66 -48.26
N GLY A 15 13.29 46.70 -49.10
CA GLY A 15 14.52 47.13 -49.76
C GLY A 15 15.53 47.79 -48.83
N ILE A 16 16.38 46.97 -48.21
CA ILE A 16 17.67 47.40 -47.65
C ILE A 16 18.78 46.79 -48.52
N SER A 17 19.72 47.63 -48.93
CA SER A 17 20.76 47.29 -49.91
C SER A 17 21.64 46.12 -49.43
N SER A 18 21.51 44.97 -50.08
CA SER A 18 22.47 43.88 -50.00
C SER A 18 23.77 44.29 -50.69
N SER A 19 24.58 45.07 -49.97
CA SER A 19 26.01 45.14 -50.24
C SER A 19 26.60 43.76 -49.94
N VAL A 20 26.95 43.04 -51.01
CA VAL A 20 27.66 41.76 -50.92
C VAL A 20 29.06 42.07 -50.41
N TYR A 21 29.22 42.14 -49.09
CA TYR A 21 30.53 42.11 -48.45
C TYR A 21 31.10 40.72 -48.65
N ALA A 22 31.85 40.56 -49.75
CA ALA A 22 32.74 39.43 -49.94
C ALA A 22 33.68 39.33 -48.73
N GLN A 23 34.08 38.09 -48.41
CA GLN A 23 35.00 37.78 -47.34
C GLN A 23 36.42 38.20 -47.74
N SER A 24 36.69 39.51 -47.76
CA SER A 24 38.00 40.07 -48.07
C SER A 24 38.97 39.77 -46.92
N VAL A 25 39.87 38.81 -47.17
CA VAL A 25 41.07 38.61 -46.37
C VAL A 25 41.93 39.87 -46.51
N GLU A 26 42.04 40.65 -45.45
CA GLU A 26 42.89 41.84 -45.44
C GLU A 26 44.31 41.42 -45.00
N GLU A 27 45.22 41.30 -45.97
CA GLU A 27 46.63 40.95 -45.69
C GLU A 27 47.46 42.23 -45.47
N VAL A 28 47.82 42.46 -44.21
CA VAL A 28 48.53 43.66 -43.75
C VAL A 28 50.00 43.34 -43.54
N LYS A 29 50.86 44.02 -44.31
CA LYS A 29 52.30 44.04 -44.07
C LYS A 29 52.71 45.26 -43.25
N LEU A 30 53.18 45.02 -42.03
CA LEU A 30 53.74 46.02 -41.12
C LEU A 30 55.26 46.07 -41.28
N THR A 31 55.83 47.28 -41.23
CA THR A 31 57.29 47.51 -41.20
C THR A 31 57.80 47.94 -39.83
N SER A 32 56.88 48.19 -38.89
CA SER A 32 57.14 48.67 -37.53
C SER A 32 55.92 48.36 -36.65
N ALA A 33 56.15 47.93 -35.42
CA ALA A 33 55.11 47.68 -34.43
C ALA A 33 54.30 48.95 -34.08
N ASN A 34 53.09 48.77 -33.54
CA ASN A 34 52.14 49.82 -33.16
C ASN A 34 51.63 50.67 -34.35
N THR A 35 51.48 50.08 -35.54
CA THR A 35 51.03 50.79 -36.76
C THR A 35 49.80 50.20 -37.45
N LEU A 36 49.16 49.16 -36.89
CA LEU A 36 48.00 48.50 -37.49
C LEU A 36 46.83 49.45 -37.72
N ALA A 37 46.48 50.29 -36.74
CA ALA A 37 45.39 51.27 -36.85
C ALA A 37 45.65 52.29 -37.98
N SER A 38 46.87 52.81 -38.09
CA SER A 38 47.23 53.77 -39.15
C SER A 38 47.29 53.12 -40.53
N LYS A 39 47.60 51.82 -40.58
CA LYS A 39 47.65 51.02 -41.82
C LYS A 39 46.27 50.63 -42.36
N LEU A 40 45.31 50.35 -41.48
CA LEU A 40 43.91 50.04 -41.83
C LEU A 40 43.03 51.28 -41.99
N GLY A 41 43.37 52.41 -41.34
CA GLY A 41 42.67 53.67 -41.49
C GLY A 41 41.17 53.57 -41.19
N ALA A 42 40.33 54.09 -42.08
CA ALA A 42 38.87 54.12 -41.92
C ALA A 42 38.18 52.74 -42.00
N ASP A 43 38.90 51.70 -42.40
CA ASP A 43 38.36 50.35 -42.55
C ASP A 43 38.64 49.42 -41.35
N VAL A 44 39.38 49.88 -40.35
CA VAL A 44 39.75 49.11 -39.13
C VAL A 44 38.56 48.40 -38.47
N GLY A 45 37.39 49.05 -38.39
CA GLY A 45 36.18 48.48 -37.79
C GLY A 45 35.40 47.49 -38.67
N LYS A 46 35.79 47.30 -39.94
CA LYS A 46 35.07 46.48 -40.94
C LYS A 46 35.75 45.14 -41.22
N VAL A 47 37.04 45.00 -40.87
CA VAL A 47 37.84 43.80 -41.16
C VAL A 47 37.29 42.60 -40.40
N ARG A 48 36.99 41.52 -41.13
CA ARG A 48 36.57 40.22 -40.57
C ARG A 48 37.68 39.18 -40.53
N THR A 49 38.55 39.18 -41.54
CA THR A 49 39.71 38.29 -41.60
C THR A 49 40.95 39.14 -41.80
N LEU A 50 41.83 39.14 -40.79
CA LEU A 50 43.10 39.86 -40.80
C LEU A 50 44.23 38.83 -40.90
N LYS A 51 45.14 39.03 -41.87
CA LYS A 51 46.43 38.34 -41.90
C LYS A 51 47.55 39.35 -41.68
N VAL A 52 48.43 39.11 -40.73
CA VAL A 52 49.53 40.04 -40.40
C VAL A 52 50.88 39.45 -40.80
N ASN A 53 51.67 40.25 -41.50
CA ASN A 53 53.08 39.98 -41.81
C ASN A 53 53.96 41.09 -41.22
N GLY A 54 54.99 40.74 -40.43
CA GLY A 54 55.90 41.70 -39.78
C GLY A 54 55.68 41.85 -38.26
N PRO A 55 56.23 42.90 -37.62
CA PRO A 55 56.20 43.06 -36.16
C PRO A 55 54.84 43.58 -35.65
N LEU A 56 54.35 43.03 -34.54
CA LEU A 56 53.18 43.50 -33.78
C LEU A 56 53.61 44.08 -32.42
N GLY A 57 52.97 45.18 -32.02
CA GLY A 57 53.14 45.85 -30.73
C GLY A 57 51.86 45.87 -29.88
N ALA A 58 51.98 46.32 -28.63
CA ALA A 58 50.86 46.32 -27.68
C ALA A 58 49.67 47.18 -28.14
N GLU A 59 49.92 48.30 -28.82
CA GLU A 59 48.84 49.14 -29.38
C GLU A 59 48.15 48.49 -30.60
N ASP A 60 48.82 47.55 -31.28
CA ASP A 60 48.17 46.77 -32.35
C ASP A 60 47.16 45.79 -31.76
N PHE A 61 47.52 45.06 -30.69
CA PHE A 61 46.58 44.20 -29.96
C PHE A 61 45.42 45.00 -29.36
N LYS A 62 45.70 46.18 -28.78
CA LYS A 62 44.66 47.10 -28.31
C LYS A 62 43.72 47.55 -29.43
N THR A 63 44.26 47.86 -30.62
CA THR A 63 43.48 48.15 -31.82
C THR A 63 42.58 46.97 -32.20
N MET A 64 43.11 45.74 -32.19
CA MET A 64 42.33 44.53 -32.46
C MET A 64 41.22 44.32 -31.42
N LYS A 65 41.47 44.59 -30.13
CA LYS A 65 40.45 44.52 -29.05
C LYS A 65 39.36 45.57 -29.26
N GLU A 66 39.73 46.84 -29.22
CA GLU A 66 38.84 47.99 -29.06
C GLU A 66 38.19 48.47 -30.37
N GLN A 67 38.90 48.42 -31.50
CA GLN A 67 38.47 49.06 -32.75
C GLN A 67 37.98 48.07 -33.81
N MET A 68 38.56 46.87 -33.88
CA MET A 68 38.21 45.86 -34.89
C MET A 68 36.96 45.05 -34.49
N ALA A 69 35.80 45.71 -34.37
CA ALA A 69 34.57 45.09 -33.85
C ALA A 69 34.14 43.81 -34.61
N MET A 70 34.37 43.74 -35.93
CA MET A 70 33.96 42.62 -36.78
C MET A 70 34.99 41.48 -36.91
N LEU A 71 36.13 41.53 -36.21
CA LEU A 71 37.23 40.56 -36.39
C LEU A 71 36.81 39.13 -35.99
N GLN A 72 36.83 38.22 -36.96
CA GLN A 72 36.48 36.80 -36.86
C GLN A 72 37.70 35.87 -36.99
N VAL A 73 38.64 36.20 -37.88
CA VAL A 73 39.81 35.35 -38.14
C VAL A 73 41.08 36.20 -38.04
N LEU A 74 42.02 35.77 -37.20
CA LEU A 74 43.33 36.40 -37.04
C LEU A 74 44.43 35.40 -37.42
N ASP A 75 45.07 35.63 -38.56
CA ASP A 75 46.24 34.88 -39.00
C ASP A 75 47.51 35.68 -38.69
N MET A 76 48.27 35.22 -37.68
CA MET A 76 49.57 35.78 -37.31
C MET A 76 50.75 34.94 -37.83
N SER A 77 50.55 33.97 -38.71
CA SER A 77 51.65 33.08 -39.20
C SER A 77 52.85 33.83 -39.79
N GLY A 78 52.64 35.04 -40.33
CA GLY A 78 53.68 35.93 -40.86
C GLY A 78 54.29 36.92 -39.86
N VAL A 79 53.91 36.87 -38.58
CA VAL A 79 54.40 37.81 -37.55
C VAL A 79 55.83 37.47 -37.13
N THR A 80 56.70 38.48 -37.17
CA THR A 80 58.16 38.31 -36.95
C THR A 80 58.64 38.82 -35.59
N GLU A 81 57.81 39.60 -34.89
CA GLU A 81 58.08 40.08 -33.52
C GLU A 81 56.75 40.30 -32.80
N LEU A 82 56.70 39.93 -31.52
CA LEU A 82 55.57 40.18 -30.62
C LEU A 82 55.99 41.08 -29.44
N PRO A 83 55.03 41.70 -28.72
CA PRO A 83 55.30 42.41 -27.47
C PRO A 83 56.07 41.55 -26.47
N LYS A 84 57.10 42.12 -25.84
CA LYS A 84 57.90 41.44 -24.83
C LYS A 84 57.31 41.65 -23.44
N THR A 85 56.75 40.60 -22.84
CA THR A 85 56.38 40.62 -21.42
C THR A 85 57.61 40.23 -20.60
N ALA A 86 57.94 41.05 -19.61
CA ALA A 86 58.97 40.71 -18.63
C ALA A 86 58.43 39.68 -17.63
N TYR A 87 59.18 38.59 -17.43
CA TYR A 87 58.85 37.54 -16.47
C TYR A 87 60.06 37.20 -15.59
N TRP A 88 59.80 36.69 -14.39
CA TRP A 88 60.80 36.28 -13.43
C TRP A 88 60.81 34.76 -13.29
N ASN A 89 61.85 34.12 -13.83
CA ASN A 89 62.13 32.71 -13.63
C ASN A 89 63.29 32.58 -12.62
N GLU A 90 63.08 31.92 -11.48
CA GLU A 90 64.12 31.71 -10.44
C GLU A 90 64.96 32.97 -10.09
N SER A 91 64.32 34.14 -9.99
CA SER A 91 64.95 35.47 -9.77
C SER A 91 65.75 36.06 -10.94
N VAL A 92 65.73 35.43 -12.12
CA VAL A 92 66.23 35.98 -13.39
C VAL A 92 65.08 36.64 -14.16
N ARG A 93 65.29 37.88 -14.63
CA ARG A 93 64.32 38.58 -15.49
C ARG A 93 64.54 38.21 -16.96
N GLU A 94 63.63 37.42 -17.52
CA GLU A 94 63.52 37.17 -18.96
C GLU A 94 62.50 38.11 -19.62
N GLU A 95 62.59 38.28 -20.94
CA GLU A 95 61.61 39.02 -21.76
C GLU A 95 61.10 38.10 -22.87
N LEU A 96 59.87 37.60 -22.74
CA LEU A 96 59.26 36.62 -23.64
C LEU A 96 58.32 37.30 -24.64
N GLN A 97 58.41 36.88 -25.90
CA GLN A 97 57.50 37.31 -26.97
C GLN A 97 56.09 36.75 -26.75
N SER A 98 55.11 37.63 -26.57
CA SER A 98 53.82 37.28 -25.96
C SER A 98 52.59 37.77 -26.72
N ILE A 99 51.49 37.03 -26.59
CA ILE A 99 50.15 37.61 -26.74
C ILE A 99 49.83 38.33 -25.42
N PRO A 100 49.62 39.66 -25.39
CA PRO A 100 49.47 40.41 -24.15
C PRO A 100 48.28 39.99 -23.30
N ARG A 101 48.36 40.32 -22.00
CA ARG A 101 47.27 40.15 -21.03
C ARG A 101 45.97 40.79 -21.56
N GLU A 102 44.87 40.05 -21.44
CA GLU A 102 43.52 40.47 -21.85
C GLU A 102 43.39 40.91 -23.34
N ALA A 103 44.34 40.57 -24.23
CA ALA A 103 44.41 41.10 -25.61
C ALA A 103 43.12 40.90 -26.44
N PHE A 104 42.40 39.82 -26.21
CA PHE A 104 41.12 39.48 -26.84
C PHE A 104 40.06 39.09 -25.82
N GLN A 105 40.21 39.46 -24.54
CA GLN A 105 39.20 39.13 -23.52
C GLN A 105 37.80 39.61 -23.96
N ASN A 106 36.81 38.71 -23.86
CA ASN A 106 35.44 38.89 -24.30
C ASN A 106 35.29 39.31 -25.78
N LYS A 107 36.22 38.90 -26.65
CA LYS A 107 36.13 39.13 -28.11
C LYS A 107 35.15 38.13 -28.75
N LEU A 108 33.87 38.30 -28.45
CA LEU A 108 32.77 37.44 -28.91
C LEU A 108 32.63 37.33 -30.45
N THR A 109 33.35 38.13 -31.23
CA THR A 109 33.38 38.00 -32.70
C THR A 109 34.47 37.08 -33.21
N LEU A 110 35.51 36.77 -32.43
CA LEU A 110 36.65 35.95 -32.84
C LEU A 110 36.27 34.47 -32.94
N GLN A 111 36.70 33.82 -34.02
CA GLN A 111 36.36 32.44 -34.40
C GLN A 111 37.59 31.56 -34.66
N LYS A 112 38.67 32.14 -35.19
CA LYS A 112 39.93 31.44 -35.47
C LYS A 112 41.15 32.31 -35.17
N VAL A 113 42.18 31.71 -34.57
CA VAL A 113 43.51 32.30 -34.40
C VAL A 113 44.59 31.34 -34.93
N VAL A 114 45.53 31.85 -35.72
CA VAL A 114 46.75 31.13 -36.12
C VAL A 114 47.95 31.81 -35.47
N PHE A 115 48.71 31.08 -34.66
CA PHE A 115 49.82 31.63 -33.88
C PHE A 115 51.15 31.68 -34.65
N PRO A 116 52.03 32.66 -34.38
CA PRO A 116 53.33 32.78 -35.04
C PRO A 116 54.38 31.84 -34.45
N SER A 117 55.42 31.55 -35.23
CA SER A 117 56.59 30.79 -34.78
C SER A 117 57.50 31.52 -33.78
N VAL A 118 57.31 32.83 -33.60
CA VAL A 118 57.99 33.63 -32.56
C VAL A 118 57.23 33.69 -31.24
N LEU A 119 56.06 33.04 -31.13
CA LEU A 119 55.28 33.00 -29.90
C LEU A 119 56.02 32.23 -28.81
N GLN A 120 56.20 32.85 -27.64
CA GLN A 120 56.84 32.25 -26.46
C GLN A 120 55.92 32.22 -25.23
N ARG A 121 54.90 33.08 -25.17
CA ARG A 121 53.94 33.14 -24.05
C ARG A 121 52.55 33.60 -24.50
N ILE A 122 51.50 32.98 -23.96
CA ILE A 122 50.16 33.57 -23.97
C ILE A 122 49.87 34.03 -22.53
N ASP A 123 49.59 35.32 -22.35
CA ASP A 123 49.49 35.94 -21.02
C ASP A 123 48.09 35.83 -20.39
N ASP A 124 47.95 36.25 -19.14
CA ASP A 124 46.71 36.07 -18.36
C ASP A 124 45.47 36.61 -19.12
N TYR A 125 44.36 35.87 -19.09
CA TYR A 125 43.08 36.25 -19.72
C TYR A 125 43.13 36.60 -21.23
N ALA A 126 44.19 36.23 -21.97
CA ALA A 126 44.42 36.70 -23.34
C ALA A 126 43.23 36.48 -24.30
N PHE A 127 42.51 35.36 -24.19
CA PHE A 127 41.32 35.01 -24.96
C PHE A 127 40.11 34.66 -24.07
N ASN A 128 40.19 34.90 -22.76
CA ASN A 128 39.12 34.65 -21.79
C ASN A 128 37.74 35.15 -22.29
N GLY A 129 36.71 34.33 -22.20
CA GLY A 129 35.36 34.66 -22.65
C GLY A 129 35.17 34.74 -24.17
N CYS A 130 36.14 34.30 -25.00
CA CYS A 130 35.94 34.18 -26.46
C CYS A 130 35.06 32.97 -26.81
N SER A 131 33.79 33.00 -26.43
CA SER A 131 32.84 31.88 -26.60
C SER A 131 32.54 31.48 -28.05
N ASN A 132 32.88 32.30 -29.05
CA ASN A 132 32.79 31.94 -30.47
C ASN A 132 34.11 31.44 -31.08
N LEU A 133 35.22 31.39 -30.32
CA LEU A 133 36.52 30.91 -30.79
C LEU A 133 36.46 29.39 -30.97
N THR A 134 36.34 28.93 -32.21
CA THR A 134 36.17 27.50 -32.54
C THR A 134 37.47 26.78 -32.86
N GLU A 135 38.52 27.51 -33.22
CA GLU A 135 39.78 26.95 -33.71
C GLU A 135 40.98 27.80 -33.27
N VAL A 136 42.01 27.14 -32.71
CA VAL A 136 43.31 27.74 -32.42
C VAL A 136 44.41 26.87 -33.04
N ASP A 137 45.24 27.46 -33.88
CA ASP A 137 46.30 26.76 -34.63
C ASP A 137 47.67 27.10 -34.02
N PHE A 138 48.23 26.12 -33.31
CA PHE A 138 49.55 26.13 -32.69
C PHE A 138 50.63 25.46 -33.56
N SER A 139 50.34 25.05 -34.80
CA SER A 139 51.24 24.23 -35.63
C SER A 139 52.62 24.85 -35.92
N GLN A 140 52.75 26.17 -35.77
CA GLN A 140 54.02 26.90 -35.89
C GLN A 140 54.66 27.27 -34.54
N ALA A 141 53.93 27.16 -33.42
CA ALA A 141 54.27 27.71 -32.11
C ALA A 141 55.28 26.86 -31.31
N ALA A 142 56.29 26.29 -31.97
CA ALA A 142 57.30 25.43 -31.37
C ALA A 142 58.21 26.13 -30.34
N GLN A 143 58.14 27.47 -30.20
CA GLN A 143 58.82 28.25 -29.17
C GLN A 143 57.95 28.60 -27.96
N LEU A 144 56.67 28.21 -27.95
CA LEU A 144 55.74 28.50 -26.85
C LEU A 144 56.22 27.80 -25.58
N LYS A 145 56.60 28.58 -24.57
CA LYS A 145 57.03 28.09 -23.24
C LYS A 145 55.90 28.02 -22.23
N GLN A 146 54.98 28.99 -22.26
CA GLN A 146 54.02 29.20 -21.17
C GLN A 146 52.63 29.61 -21.69
N ILE A 147 51.58 28.96 -21.20
CA ILE A 147 50.19 29.43 -21.31
C ILE A 147 49.71 29.81 -19.92
N ARG A 148 49.30 31.07 -19.75
CA ARG A 148 49.02 31.68 -18.44
C ARG A 148 47.56 31.57 -18.03
N ASN A 149 47.30 32.06 -16.83
CA ASN A 149 46.07 31.82 -16.07
C ASN A 149 44.85 32.32 -16.85
N TYR A 150 43.80 31.51 -16.89
CA TYR A 150 42.54 31.85 -17.57
C TYR A 150 42.67 32.20 -19.06
N ALA A 151 43.81 31.92 -19.73
CA ALA A 151 44.09 32.47 -21.05
C ALA A 151 43.06 32.10 -22.13
N PHE A 152 42.35 30.98 -21.99
CA PHE A 152 41.25 30.51 -22.82
C PHE A 152 40.02 30.07 -21.98
N GLU A 153 39.91 30.50 -20.73
CA GLU A 153 38.74 30.19 -19.90
C GLU A 153 37.46 30.71 -20.58
N GLU A 154 36.38 29.94 -20.54
CA GLU A 154 35.10 30.21 -21.21
C GLU A 154 35.19 30.36 -22.74
N CYS A 155 36.28 29.89 -23.38
CA CYS A 155 36.32 29.63 -24.84
C CYS A 155 35.44 28.43 -25.22
N SER A 156 34.16 28.49 -24.84
CA SER A 156 33.15 27.45 -25.03
C SER A 156 32.84 27.11 -26.48
N GLY A 157 33.36 27.85 -27.46
CA GLY A 157 33.29 27.49 -28.89
C GLY A 157 34.33 26.45 -29.32
N LEU A 158 35.43 26.30 -28.56
CA LEU A 158 36.58 25.50 -28.94
C LEU A 158 36.21 24.01 -28.93
N LYS A 159 36.62 23.26 -29.96
CA LYS A 159 36.28 21.84 -30.12
C LYS A 159 37.46 20.90 -29.93
N GLU A 160 38.64 21.32 -30.35
CA GLU A 160 39.87 20.52 -30.35
C GLU A 160 41.01 21.45 -29.95
N LEU A 161 41.93 20.96 -29.13
CA LEU A 161 43.15 21.67 -28.74
C LEU A 161 44.35 20.79 -29.08
N ASP A 162 45.11 21.18 -30.08
CA ASP A 162 46.36 20.51 -30.45
C ASP A 162 47.56 21.38 -30.04
N LEU A 163 48.32 20.88 -29.05
CA LEU A 163 49.57 21.44 -28.55
C LEU A 163 50.78 20.55 -28.91
N SER A 164 50.60 19.49 -29.71
CA SER A 164 51.68 18.55 -30.05
C SER A 164 52.88 19.18 -30.78
N ALA A 165 52.69 20.34 -31.43
CA ALA A 165 53.78 21.12 -32.03
C ALA A 165 54.60 21.95 -31.01
N CYS A 166 54.13 22.10 -29.76
CA CYS A 166 54.70 22.98 -28.74
C CYS A 166 55.79 22.28 -27.91
N ALA A 167 56.84 21.78 -28.55
CA ALA A 167 57.94 21.07 -27.89
C ALA A 167 58.76 21.91 -26.87
N ALA A 168 58.58 23.23 -26.86
CA ALA A 168 59.18 24.12 -25.87
C ALA A 168 58.27 24.39 -24.65
N LEU A 169 57.05 23.82 -24.60
CA LEU A 169 56.07 24.11 -23.55
C LEU A 169 56.53 23.54 -22.22
N GLU A 170 56.75 24.43 -21.26
CA GLU A 170 57.24 24.13 -19.91
C GLU A 170 56.06 24.11 -18.91
N GLU A 171 55.13 25.07 -19.02
CA GLU A 171 54.02 25.25 -18.07
C GLU A 171 52.68 25.59 -18.75
N ILE A 172 51.59 24.95 -18.30
CA ILE A 172 50.20 25.42 -18.50
C ILE A 172 49.62 25.71 -17.11
N LEU A 173 49.14 26.93 -16.87
CA LEU A 173 48.73 27.35 -15.52
C LEU A 173 47.24 27.13 -15.22
N TRP A 174 46.83 27.49 -13.99
CA TRP A 174 45.49 27.28 -13.45
C TRP A 174 44.37 27.89 -14.30
N ASN A 175 43.27 27.15 -14.39
CA ASN A 175 42.05 27.46 -15.15
C ASN A 175 42.25 27.89 -16.63
N THR A 176 43.38 27.56 -17.26
CA THR A 176 43.74 28.07 -18.61
C THR A 176 42.67 27.77 -19.66
N PHE A 177 42.06 26.59 -19.66
CA PHE A 177 41.00 26.16 -20.56
C PHE A 177 39.69 25.86 -19.81
N GLY A 178 39.55 26.37 -18.58
CA GLY A 178 38.39 26.13 -17.71
C GLY A 178 37.07 26.47 -18.40
N SER A 179 36.05 25.62 -18.20
CA SER A 179 34.73 25.75 -18.81
C SER A 179 34.73 25.90 -20.34
N CYS A 180 35.74 25.39 -21.05
CA CYS A 180 35.68 25.16 -22.51
C CYS A 180 34.70 24.03 -22.83
N SER A 181 33.40 24.28 -22.68
CA SER A 181 32.35 23.26 -22.58
C SER A 181 32.09 22.44 -23.85
N ASN A 182 32.54 22.87 -25.03
CA ASN A 182 32.49 22.09 -26.28
C ASN A 182 33.82 21.41 -26.66
N LEU A 183 34.88 21.57 -25.89
CA LEU A 183 36.19 20.95 -26.15
C LEU A 183 36.05 19.42 -26.03
N GLN A 184 36.44 18.67 -27.05
CA GLN A 184 36.23 17.22 -27.16
C GLN A 184 37.53 16.43 -27.06
N SER A 185 38.65 17.00 -27.50
CA SER A 185 39.96 16.36 -27.46
C SER A 185 41.06 17.36 -27.17
N VAL A 186 42.04 16.92 -26.39
CA VAL A 186 43.29 17.65 -26.13
C VAL A 186 44.47 16.75 -26.50
N ASN A 187 45.36 17.24 -27.35
CA ASN A 187 46.59 16.56 -27.74
C ASN A 187 47.80 17.33 -27.22
N MET A 188 48.57 16.74 -26.30
CA MET A 188 49.82 17.28 -25.76
C MET A 188 51.01 16.34 -26.08
N SER A 189 50.87 15.40 -27.02
CA SER A 189 51.82 14.29 -27.24
C SER A 189 53.26 14.66 -27.67
N GLY A 190 53.51 15.94 -27.97
CA GLY A 190 54.85 16.46 -28.30
C GLY A 190 55.40 17.46 -27.27
N CYS A 191 54.73 17.64 -26.12
CA CYS A 191 55.13 18.58 -25.08
C CYS A 191 56.22 17.98 -24.16
N GLU A 192 57.35 17.56 -24.73
CA GLU A 192 58.44 16.84 -24.04
C GLU A 192 58.97 17.53 -22.76
N LYS A 193 58.82 18.86 -22.68
CA LYS A 193 59.29 19.72 -21.58
C LYS A 193 58.23 20.06 -20.53
N LEU A 194 56.98 19.66 -20.72
CA LEU A 194 55.88 20.05 -19.84
C LEU A 194 56.10 19.43 -18.46
N THR A 195 56.33 20.25 -17.43
CA THR A 195 56.60 19.75 -16.07
C THR A 195 55.35 19.57 -15.23
N SER A 196 54.30 20.35 -15.50
CA SER A 196 53.03 20.29 -14.77
C SER A 196 51.82 20.55 -15.69
N ILE A 197 50.69 19.94 -15.37
CA ILE A 197 49.38 20.33 -15.92
C ILE A 197 48.66 21.11 -14.82
N GLY A 198 48.85 22.42 -14.83
CA GLY A 198 48.38 23.35 -13.82
C GLY A 198 49.51 23.89 -12.95
N GLN A 199 49.12 24.69 -11.96
CA GLN A 199 49.98 25.15 -10.88
C GLN A 199 49.08 25.36 -9.65
N LEU A 200 49.60 25.04 -8.45
CA LEU A 200 48.92 25.12 -7.15
C LEU A 200 47.80 26.18 -7.07
N GLY A 201 46.55 25.71 -7.09
CA GLY A 201 45.34 26.54 -7.12
C GLY A 201 44.07 25.73 -6.88
N TYR A 202 42.91 26.40 -6.83
CA TYR A 202 41.60 25.76 -6.63
C TYR A 202 40.86 25.44 -7.95
N ASP A 203 41.33 25.98 -9.08
CA ASP A 203 40.65 25.91 -10.38
C ASP A 203 41.55 25.20 -11.42
N GLY A 204 41.08 24.07 -11.95
CA GLY A 204 41.88 23.18 -12.79
C GLY A 204 42.02 23.62 -14.24
N VAL A 205 43.12 23.23 -14.91
CA VAL A 205 43.44 23.62 -16.29
C VAL A 205 42.27 23.40 -17.26
N PHE A 206 41.59 22.26 -17.16
CA PHE A 206 40.44 21.85 -17.96
C PHE A 206 39.20 21.62 -17.08
N ASP A 207 39.10 22.25 -15.90
CA ASP A 207 37.93 22.07 -15.03
C ASP A 207 36.64 22.41 -15.77
N ASN A 208 35.62 21.58 -15.57
CA ASN A 208 34.29 21.72 -16.18
C ASN A 208 34.32 21.73 -17.74
N CYS A 209 35.36 21.19 -18.38
CA CYS A 209 35.36 20.83 -19.81
C CYS A 209 34.46 19.63 -20.07
N THR A 210 33.15 19.81 -19.91
CA THR A 210 32.14 18.75 -19.87
C THR A 210 32.02 17.92 -21.15
N SER A 211 32.43 18.42 -22.32
CA SER A 211 32.46 17.64 -23.58
C SER A 211 33.76 16.88 -23.84
N LEU A 212 34.80 17.05 -23.00
CA LEU A 212 36.12 16.49 -23.24
C LEU A 212 36.06 14.97 -23.14
N LYS A 213 36.56 14.26 -24.15
CA LYS A 213 36.52 12.77 -24.26
C LYS A 213 37.89 12.13 -24.13
N THR A 214 38.91 12.75 -24.70
CA THR A 214 40.26 12.17 -24.76
C THR A 214 41.32 13.22 -24.49
N VAL A 215 42.27 12.87 -23.65
CA VAL A 215 43.49 13.65 -23.43
C VAL A 215 44.68 12.77 -23.78
N ASP A 216 45.54 13.24 -24.68
CA ASP A 216 46.78 12.56 -25.03
C ASP A 216 47.98 13.26 -24.39
N LEU A 217 48.57 12.64 -23.37
CA LEU A 217 49.79 13.09 -22.69
C LEU A 217 51.02 12.25 -23.10
N SER A 218 50.91 11.42 -24.14
CA SER A 218 52.01 10.53 -24.51
C SER A 218 53.31 11.29 -24.77
N GLY A 219 54.46 10.74 -24.40
CA GLY A 219 55.75 11.41 -24.61
C GLY A 219 56.02 12.66 -23.74
N CYS A 220 55.11 13.09 -22.86
CA CYS A 220 55.34 14.12 -21.83
C CYS A 220 56.30 13.61 -20.72
N SER A 221 57.52 13.24 -21.09
CA SER A 221 58.49 12.55 -20.23
C SER A 221 59.00 13.39 -19.05
N ALA A 222 58.95 14.73 -19.16
CA ALA A 222 59.29 15.66 -18.09
C ALA A 222 58.15 15.91 -17.08
N LEU A 223 56.93 15.44 -17.35
CA LEU A 223 55.75 15.70 -16.52
C LEU A 223 55.95 15.12 -15.12
N LYS A 224 55.91 15.98 -14.10
CA LYS A 224 56.09 15.64 -12.68
C LYS A 224 54.79 15.56 -11.91
N GLU A 225 53.83 16.40 -12.26
CA GLU A 225 52.58 16.55 -11.53
C GLU A 225 51.38 16.79 -12.45
N ILE A 226 50.27 16.13 -12.13
CA ILE A 226 48.95 16.55 -12.58
C ILE A 226 48.31 17.27 -11.39
N CYS A 227 48.20 18.60 -11.50
CA CYS A 227 47.83 19.45 -10.37
C CYS A 227 46.36 19.30 -9.98
N GLY A 228 46.02 19.86 -8.83
CA GLY A 228 44.68 19.78 -8.26
C GLY A 228 43.62 20.27 -9.26
N TYR A 229 42.48 19.56 -9.28
CA TYR A 229 41.34 19.84 -10.17
C TYR A 229 41.63 19.79 -11.69
N ALA A 230 42.83 19.42 -12.17
CA ALA A 230 43.26 19.62 -13.57
C ALA A 230 42.25 19.23 -14.66
N PHE A 231 41.47 18.16 -14.47
CA PHE A 231 40.40 17.66 -15.33
C PHE A 231 39.08 17.43 -14.57
N SER A 232 38.89 18.10 -13.43
CA SER A 232 37.70 17.99 -12.60
C SER A 232 36.42 18.32 -13.39
N PHE A 233 35.35 17.58 -13.13
CA PHE A 233 34.07 17.65 -13.85
C PHE A 233 34.14 17.48 -15.39
N CYS A 234 35.20 16.91 -15.96
CA CYS A 234 35.21 16.42 -17.34
C CYS A 234 34.34 15.15 -17.50
N ARG A 235 33.01 15.29 -17.36
CA ARG A 235 32.06 14.17 -17.23
C ARG A 235 31.98 13.21 -18.43
N ASN A 236 32.47 13.63 -19.61
CA ASN A 236 32.57 12.79 -20.81
C ASN A 236 33.97 12.24 -21.07
N LEU A 237 34.96 12.49 -20.21
CA LEU A 237 36.34 12.06 -20.40
C LEU A 237 36.37 10.53 -20.29
N THR A 238 36.71 9.84 -21.37
CA THR A 238 36.75 8.38 -21.42
C THR A 238 38.16 7.83 -21.21
N ALA A 239 39.16 8.54 -21.73
CA ALA A 239 40.55 8.08 -21.77
C ALA A 239 41.57 9.21 -21.55
N VAL A 240 42.63 8.91 -20.80
CA VAL A 240 43.82 9.76 -20.68
C VAL A 240 45.03 8.89 -21.01
N ASN A 241 45.63 9.11 -22.18
CA ASN A 241 46.84 8.38 -22.58
C ASN A 241 48.04 8.94 -21.80
N VAL A 242 48.65 8.10 -20.97
CA VAL A 242 49.83 8.44 -20.14
C VAL A 242 51.10 7.68 -20.57
N GLU A 243 51.11 7.11 -21.79
CA GLU A 243 52.26 6.37 -22.33
C GLU A 243 53.54 7.22 -22.37
N GLY A 244 54.57 6.82 -21.65
CA GLY A 244 55.84 7.56 -21.60
C GLY A 244 55.87 8.72 -20.60
N CYS A 245 54.82 8.94 -19.79
CA CYS A 245 54.84 9.84 -18.62
C CYS A 245 55.68 9.26 -17.45
N THR A 246 56.86 8.71 -17.74
CA THR A 246 57.71 7.98 -16.77
C THR A 246 58.25 8.87 -15.65
N GLY A 247 58.15 10.20 -15.80
CA GLY A 247 58.55 11.19 -14.81
C GLY A 247 57.47 11.57 -13.79
N LEU A 248 56.21 11.14 -13.97
CA LEU A 248 55.06 11.57 -13.17
C LEU A 248 55.13 11.01 -11.75
N GLU A 249 55.30 11.90 -10.77
CA GLU A 249 55.48 11.58 -9.35
C GLU A 249 54.18 11.74 -8.54
N THR A 250 53.33 12.71 -8.90
CA THR A 250 52.13 13.08 -8.12
C THR A 250 50.91 13.32 -9.01
N ILE A 251 49.76 12.77 -8.60
CA ILE A 251 48.44 13.17 -9.09
C ILE A 251 47.71 13.83 -7.92
N GLU A 252 47.50 15.13 -7.97
CA GLU A 252 47.02 15.92 -6.82
C GLU A 252 45.51 15.77 -6.53
N ASN A 253 45.07 16.45 -5.48
CA ASN A 253 43.69 16.43 -4.99
C ASN A 253 42.68 16.76 -6.10
N ARG A 254 41.65 15.92 -6.25
CA ARG A 254 40.53 16.12 -7.19
C ARG A 254 40.92 16.22 -8.68
N ALA A 255 42.14 15.84 -9.07
CA ALA A 255 42.65 15.98 -10.44
C ALA A 255 41.68 15.47 -11.53
N PHE A 256 40.97 14.37 -11.30
CA PHE A 256 39.95 13.77 -12.17
C PHE A 256 38.58 13.63 -11.48
N GLN A 257 38.28 14.45 -10.46
CA GLN A 257 37.02 14.33 -9.71
C GLN A 257 35.80 14.43 -10.64
N SER A 258 34.86 13.49 -10.52
CA SER A 258 33.66 13.38 -11.36
C SER A 258 33.93 13.29 -12.88
N CYS A 259 35.06 12.71 -13.30
CA CYS A 259 35.24 12.22 -14.66
C CYS A 259 34.45 10.92 -14.88
N ASN A 260 33.11 11.02 -14.87
CA ASN A 260 32.19 9.88 -14.74
C ASN A 260 32.24 8.82 -15.86
N GLN A 261 33.05 9.00 -16.89
CA GLN A 261 33.28 8.03 -17.97
C GLN A 261 34.74 7.57 -18.07
N LEU A 262 35.63 8.08 -17.22
CA LEU A 262 37.07 7.82 -17.30
C LEU A 262 37.32 6.39 -16.84
N SER A 263 37.59 5.53 -17.82
CA SER A 263 37.74 4.09 -17.67
C SER A 263 39.10 3.61 -18.17
N ASP A 264 39.68 4.32 -19.15
CA ASP A 264 41.00 4.05 -19.71
C ASP A 264 42.06 4.99 -19.11
N PHE A 265 42.72 4.50 -18.05
CA PHE A 265 43.84 5.16 -17.36
C PHE A 265 44.82 4.09 -16.86
N ASP A 266 45.98 3.94 -17.50
CA ASP A 266 46.93 2.88 -17.20
C ASP A 266 48.00 3.27 -16.16
N PHE A 267 47.74 2.95 -14.89
CA PHE A 267 48.69 3.11 -13.78
C PHE A 267 49.99 2.29 -13.92
N SER A 268 50.04 1.29 -14.81
CA SER A 268 51.22 0.46 -15.02
C SER A 268 52.33 1.13 -15.84
N GLN A 269 52.03 2.24 -16.53
CA GLN A 269 53.02 3.08 -17.23
C GLN A 269 53.77 4.05 -16.29
N LEU A 270 53.20 4.34 -15.12
CA LEU A 270 53.62 5.46 -14.26
C LEU A 270 54.73 5.07 -13.28
N THR A 271 55.93 4.76 -13.82
CA THR A 271 57.06 4.20 -13.07
C THR A 271 57.66 5.07 -11.96
N ALA A 272 57.33 6.37 -11.93
CA ALA A 272 57.77 7.30 -10.89
C ALA A 272 56.68 7.64 -9.87
N LEU A 273 55.43 7.18 -10.05
CA LEU A 273 54.30 7.62 -9.23
C LEU A 273 54.49 7.25 -7.76
N LYS A 274 54.27 8.23 -6.88
CA LYS A 274 54.40 8.14 -5.43
C LYS A 274 53.15 8.56 -4.67
N GLU A 275 52.42 9.55 -5.18
CA GLU A 275 51.33 10.17 -4.42
C GLU A 275 50.06 10.33 -5.27
N ILE A 276 48.93 9.94 -4.68
CA ILE A 276 47.59 10.15 -5.23
C ILE A 276 46.78 10.94 -4.20
N GLY A 277 46.30 12.12 -4.61
CA GLY A 277 45.65 13.09 -3.75
C GLY A 277 44.23 12.71 -3.30
N GLU A 278 43.70 13.52 -2.39
CA GLU A 278 42.33 13.42 -1.90
C GLU A 278 41.32 13.52 -3.05
N SER A 279 40.42 12.55 -3.14
CA SER A 279 39.38 12.49 -4.18
C SER A 279 39.90 12.53 -5.64
N ALA A 280 41.18 12.22 -5.89
CA ALA A 280 41.83 12.38 -7.19
C ALA A 280 41.07 11.71 -8.35
N PHE A 281 40.55 10.49 -8.15
CA PHE A 281 39.72 9.74 -9.10
C PHE A 281 38.30 9.50 -8.57
N SER A 282 37.81 10.34 -7.64
CA SER A 282 36.48 10.18 -7.04
C SER A 282 35.37 10.32 -8.09
N GLY A 283 34.52 9.30 -8.21
CA GLY A 283 33.42 9.24 -9.18
C GLY A 283 33.86 9.04 -10.63
N CYS A 284 35.04 8.44 -10.86
CA CYS A 284 35.46 7.94 -12.18
C CYS A 284 34.82 6.57 -12.50
N ALA A 285 35.02 6.09 -13.73
CA ALA A 285 34.53 4.80 -14.21
C ALA A 285 35.67 3.77 -14.38
N LEU A 286 36.75 3.90 -13.60
CA LEU A 286 37.91 3.00 -13.67
C LEU A 286 37.44 1.55 -13.44
N ALA A 287 38.03 0.62 -14.20
CA ALA A 287 37.52 -0.74 -14.31
C ALA A 287 38.62 -1.79 -14.25
N GLY A 288 38.27 -2.98 -13.76
CA GLY A 288 39.18 -4.12 -13.68
C GLY A 288 40.19 -4.03 -12.53
N ASP A 289 41.33 -4.67 -12.70
CA ASP A 289 42.35 -4.83 -11.66
C ASP A 289 43.39 -3.69 -11.72
N ILE A 290 43.46 -2.87 -10.66
CA ILE A 290 44.38 -1.74 -10.57
C ILE A 290 45.71 -2.19 -9.95
N ALA A 291 46.75 -2.22 -10.79
CA ALA A 291 48.12 -2.51 -10.37
C ALA A 291 49.05 -1.32 -10.70
N PHE A 292 49.81 -0.87 -9.70
CA PHE A 292 50.72 0.27 -9.86
C PHE A 292 52.07 -0.17 -10.45
N ALA A 293 52.67 0.66 -11.30
CA ALA A 293 54.00 0.41 -11.86
C ALA A 293 55.08 0.28 -10.75
N SER A 294 55.10 1.29 -9.87
CA SER A 294 55.97 1.47 -8.70
C SER A 294 55.18 1.44 -7.39
N GLY A 295 55.89 1.34 -6.26
CA GLY A 295 55.28 1.53 -4.94
C GLY A 295 54.82 2.96 -4.71
N ILE A 296 53.57 3.09 -4.26
CA ILE A 296 52.89 4.31 -3.82
C ILE A 296 53.19 4.54 -2.33
N ASN A 297 53.46 5.79 -1.95
CA ASN A 297 53.78 6.19 -0.59
C ASN A 297 52.54 6.73 0.16
N GLN A 298 51.68 7.45 -0.56
CA GLN A 298 50.54 8.17 0.02
C GLN A 298 49.30 8.11 -0.88
N ILE A 299 48.14 7.87 -0.27
CA ILE A 299 46.82 7.89 -0.92
C ILE A 299 45.87 8.74 -0.07
N GLY A 300 45.35 9.81 -0.65
CA GLY A 300 44.42 10.73 0.01
C GLY A 300 43.06 10.11 0.30
N ALA A 301 42.30 10.71 1.22
CA ALA A 301 40.94 10.28 1.52
C ALA A 301 40.06 10.31 0.26
N ASN A 302 39.13 9.34 0.14
CA ASN A 302 38.22 9.20 -1.00
C ASN A 302 38.88 9.11 -2.40
N ALA A 303 40.19 8.83 -2.50
CA ALA A 303 40.94 8.89 -3.77
C ALA A 303 40.27 8.11 -4.93
N PHE A 304 39.71 6.92 -4.66
CA PHE A 304 38.97 6.11 -5.62
C PHE A 304 37.49 5.93 -5.25
N PHE A 305 36.93 6.81 -4.41
CA PHE A 305 35.52 6.75 -4.00
C PHE A 305 34.58 6.66 -5.21
N GLY A 306 33.64 5.72 -5.21
CA GLY A 306 32.63 5.59 -6.26
C GLY A 306 33.15 5.08 -7.61
N ASN A 307 34.30 4.39 -7.65
CA ASN A 307 34.74 3.68 -8.86
C ASN A 307 34.09 2.29 -8.90
N GLU A 308 32.84 2.26 -9.36
CA GLU A 308 31.97 1.08 -9.27
C GLU A 308 32.52 -0.15 -10.00
N ASN A 309 33.36 0.01 -11.04
CA ASN A 309 33.81 -1.07 -11.92
C ASN A 309 35.18 -1.70 -11.56
N ILE A 310 35.88 -1.19 -10.53
CA ILE A 310 37.17 -1.77 -10.09
C ILE A 310 36.92 -3.13 -9.43
N THR A 311 37.66 -4.16 -9.84
CA THR A 311 37.56 -5.52 -9.30
C THR A 311 38.60 -5.84 -8.25
N SER A 312 39.82 -5.29 -8.37
CA SER A 312 40.84 -5.42 -7.32
C SER A 312 41.85 -4.28 -7.31
N PHE A 313 42.57 -4.14 -6.19
CA PHE A 313 43.76 -3.30 -6.06
C PHE A 313 44.97 -4.14 -5.60
N ASP A 314 46.10 -3.98 -6.29
CA ASP A 314 47.40 -4.56 -5.91
C ASP A 314 48.37 -3.49 -5.39
N PHE A 315 48.59 -3.48 -4.07
CA PHE A 315 49.60 -2.65 -3.40
C PHE A 315 50.86 -3.43 -3.02
N SER A 316 51.09 -4.64 -3.56
CA SER A 316 52.25 -5.49 -3.26
C SER A 316 53.63 -4.90 -3.62
N LYS A 317 53.68 -3.76 -4.31
CA LYS A 317 54.90 -2.97 -4.53
C LYS A 317 55.07 -1.79 -3.58
N SER A 318 54.04 -1.43 -2.82
CA SER A 318 53.94 -0.22 -2.01
C SER A 318 54.42 -0.44 -0.57
N MET A 319 55.72 -0.78 -0.42
CA MET A 319 56.35 -1.08 0.87
C MET A 319 56.36 0.11 1.84
N ASP A 320 56.43 1.32 1.31
CA ASP A 320 56.49 2.59 2.04
C ASP A 320 55.10 3.21 2.32
N LEU A 321 54.01 2.56 1.89
CA LEU A 321 52.64 3.00 2.18
C LEU A 321 52.36 2.92 3.68
N THR A 322 52.09 4.06 4.31
CA THR A 322 51.92 4.16 5.77
C THR A 322 50.47 4.21 6.23
N VAL A 323 49.58 4.78 5.40
CA VAL A 323 48.19 5.09 5.76
C VAL A 323 47.24 4.75 4.60
N ILE A 324 46.16 4.03 4.91
CA ILE A 324 44.94 3.99 4.11
C ILE A 324 43.87 4.81 4.84
N SER A 325 43.51 5.94 4.23
CA SER A 325 42.60 6.95 4.77
C SER A 325 41.13 6.52 4.69
N TYR A 326 40.24 7.31 5.30
CA TYR A 326 38.79 7.09 5.16
C TYR A 326 38.33 7.14 3.69
N GLY A 327 37.40 6.27 3.33
CA GLY A 327 36.68 6.29 2.06
C GLY A 327 37.50 5.98 0.80
N VAL A 328 38.79 5.61 0.89
CA VAL A 328 39.69 5.44 -0.27
C VAL A 328 39.08 4.55 -1.36
N PHE A 329 38.45 3.43 -0.99
CA PHE A 329 37.77 2.50 -1.90
C PHE A 329 36.24 2.49 -1.71
N SER A 330 35.68 3.44 -0.96
CA SER A 330 34.27 3.39 -0.60
C SER A 330 33.38 3.52 -1.83
N SER A 331 32.29 2.74 -1.89
CA SER A 331 31.43 2.61 -3.07
C SER A 331 32.14 2.09 -4.33
N CYS A 332 33.23 1.34 -4.20
CA CYS A 332 33.71 0.49 -5.30
C CYS A 332 32.88 -0.79 -5.34
N GLU A 333 31.71 -0.73 -5.99
CA GLU A 333 30.67 -1.76 -5.83
C GLU A 333 31.06 -3.16 -6.32
N ASN A 334 31.95 -3.27 -7.31
CA ASN A 334 32.48 -4.55 -7.82
C ASN A 334 33.83 -4.98 -7.19
N LEU A 335 34.32 -4.27 -6.17
CA LEU A 335 35.63 -4.55 -5.56
C LEU A 335 35.60 -5.87 -4.77
N LYS A 336 36.34 -6.88 -5.24
CA LYS A 336 36.42 -8.22 -4.63
C LYS A 336 37.64 -8.41 -3.74
N LYS A 337 38.78 -7.80 -4.10
CA LYS A 337 40.06 -8.02 -3.44
C LYS A 337 40.85 -6.72 -3.25
N VAL A 338 41.47 -6.55 -2.09
CA VAL A 338 42.58 -5.60 -1.92
C VAL A 338 43.80 -6.31 -1.34
N ASP A 339 44.95 -6.20 -2.02
CA ASP A 339 46.20 -6.88 -1.65
C ASP A 339 47.24 -5.90 -1.10
N PHE A 340 47.58 -6.06 0.18
CA PHE A 340 48.60 -5.30 0.91
C PHE A 340 49.77 -6.20 1.36
N THR A 341 49.99 -7.37 0.74
CA THR A 341 50.91 -8.41 1.24
C THR A 341 52.31 -7.92 1.61
N ASN A 342 52.85 -6.93 0.89
CA ASN A 342 54.19 -6.36 1.14
C ASN A 342 54.18 -4.94 1.73
N CYS A 343 53.03 -4.42 2.18
CA CYS A 343 52.93 -3.08 2.79
C CYS A 343 53.44 -3.08 4.23
N SER A 344 54.75 -3.28 4.41
CA SER A 344 55.41 -3.40 5.71
C SER A 344 55.27 -2.17 6.59
N SER A 345 55.10 -0.99 5.99
CA SER A 345 54.98 0.30 6.69
C SER A 345 53.54 0.69 7.05
N LEU A 346 52.53 -0.07 6.58
CA LEU A 346 51.11 0.25 6.74
C LEU A 346 50.67 0.06 8.19
N SER A 347 50.73 1.15 8.95
CA SER A 347 50.44 1.20 10.39
C SER A 347 49.05 1.76 10.71
N THR A 348 48.40 2.39 9.73
CA THR A 348 47.06 2.97 9.88
C THR A 348 46.15 2.54 8.72
N LEU A 349 45.21 1.64 8.99
CA LEU A 349 44.20 1.17 8.05
C LEU A 349 42.81 1.58 8.56
N ASN A 350 42.20 2.59 7.93
CA ASN A 350 40.85 3.02 8.26
C ASN A 350 39.82 2.08 7.60
N ILE A 351 39.01 1.37 8.39
CA ILE A 351 38.03 0.40 7.87
C ILE A 351 36.91 1.08 7.04
N GLY A 352 36.68 2.38 7.26
CA GLY A 352 35.84 3.21 6.39
C GLY A 352 36.35 3.36 4.96
N ALA A 353 37.56 2.88 4.64
CA ALA A 353 38.02 2.73 3.26
C ALA A 353 37.19 1.71 2.46
N PHE A 354 36.52 0.75 3.11
CA PHE A 354 35.77 -0.35 2.48
C PHE A 354 34.24 -0.21 2.62
N TYR A 355 33.74 0.98 2.96
CA TYR A 355 32.30 1.22 3.04
C TYR A 355 31.62 1.04 1.67
N ASN A 356 30.42 0.48 1.66
CA ASN A 356 29.67 0.16 0.44
C ASN A 356 30.49 -0.63 -0.62
N CYS A 357 31.28 -1.61 -0.18
CA CYS A 357 31.95 -2.59 -1.06
C CYS A 357 31.25 -3.96 -0.90
N PRO A 358 30.01 -4.15 -1.42
CA PRO A 358 29.15 -5.29 -1.09
C PRO A 358 29.71 -6.64 -1.55
N VAL A 359 30.56 -6.67 -2.57
CA VAL A 359 31.17 -7.91 -3.09
C VAL A 359 32.62 -8.12 -2.64
N LEU A 360 33.11 -7.38 -1.65
CA LEU A 360 34.47 -7.58 -1.12
C LEU A 360 34.57 -8.96 -0.48
N GLU A 361 35.36 -9.85 -1.08
CA GLU A 361 35.55 -11.24 -0.67
C GLU A 361 36.75 -11.38 0.28
N GLU A 362 37.84 -10.63 0.04
CA GLU A 362 39.06 -10.68 0.85
C GLU A 362 39.84 -9.34 0.93
N VAL A 363 40.47 -9.12 2.09
CA VAL A 363 41.59 -8.17 2.24
C VAL A 363 42.81 -8.98 2.65
N VAL A 364 43.87 -8.93 1.85
CA VAL A 364 45.11 -9.71 2.08
C VAL A 364 46.16 -8.82 2.71
N ILE A 365 46.59 -9.13 3.93
CA ILE A 365 47.66 -8.42 4.63
C ILE A 365 48.33 -9.32 5.67
N ASP A 366 49.65 -9.26 5.79
CA ASP A 366 50.37 -9.81 6.95
C ASP A 366 51.60 -8.95 7.23
N ASN A 367 51.49 -8.02 8.19
CA ASN A 367 52.55 -7.09 8.55
C ASN A 367 52.65 -6.93 10.09
N GLY A 368 53.52 -6.03 10.56
CA GLY A 368 53.74 -5.81 11.98
C GLY A 368 52.57 -5.19 12.77
N PHE A 369 51.45 -4.87 12.13
CA PHE A 369 50.29 -4.17 12.69
C PHE A 369 48.96 -4.89 12.42
N TYR A 370 48.82 -5.49 11.24
CA TYR A 370 47.61 -6.14 10.74
C TYR A 370 47.92 -7.50 10.14
N THR A 371 46.94 -8.41 10.18
CA THR A 371 47.04 -9.77 9.65
C THR A 371 45.66 -10.21 9.17
N SER A 372 45.58 -10.96 8.07
CA SER A 372 44.32 -11.52 7.58
C SER A 372 44.31 -13.04 7.67
N ILE A 373 43.17 -13.61 8.07
CA ILE A 373 42.93 -15.06 8.08
C ILE A 373 41.74 -15.33 7.17
N ASP A 374 41.97 -16.08 6.09
CA ASP A 374 40.93 -16.43 5.10
C ASP A 374 40.17 -15.19 4.56
N GLY A 375 40.91 -14.10 4.30
CA GLY A 375 40.39 -12.81 3.84
C GLY A 375 39.79 -11.90 4.93
N VAL A 376 39.57 -12.40 6.15
CA VAL A 376 39.07 -11.62 7.30
C VAL A 376 40.20 -10.86 7.97
N LEU A 377 40.02 -9.57 8.24
CA LEU A 377 41.05 -8.65 8.71
C LEU A 377 41.09 -8.52 10.24
N PHE A 378 42.29 -8.61 10.81
CA PHE A 378 42.56 -8.46 12.24
C PHE A 378 43.74 -7.51 12.51
N VAL A 379 43.85 -7.06 13.76
CA VAL A 379 45.15 -6.61 14.31
C VAL A 379 46.10 -7.81 14.37
N VAL A 380 47.42 -7.60 14.21
CA VAL A 380 48.44 -8.66 14.10
C VAL A 380 48.39 -9.72 15.20
N ASP A 381 48.06 -9.31 16.43
CA ASP A 381 47.93 -10.17 17.62
C ASP A 381 46.65 -11.02 17.65
N LYS A 382 45.75 -10.81 16.68
CA LYS A 382 44.44 -11.46 16.52
C LYS A 382 43.50 -11.26 17.72
N ALA A 383 43.75 -10.22 18.53
CA ALA A 383 42.90 -9.83 19.65
C ALA A 383 41.74 -8.90 19.24
N SER A 384 41.81 -8.28 18.05
CA SER A 384 40.72 -7.47 17.49
C SER A 384 40.39 -7.90 16.06
N LEU A 385 39.12 -8.23 15.80
CA LEU A 385 38.57 -8.40 14.45
C LEU A 385 38.15 -7.02 13.94
N LEU A 386 38.68 -6.62 12.78
CA LEU A 386 38.49 -5.28 12.22
C LEU A 386 37.47 -5.26 11.08
N LEU A 387 37.50 -6.25 10.18
CA LEU A 387 36.58 -6.36 9.06
C LEU A 387 36.38 -7.83 8.64
N TYR A 388 35.13 -8.26 8.65
CA TYR A 388 34.62 -9.42 7.91
C TYR A 388 34.11 -8.93 6.54
N PRO A 389 34.67 -9.40 5.41
CA PRO A 389 34.32 -8.87 4.09
C PRO A 389 32.84 -9.10 3.71
N ALA A 390 32.19 -8.08 3.12
CA ALA A 390 30.75 -8.08 2.85
C ALA A 390 30.30 -9.09 1.77
N GLY A 391 31.18 -9.41 0.82
CA GLY A 391 30.96 -10.40 -0.23
C GLY A 391 31.38 -11.82 0.14
N LYS A 392 31.98 -12.04 1.31
CA LYS A 392 32.41 -13.38 1.75
C LYS A 392 31.20 -14.29 1.93
N ASN A 393 31.16 -15.37 1.16
CA ASN A 393 29.96 -16.19 0.92
C ASN A 393 29.67 -17.30 1.96
N ASN A 394 30.39 -17.33 3.09
CA ASN A 394 30.17 -18.33 4.12
C ASN A 394 28.83 -18.10 4.84
N SER A 395 27.99 -19.13 4.91
CA SER A 395 26.70 -19.07 5.62
C SER A 395 26.83 -19.01 7.15
N SER A 396 27.99 -19.42 7.67
CA SER A 396 28.30 -19.46 9.09
C SER A 396 29.74 -19.02 9.35
N TYR A 397 29.98 -18.28 10.42
CA TYR A 397 31.33 -17.90 10.86
C TYR A 397 31.51 -18.10 12.37
N GLU A 398 32.63 -18.71 12.76
CA GLU A 398 33.06 -18.83 14.15
C GLU A 398 34.21 -17.85 14.37
N ILE A 399 34.00 -16.85 15.25
CA ILE A 399 35.04 -15.88 15.58
C ILE A 399 36.13 -16.61 16.39
N PRO A 400 37.42 -16.52 16.02
CA PRO A 400 38.49 -17.22 16.75
C PRO A 400 38.56 -16.82 18.23
N ALA A 401 38.77 -17.79 19.12
CA ALA A 401 38.89 -17.58 20.57
C ALA A 401 40.10 -16.71 21.02
N THR A 402 40.92 -16.22 20.08
CA THR A 402 41.93 -15.17 20.35
C THR A 402 41.31 -13.78 20.42
N VAL A 403 40.15 -13.57 19.77
CA VAL A 403 39.50 -12.27 19.62
C VAL A 403 38.88 -11.83 20.95
N LYS A 404 39.22 -10.61 21.37
CA LYS A 404 38.71 -9.93 22.56
C LYS A 404 37.82 -8.74 22.22
N THR A 405 38.03 -8.15 21.05
CA THR A 405 37.32 -6.94 20.61
C THR A 405 36.77 -7.11 19.20
N LEU A 406 35.50 -6.75 18.99
CA LEU A 406 34.94 -6.55 17.66
C LEU A 406 34.97 -5.06 17.32
N GLY A 407 35.50 -4.72 16.14
CA GLY A 407 35.60 -3.37 15.62
C GLY A 407 34.24 -2.73 15.32
N GLU A 408 34.22 -1.40 15.22
CA GLU A 408 33.07 -0.66 14.70
C GLU A 408 32.90 -1.00 13.22
N SER A 409 31.65 -1.25 12.78
CA SER A 409 31.33 -1.73 11.43
C SER A 409 32.08 -3.00 11.00
N SER A 410 32.56 -3.83 11.93
CA SER A 410 33.38 -5.01 11.63
C SER A 410 32.64 -6.12 10.87
N PHE A 411 31.31 -6.16 10.93
CA PHE A 411 30.43 -6.96 10.09
C PHE A 411 29.50 -6.02 9.29
N PRO A 412 29.99 -5.44 8.17
CA PRO A 412 29.15 -4.69 7.23
C PRO A 412 28.03 -5.57 6.66
N SER A 413 27.10 -5.02 5.88
CA SER A 413 25.96 -5.78 5.33
C SER A 413 26.42 -6.90 4.39
N ASN A 414 26.53 -8.13 4.92
CA ASN A 414 26.80 -9.36 4.18
C ASN A 414 25.46 -10.11 3.97
N GLU A 415 25.20 -10.58 2.75
CA GLU A 415 23.93 -11.25 2.42
C GLU A 415 23.92 -12.76 2.68
N SER A 416 25.10 -13.36 2.87
CA SER A 416 25.30 -14.81 3.00
C SER A 416 25.37 -15.27 4.46
N LEU A 417 25.94 -14.46 5.35
CA LEU A 417 26.24 -14.84 6.73
C LEU A 417 24.99 -14.86 7.61
N MET A 418 24.44 -16.07 7.81
CA MET A 418 23.21 -16.30 8.57
C MET A 418 23.48 -16.78 10.01
N GLU A 419 24.63 -17.40 10.28
CA GLU A 419 25.02 -17.85 11.63
C GLU A 419 26.37 -17.28 12.08
N LEU A 420 26.44 -16.70 13.28
CA LEU A 420 27.67 -16.17 13.87
C LEU A 420 27.87 -16.71 15.28
N THR A 421 29.03 -17.33 15.55
CA THR A 421 29.43 -17.72 16.91
C THR A 421 30.41 -16.71 17.48
N ILE A 422 30.03 -16.10 18.62
CA ILE A 422 30.81 -15.12 19.38
C ILE A 422 31.33 -15.82 20.65
N PRO A 423 32.65 -16.08 20.77
CA PRO A 423 33.22 -16.84 21.88
C PRO A 423 33.29 -16.05 23.19
N GLU A 424 33.43 -16.75 24.31
CA GLU A 424 33.60 -16.16 25.66
C GLU A 424 34.80 -15.20 25.78
N SER A 425 35.77 -15.30 24.86
CA SER A 425 36.94 -14.41 24.82
C SER A 425 36.59 -12.97 24.47
N VAL A 426 35.45 -12.71 23.80
CA VAL A 426 35.02 -11.37 23.39
C VAL A 426 34.52 -10.58 24.59
N GLN A 427 35.28 -9.56 24.97
CA GLN A 427 35.04 -8.69 26.12
C GLN A 427 34.54 -7.30 25.72
N THR A 428 34.60 -6.95 24.44
CA THR A 428 34.19 -5.63 23.93
C THR A 428 33.63 -5.75 22.52
N ILE A 429 32.43 -5.22 22.30
CA ILE A 429 31.85 -5.03 20.97
C ILE A 429 31.70 -3.53 20.80
N LYS A 430 32.42 -2.93 19.85
CA LYS A 430 32.22 -1.51 19.54
C LYS A 430 30.85 -1.32 18.88
N GLY A 431 30.24 -0.16 19.07
CA GLY A 431 28.94 0.14 18.49
C GLY A 431 28.91 -0.01 16.97
N LYS A 432 27.73 -0.28 16.42
CA LYS A 432 27.56 -0.58 14.98
C LYS A 432 28.42 -1.74 14.45
N ALA A 433 28.96 -2.62 15.31
CA ALA A 433 29.74 -3.78 14.84
C ALA A 433 28.97 -4.63 13.81
N PHE A 434 27.64 -4.70 13.89
CA PHE A 434 26.78 -5.46 12.98
C PHE A 434 25.86 -4.58 12.10
N SER A 435 26.12 -3.28 11.95
CA SER A 435 25.32 -2.35 11.13
C SER A 435 26.16 -1.31 10.40
N ASN A 436 25.75 -0.92 9.19
CA ASN A 436 26.40 0.18 8.47
C ASN A 436 25.53 1.46 8.51
N ASN A 437 26.14 2.61 8.26
CA ASN A 437 25.65 3.91 8.73
C ASN A 437 24.24 4.35 8.27
N ASP A 438 23.71 3.81 7.17
CA ASP A 438 22.35 4.10 6.67
C ASP A 438 21.55 2.85 6.26
N TYR A 439 22.08 1.64 6.49
CA TYR A 439 21.50 0.40 5.99
C TYR A 439 21.42 -0.72 7.04
N ASN A 440 20.37 -1.53 6.87
CA ASN A 440 20.20 -2.85 7.45
C ASN A 440 21.50 -3.68 7.36
N GLY A 441 22.11 -3.99 8.51
CA GLY A 441 23.39 -4.70 8.62
C GLY A 441 23.30 -6.21 8.36
N SER A 442 24.43 -6.93 8.44
CA SER A 442 24.51 -8.39 8.18
C SER A 442 23.35 -9.19 8.80
N PHE A 443 23.06 -8.92 10.08
CA PHE A 443 22.11 -9.69 10.88
C PHE A 443 20.74 -8.98 11.06
N SER A 444 20.41 -8.03 10.17
CA SER A 444 19.12 -7.32 10.17
C SER A 444 17.99 -8.05 9.44
N ARG A 445 18.29 -9.20 8.82
CA ARG A 445 17.28 -10.06 8.17
C ARG A 445 16.63 -10.95 9.23
N ASN A 446 15.30 -11.01 9.26
CA ASN A 446 14.56 -11.97 10.08
C ASN A 446 15.06 -13.40 9.78
N GLY A 447 15.57 -14.11 10.79
CA GLY A 447 16.14 -15.46 10.62
C GLY A 447 17.58 -15.58 11.10
N ALA A 448 18.35 -14.49 11.13
CA ALA A 448 19.77 -14.52 11.46
C ALA A 448 20.04 -14.99 12.91
N LYS A 449 20.99 -15.91 13.09
CA LYS A 449 21.30 -16.61 14.35
C LYS A 449 22.67 -16.19 14.89
N VAL A 450 22.70 -15.54 16.05
CA VAL A 450 23.94 -15.15 16.75
C VAL A 450 24.07 -15.97 18.03
N ILE A 451 25.08 -16.84 18.09
CA ILE A 451 25.38 -17.66 19.27
C ILE A 451 26.38 -16.90 20.15
N MET A 452 25.91 -16.44 21.32
CA MET A 452 26.77 -15.92 22.38
C MET A 452 27.19 -17.09 23.27
N GLN A 453 28.50 -17.36 23.37
CA GLN A 453 29.00 -18.36 24.33
C GLN A 453 29.08 -17.81 25.76
N SER A 454 29.22 -16.49 25.93
CA SER A 454 29.27 -15.85 27.26
C SER A 454 27.93 -15.99 28.01
N ALA A 455 28.00 -16.47 29.27
CA ALA A 455 26.85 -16.47 30.18
C ALA A 455 26.50 -15.06 30.72
N THR A 456 27.43 -14.10 30.64
CA THR A 456 27.23 -12.72 31.10
C THR A 456 27.16 -11.73 29.93
N PRO A 457 26.16 -10.82 29.89
CA PRO A 457 26.08 -9.80 28.85
C PRO A 457 27.30 -8.88 28.87
N ILE A 458 27.83 -8.57 27.68
CA ILE A 458 28.88 -7.58 27.52
C ILE A 458 28.24 -6.19 27.70
N GLY A 459 28.84 -5.31 28.50
CA GLY A 459 28.34 -3.93 28.65
C GLY A 459 28.53 -3.11 27.37
N LEU A 460 27.47 -2.50 26.86
CA LEU A 460 27.45 -1.74 25.60
C LEU A 460 26.96 -0.31 25.84
N SER A 461 27.58 0.67 25.19
CA SER A 461 27.21 2.10 25.32
C SER A 461 26.28 2.61 24.22
N GLN A 462 25.98 1.79 23.21
CA GLN A 462 25.12 2.12 22.06
C GLN A 462 24.71 0.84 21.33
N SER A 463 23.66 0.91 20.50
CA SER A 463 23.15 -0.27 19.79
C SER A 463 24.18 -0.90 18.84
N ILE A 464 24.18 -2.23 18.80
CA ILE A 464 25.14 -3.04 18.02
C ILE A 464 24.56 -3.54 16.68
N GLY A 465 23.25 -3.38 16.44
CA GLY A 465 22.62 -3.76 15.17
C GLY A 465 21.95 -5.14 15.13
N LEU A 466 21.74 -5.80 16.28
CA LEU A 466 21.17 -7.16 16.39
C LEU A 466 19.65 -7.22 16.66
N LYS A 467 18.93 -6.10 16.55
CA LYS A 467 17.49 -5.99 16.88
C LYS A 467 16.60 -7.04 16.22
N ASP A 468 16.91 -7.42 14.98
CA ASP A 468 16.14 -8.38 14.18
C ASP A 468 16.67 -9.82 14.27
N ALA A 469 17.86 -10.02 14.85
CA ALA A 469 18.54 -11.29 14.96
C ALA A 469 18.10 -12.09 16.20
N PHE A 470 18.15 -13.41 16.09
CA PHE A 470 17.97 -14.35 17.18
C PHE A 470 19.29 -14.55 17.93
N VAL A 471 19.38 -14.01 19.14
CA VAL A 471 20.59 -14.11 19.98
C VAL A 471 20.42 -15.30 20.92
N HIS A 472 21.10 -16.39 20.60
CA HIS A 472 21.15 -17.60 21.42
C HIS A 472 22.19 -17.43 22.53
N VAL A 473 21.75 -17.54 23.78
CA VAL A 473 22.59 -17.40 24.99
C VAL A 473 22.59 -18.70 25.80
N PRO A 474 23.58 -18.94 26.69
CA PRO A 474 23.61 -20.16 27.50
C PRO A 474 22.38 -20.29 28.40
N LYS A 475 21.94 -21.53 28.66
CA LYS A 475 20.78 -21.83 29.52
C LYS A 475 20.92 -21.16 30.90
N GLY A 476 19.86 -20.47 31.34
CA GLY A 476 19.84 -19.65 32.56
C GLY A 476 20.41 -18.23 32.42
N SER A 477 20.89 -17.81 31.24
CA SER A 477 21.48 -16.48 31.02
C SER A 477 20.51 -15.45 30.41
N ALA A 478 19.35 -15.86 29.88
CA ALA A 478 18.51 -14.93 29.13
C ALA A 478 17.87 -13.82 29.97
N GLU A 479 17.65 -14.04 31.27
CA GLU A 479 17.19 -12.97 32.16
C GLU A 479 18.23 -11.84 32.28
N ALA A 480 19.51 -12.18 32.39
CA ALA A 480 20.59 -11.20 32.45
C ALA A 480 20.71 -10.43 31.13
N TYR A 481 20.66 -11.12 29.99
CA TYR A 481 20.69 -10.49 28.66
C TYR A 481 19.49 -9.58 28.40
N ARG A 482 18.27 -9.98 28.78
CA ARG A 482 17.06 -9.13 28.61
C ARG A 482 17.04 -7.91 29.55
N LYS A 483 17.79 -7.94 30.65
CA LYS A 483 17.93 -6.83 31.60
C LYS A 483 19.10 -5.89 31.30
N ALA A 484 20.05 -6.31 30.48
CA ALA A 484 21.17 -5.46 30.09
C ALA A 484 20.73 -4.46 29.02
N ASP A 485 21.11 -3.19 29.21
CA ASP A 485 20.91 -2.14 28.21
C ASP A 485 21.50 -2.57 26.85
N VAL A 486 20.86 -2.13 25.76
CA VAL A 486 21.10 -2.55 24.36
C VAL A 486 20.72 -4.00 24.05
N TRP A 487 21.05 -4.98 24.90
CA TRP A 487 20.69 -6.38 24.65
C TRP A 487 19.18 -6.64 24.74
N SER A 488 18.46 -5.83 25.52
CA SER A 488 17.00 -5.79 25.58
C SER A 488 16.30 -5.48 24.24
N GLU A 489 17.01 -4.89 23.26
CA GLU A 489 16.51 -4.65 21.90
C GLU A 489 16.53 -5.91 21.02
N SER A 490 17.22 -6.98 21.43
CA SER A 490 17.49 -8.17 20.61
C SER A 490 16.59 -9.36 20.97
N LYS A 491 16.36 -10.29 20.03
CA LYS A 491 15.49 -11.46 20.26
C LYS A 491 16.26 -12.56 21.02
N ILE A 492 16.33 -12.43 22.35
CA ILE A 492 17.10 -13.35 23.22
C ILE A 492 16.39 -14.70 23.41
N VAL A 493 17.06 -15.79 23.02
CA VAL A 493 16.64 -17.20 23.13
C VAL A 493 17.67 -17.98 23.95
N GLU A 494 17.25 -18.92 24.80
CA GLU A 494 18.20 -19.83 25.48
C GLU A 494 18.53 -21.04 24.60
N ILE A 495 19.80 -21.42 24.60
CA ILE A 495 20.25 -22.73 24.09
C ILE A 495 19.58 -23.81 24.95
N ASP A 496 18.91 -24.77 24.32
CA ASP A 496 18.17 -25.88 24.94
C ASP A 496 17.04 -25.45 25.92
N ALA A 497 16.24 -24.46 25.52
CA ALA A 497 15.02 -24.06 26.24
C ALA A 497 13.96 -25.19 26.26
N ASP A 498 13.40 -25.47 27.43
CA ASP A 498 12.38 -26.52 27.62
C ASP A 498 10.98 -26.10 27.09
N LEU A 499 10.15 -27.08 26.69
CA LEU A 499 8.79 -26.87 26.18
C LEU A 499 7.92 -26.11 27.18
N VAL A 500 7.47 -24.90 26.82
CA VAL A 500 6.54 -24.12 27.64
C VAL A 500 5.16 -24.75 27.57
N THR A 501 4.55 -25.09 28.71
CA THR A 501 3.18 -25.62 28.78
C THR A 501 2.26 -24.65 29.52
N VAL A 502 1.13 -24.28 28.89
CA VAL A 502 0.16 -23.33 29.43
C VAL A 502 -1.23 -23.94 29.47
N VAL A 503 -1.88 -23.88 30.63
CA VAL A 503 -3.30 -24.24 30.81
C VAL A 503 -4.10 -22.96 30.97
N LEU A 504 -5.08 -22.75 30.09
CA LEU A 504 -6.02 -21.64 30.17
C LEU A 504 -7.28 -22.11 30.90
N GLU A 505 -7.75 -21.29 31.84
CA GLU A 505 -9.01 -21.53 32.58
C GLU A 505 -10.16 -20.74 31.93
N GLU A 506 -9.86 -19.60 31.32
CA GLU A 506 -10.76 -18.72 30.58
C GLU A 506 -10.09 -18.27 29.28
N ALA A 507 -10.86 -18.07 28.21
CA ALA A 507 -10.34 -17.58 26.93
C ALA A 507 -9.89 -16.11 27.02
N GLY A 508 -8.90 -15.72 26.21
CA GLY A 508 -8.25 -14.41 26.21
C GLY A 508 -7.13 -14.26 27.25
N THR A 509 -6.91 -15.26 28.10
CA THR A 509 -5.99 -15.15 29.25
C THR A 509 -4.54 -15.55 28.96
N LEU A 510 -4.20 -16.00 27.73
CA LEU A 510 -2.85 -16.49 27.39
C LEU A 510 -1.75 -15.47 27.71
N LYS A 511 -1.97 -14.19 27.41
CA LYS A 511 -1.02 -13.12 27.76
C LYS A 511 -0.78 -13.07 29.27
N THR A 512 -1.86 -12.95 30.05
CA THR A 512 -1.81 -12.85 31.51
C THR A 512 -1.18 -14.09 32.15
N LYS A 513 -1.43 -15.27 31.60
CA LYS A 513 -0.84 -16.54 32.08
C LYS A 513 0.67 -16.60 31.81
N LEU A 514 1.13 -16.17 30.63
CA LEU A 514 2.56 -16.06 30.31
C LEU A 514 3.26 -15.00 31.18
N GLU A 515 2.63 -13.84 31.40
CA GLU A 515 3.14 -12.79 32.29
C GLU A 515 3.25 -13.27 33.74
N ALA A 516 2.24 -13.99 34.26
CA ALA A 516 2.27 -14.58 35.60
C ALA A 516 3.34 -15.68 35.77
N LEU A 517 3.72 -16.38 34.69
CA LEU A 517 4.83 -17.34 34.66
C LEU A 517 6.19 -16.67 34.42
N ASN A 518 6.25 -15.34 34.28
CA ASN A 518 7.44 -14.57 33.91
C ASN A 518 8.06 -15.00 32.56
N ILE A 519 7.23 -15.45 31.61
CA ILE A 519 7.63 -15.92 30.29
C ILE A 519 7.40 -14.79 29.26
N PRO A 520 8.45 -14.29 28.59
CA PRO A 520 8.29 -13.24 27.59
C PRO A 520 7.67 -13.81 26.30
N VAL A 521 6.51 -13.29 25.89
CA VAL A 521 5.75 -13.72 24.70
C VAL A 521 6.64 -13.86 23.44
N TYR A 522 7.53 -12.90 23.20
CA TYR A 522 8.40 -12.89 22.02
C TYR A 522 9.49 -13.98 22.01
N GLY A 523 9.73 -14.64 23.15
CA GLY A 523 10.87 -15.54 23.39
C GLY A 523 10.50 -17.00 23.65
N VAL A 524 9.31 -17.45 23.23
CA VAL A 524 8.83 -18.84 23.39
C VAL A 524 9.05 -19.65 22.11
N PRO A 525 10.10 -20.51 22.02
CA PRO A 525 10.37 -21.29 20.82
C PRO A 525 9.47 -22.52 20.68
N GLU A 526 9.02 -23.12 21.78
CA GLU A 526 8.14 -24.29 21.77
C GLU A 526 7.04 -24.11 22.83
N LEU A 527 5.77 -24.30 22.43
CA LEU A 527 4.60 -24.03 23.27
C LEU A 527 3.54 -25.15 23.17
N LYS A 528 3.01 -25.59 24.30
CA LYS A 528 1.82 -26.46 24.38
C LYS A 528 0.72 -25.72 25.11
N ILE A 529 -0.49 -25.66 24.53
CA ILE A 529 -1.65 -25.00 25.12
C ILE A 529 -2.78 -26.02 25.32
N SER A 530 -3.52 -25.89 26.42
CA SER A 530 -4.77 -26.60 26.65
C SER A 530 -5.80 -25.69 27.32
N GLY A 531 -7.08 -25.86 27.00
CA GLY A 531 -8.18 -25.05 27.53
C GLY A 531 -8.91 -24.24 26.45
N PRO A 532 -9.86 -23.38 26.83
CA PRO A 532 -10.59 -22.53 25.88
C PRO A 532 -9.68 -21.41 25.34
N MET A 533 -9.79 -21.12 24.04
CA MET A 533 -9.09 -20.02 23.38
C MET A 533 -10.03 -19.19 22.49
N ASN A 534 -9.75 -17.89 22.41
CA ASN A 534 -10.43 -16.96 21.51
C ASN A 534 -9.42 -16.17 20.64
N THR A 535 -9.96 -15.24 19.85
CA THR A 535 -9.18 -14.35 18.96
C THR A 535 -8.07 -13.57 19.68
N GLU A 536 -8.22 -13.23 20.95
CA GLU A 536 -7.18 -12.53 21.71
C GLU A 536 -5.97 -13.43 21.98
N ASP A 537 -6.17 -14.70 22.34
CA ASP A 537 -5.08 -15.66 22.53
C ASP A 537 -4.32 -15.91 21.22
N PHE A 538 -5.04 -16.07 20.11
CA PHE A 538 -4.41 -16.18 18.78
C PHE A 538 -3.65 -14.90 18.38
N ASN A 539 -4.10 -13.72 18.82
CA ASN A 539 -3.34 -12.47 18.65
C ASN A 539 -2.10 -12.36 19.54
N VAL A 540 -2.00 -13.14 20.62
CA VAL A 540 -0.76 -13.31 21.41
C VAL A 540 0.19 -14.26 20.69
N ILE A 541 -0.32 -15.38 20.17
CA ILE A 541 0.48 -16.35 19.37
C ILE A 541 1.13 -15.67 18.16
N ARG A 542 0.41 -14.82 17.42
CA ARG A 542 0.96 -14.04 16.29
C ARG A 542 2.18 -13.19 16.61
N LYS A 543 2.43 -12.90 17.90
CA LYS A 543 3.57 -12.09 18.36
C LYS A 543 4.78 -12.95 18.76
N MET A 544 4.65 -14.28 18.76
CA MET A 544 5.71 -15.22 19.17
C MET A 544 6.73 -15.43 18.04
N SER A 545 7.50 -14.39 17.70
CA SER A 545 8.40 -14.38 16.52
C SER A 545 9.50 -15.46 16.47
N VAL A 546 9.76 -16.15 17.58
CA VAL A 546 10.73 -17.26 17.69
C VAL A 546 10.09 -18.66 17.59
N LEU A 547 8.75 -18.74 17.49
CA LEU A 547 8.00 -19.99 17.63
C LEU A 547 8.35 -21.00 16.52
N ARG A 548 8.91 -22.13 16.94
CA ARG A 548 9.29 -23.30 16.12
C ARG A 548 8.30 -24.45 16.25
N LYS A 549 7.70 -24.66 17.42
CA LYS A 549 6.72 -25.74 17.64
C LYS A 549 5.53 -25.27 18.44
N ILE A 550 4.33 -25.67 18.03
CA ILE A 550 3.12 -25.46 18.85
C ILE A 550 2.18 -26.66 18.85
N ASP A 551 1.74 -27.04 20.05
CA ASP A 551 0.76 -28.09 20.28
C ASP A 551 -0.55 -27.47 20.79
N LEU A 552 -1.57 -27.50 19.93
CA LEU A 552 -2.94 -27.05 20.18
C LEU A 552 -3.92 -28.24 20.30
N SER A 553 -3.44 -29.48 20.42
CA SER A 553 -4.28 -30.70 20.41
C SER A 553 -5.35 -30.76 21.50
N GLN A 554 -5.25 -29.93 22.54
CA GLN A 554 -6.17 -29.87 23.69
C GLN A 554 -6.82 -28.48 23.83
N VAL A 555 -6.88 -27.71 22.74
CA VAL A 555 -7.52 -26.39 22.69
C VAL A 555 -8.97 -26.53 22.22
N MET A 556 -9.86 -25.81 22.90
CA MET A 556 -11.24 -25.58 22.44
C MET A 556 -11.31 -24.17 21.88
N SER A 557 -11.25 -24.04 20.55
CA SER A 557 -11.40 -22.73 19.88
C SER A 557 -12.86 -22.41 19.59
N ASP A 558 -13.19 -21.12 19.63
CA ASP A 558 -14.52 -20.62 19.27
C ASP A 558 -14.91 -21.11 17.85
N GLY A 559 -16.05 -21.80 17.76
CA GLY A 559 -16.57 -22.39 16.52
C GLY A 559 -15.77 -23.53 15.89
N ASN A 560 -14.80 -24.17 16.57
CA ASN A 560 -13.90 -25.22 16.00
C ASN A 560 -13.02 -24.72 14.83
N ARG A 561 -12.59 -23.46 14.83
CA ARG A 561 -11.84 -22.86 13.71
C ARG A 561 -10.39 -22.54 14.08
N LEU A 562 -9.50 -22.49 13.08
CA LEU A 562 -8.21 -21.79 13.17
C LEU A 562 -8.32 -20.44 12.44
N PRO A 563 -8.36 -19.30 13.16
CA PRO A 563 -8.69 -18.00 12.56
C PRO A 563 -7.68 -17.47 11.54
N ASP A 564 -8.14 -16.52 10.72
CA ASP A 564 -7.35 -15.84 9.70
C ASP A 564 -5.98 -15.37 10.22
N TYR A 565 -4.91 -15.59 9.45
CA TYR A 565 -3.53 -15.16 9.73
C TYR A 565 -2.88 -15.69 11.03
N THR A 566 -3.42 -16.72 11.70
CA THR A 566 -2.95 -17.15 13.04
C THR A 566 -1.43 -17.42 13.14
N PHE A 567 -0.83 -18.05 12.14
CA PHE A 567 0.62 -18.28 12.02
C PHE A 567 1.22 -17.57 10.80
N SER A 568 0.52 -16.62 10.19
CA SER A 568 1.03 -15.92 9.01
C SER A 568 2.39 -15.28 9.29
N GLY A 569 3.34 -15.42 8.36
CA GLY A 569 4.71 -14.93 8.47
C GLY A 569 5.62 -15.69 9.45
N HIS A 570 5.17 -16.78 10.10
CA HIS A 570 5.99 -17.55 11.04
C HIS A 570 6.97 -18.47 10.30
N GLY A 571 7.98 -17.87 9.66
CA GLY A 571 8.99 -18.59 8.86
C GLY A 571 9.84 -19.61 9.64
N ASN A 572 9.89 -19.51 10.97
CA ASN A 572 10.59 -20.45 11.86
C ASN A 572 9.75 -21.66 12.30
N LEU A 573 8.45 -21.68 12.01
CA LEU A 573 7.54 -22.72 12.51
C LEU A 573 7.81 -24.04 11.79
N GLU A 574 8.30 -25.05 12.52
CA GLU A 574 8.68 -26.37 12.01
C GLU A 574 7.56 -27.41 12.15
N GLU A 575 6.75 -27.31 13.22
CA GLU A 575 5.77 -28.34 13.62
C GLU A 575 4.54 -27.71 14.30
N VAL A 576 3.35 -28.14 13.89
CA VAL A 576 2.07 -27.75 14.49
C VAL A 576 1.18 -28.98 14.69
N ILE A 577 0.66 -29.15 15.90
CA ILE A 577 -0.37 -30.16 16.21
C ILE A 577 -1.70 -29.42 16.41
N LEU A 578 -2.70 -29.72 15.56
CA LEU A 578 -4.03 -29.12 15.61
C LEU A 578 -5.01 -29.98 16.43
N PRO A 579 -6.09 -29.40 16.99
CA PRO A 579 -7.15 -30.18 17.63
C PRO A 579 -7.93 -31.01 16.60
N GLU A 580 -8.26 -32.26 16.95
CA GLU A 580 -9.01 -33.19 16.08
C GLU A 580 -10.42 -32.70 15.71
N THR A 581 -10.99 -31.80 16.54
CA THR A 581 -12.32 -31.21 16.34
C THR A 581 -12.35 -30.09 15.30
N ILE A 582 -11.21 -29.68 14.73
CA ILE A 582 -11.16 -28.53 13.83
C ILE A 582 -11.97 -28.74 12.54
N GLU A 583 -12.85 -27.78 12.23
CA GLU A 583 -13.73 -27.82 11.06
C GLU A 583 -13.27 -26.91 9.92
N THR A 584 -12.59 -25.79 10.22
CA THR A 584 -12.04 -24.89 9.18
C THR A 584 -10.64 -24.38 9.50
N ILE A 585 -9.84 -24.22 8.44
CA ILE A 585 -8.57 -23.49 8.46
C ILE A 585 -8.74 -22.24 7.60
N ASP A 586 -8.73 -21.07 8.23
CA ASP A 586 -9.20 -19.83 7.61
C ASP A 586 -8.09 -19.06 6.86
N TYR A 587 -8.38 -17.82 6.43
CA TYR A 587 -7.62 -17.10 5.41
C TYR A 587 -6.16 -16.86 5.82
N GLN A 588 -5.20 -17.26 4.99
CA GLN A 588 -3.75 -17.11 5.24
C GLN A 588 -3.26 -17.66 6.61
N ALA A 589 -3.96 -18.62 7.22
CA ALA A 589 -3.66 -19.11 8.58
C ALA A 589 -2.19 -19.56 8.79
N PHE A 590 -1.51 -20.06 7.75
CA PHE A 590 -0.11 -20.50 7.72
C PHE A 590 0.69 -19.91 6.53
N SER A 591 0.24 -18.78 5.97
CA SER A 591 0.93 -18.16 4.83
C SER A 591 2.36 -17.75 5.22
N GLY A 592 3.35 -18.12 4.42
CA GLY A 592 4.76 -17.83 4.67
C GLY A 592 5.44 -18.69 5.76
N CYS A 593 4.81 -19.77 6.26
CA CYS A 593 5.42 -20.73 7.18
C CYS A 593 6.46 -21.63 6.47
N SER A 594 7.54 -21.05 5.98
CA SER A 594 8.51 -21.70 5.10
C SER A 594 9.31 -22.86 5.73
N SER A 595 9.40 -22.95 7.06
CA SER A 595 10.02 -24.10 7.76
C SER A 595 9.06 -25.26 8.05
N LEU A 596 7.75 -25.10 7.82
CA LEU A 596 6.73 -26.06 8.26
C LEU A 596 6.66 -27.26 7.30
N LYS A 597 7.25 -28.39 7.69
CA LYS A 597 7.48 -29.52 6.76
C LYS A 597 6.22 -30.33 6.45
N SER A 598 5.32 -30.46 7.42
CA SER A 598 4.12 -31.31 7.35
C SER A 598 3.12 -30.94 8.46
N ILE A 599 1.84 -31.18 8.20
CA ILE A 599 0.77 -31.28 9.20
C ILE A 599 0.14 -32.66 9.05
N ASP A 600 -0.18 -33.34 10.16
CA ASP A 600 -0.98 -34.57 10.12
C ASP A 600 -2.46 -34.21 9.90
N PHE A 601 -2.87 -34.18 8.64
CA PHE A 601 -4.29 -34.04 8.26
C PHE A 601 -5.10 -35.32 8.51
N SER A 602 -4.45 -36.46 8.81
CA SER A 602 -5.12 -37.76 8.89
C SER A 602 -5.88 -37.98 10.21
N SER A 603 -5.62 -37.16 11.23
CA SER A 603 -6.39 -37.05 12.47
C SER A 603 -7.57 -36.06 12.37
N LEU A 604 -7.56 -35.15 11.39
CA LEU A 604 -8.51 -34.04 11.26
C LEU A 604 -9.79 -34.46 10.53
N SER A 605 -10.46 -35.49 11.06
CA SER A 605 -11.65 -36.09 10.43
C SER A 605 -12.84 -35.12 10.29
N HIS A 606 -12.91 -34.08 11.12
CA HIS A 606 -13.94 -33.04 11.08
C HIS A 606 -13.65 -31.89 10.11
N LEU A 607 -12.45 -31.80 9.52
CA LEU A 607 -12.05 -30.66 8.68
C LEU A 607 -12.87 -30.60 7.38
N ARG A 608 -13.73 -29.58 7.26
CA ARG A 608 -14.67 -29.36 6.14
C ARG A 608 -14.14 -28.44 5.05
N SER A 609 -13.31 -27.46 5.39
CA SER A 609 -12.76 -26.50 4.41
C SER A 609 -11.37 -25.97 4.76
N ILE A 610 -10.62 -25.64 3.71
CA ILE A 610 -9.36 -24.89 3.79
C ILE A 610 -9.53 -23.63 2.94
N ALA A 611 -9.40 -22.46 3.54
CA ALA A 611 -9.67 -21.18 2.90
C ALA A 611 -8.59 -20.75 1.90
N HIS A 612 -8.81 -19.59 1.27
CA HIS A 612 -7.88 -19.01 0.32
C HIS A 612 -6.53 -18.72 0.98
N TYR A 613 -5.44 -18.98 0.25
CA TYR A 613 -4.04 -18.70 0.65
C TYR A 613 -3.58 -19.36 1.97
N ALA A 614 -4.35 -20.30 2.54
CA ALA A 614 -4.15 -20.82 3.90
C ALA A 614 -2.72 -21.29 4.20
N PHE A 615 -2.05 -21.94 3.24
CA PHE A 615 -0.66 -22.44 3.30
C PHE A 615 0.20 -21.87 2.16
N GLU A 616 -0.11 -20.68 1.64
CA GLU A 616 0.68 -20.08 0.57
C GLU A 616 2.15 -19.87 1.02
N ASN A 617 3.10 -20.38 0.25
CA ASN A 617 4.54 -20.39 0.55
C ASN A 617 4.92 -21.07 1.89
N ALA A 618 4.10 -21.99 2.39
CA ALA A 618 4.49 -22.88 3.49
C ALA A 618 5.49 -23.96 3.02
N GLY A 619 6.30 -24.48 3.95
CA GLY A 619 7.32 -25.51 3.69
C GLY A 619 6.80 -26.92 3.44
N ILE A 620 5.50 -27.09 3.19
CA ILE A 620 4.83 -28.39 3.20
C ILE A 620 5.18 -29.18 1.94
N THR A 621 5.67 -30.41 2.14
CA THR A 621 6.18 -31.29 1.06
C THR A 621 5.35 -32.54 0.80
N SER A 622 4.39 -32.86 1.67
CA SER A 622 3.43 -33.95 1.52
C SER A 622 2.15 -33.65 2.29
N VAL A 623 1.00 -34.08 1.76
CA VAL A 623 -0.32 -34.00 2.42
C VAL A 623 -1.17 -35.22 2.02
N ASP A 624 -1.96 -35.74 2.95
CA ASP A 624 -2.98 -36.75 2.70
C ASP A 624 -4.30 -36.29 3.30
N PHE A 625 -5.31 -36.11 2.46
CA PHE A 625 -6.65 -35.70 2.87
C PHE A 625 -7.64 -36.89 2.90
N SER A 626 -7.19 -38.13 2.67
CA SER A 626 -8.05 -39.30 2.50
C SER A 626 -8.99 -39.62 3.69
N LYS A 627 -8.67 -39.09 4.89
CA LYS A 627 -9.45 -39.26 6.13
C LYS A 627 -10.15 -38.00 6.63
N THR A 628 -10.08 -36.87 5.91
CA THR A 628 -10.80 -35.64 6.27
C THR A 628 -12.23 -35.66 5.74
N SER A 629 -13.04 -34.67 6.13
CA SER A 629 -14.38 -34.43 5.57
C SER A 629 -14.40 -33.22 4.63
N LEU A 630 -13.27 -32.94 3.95
CA LEU A 630 -13.12 -31.74 3.12
C LEU A 630 -14.17 -31.71 2.00
N THR A 631 -14.88 -30.60 1.89
CA THR A 631 -15.82 -30.30 0.80
C THR A 631 -15.20 -29.35 -0.22
N SER A 632 -14.29 -28.47 0.20
CA SER A 632 -13.70 -27.43 -0.62
C SER A 632 -12.28 -27.04 -0.18
N ILE A 633 -11.47 -26.61 -1.16
CA ILE A 633 -10.13 -26.04 -0.95
C ILE A 633 -10.05 -24.70 -1.72
N GLY A 634 -9.61 -23.64 -1.07
CA GLY A 634 -9.60 -22.26 -1.59
C GLY A 634 -8.55 -21.98 -2.67
N GLU A 635 -8.66 -20.79 -3.29
CA GLU A 635 -7.65 -20.28 -4.24
C GLU A 635 -6.27 -20.15 -3.56
N ARG A 636 -5.22 -20.57 -4.26
CA ARG A 636 -3.82 -20.56 -3.80
C ARG A 636 -3.56 -21.22 -2.43
N ALA A 637 -4.47 -22.07 -1.95
CA ALA A 637 -4.39 -22.67 -0.61
C ALA A 637 -3.02 -23.30 -0.28
N PHE A 638 -2.38 -23.99 -1.23
CA PHE A 638 -1.01 -24.52 -1.13
C PHE A 638 -0.12 -24.02 -2.29
N ASN A 639 -0.34 -22.79 -2.77
CA ASN A 639 0.57 -22.16 -3.76
C ASN A 639 1.97 -22.03 -3.14
N GLY A 640 3.04 -22.29 -3.91
CA GLY A 640 4.40 -22.28 -3.39
C GLY A 640 4.84 -23.53 -2.61
N CYS A 641 3.91 -24.36 -2.13
CA CYS A 641 4.25 -25.62 -1.46
C CYS A 641 4.81 -26.64 -2.47
N LEU A 642 5.99 -27.19 -2.19
CA LEU A 642 6.66 -28.20 -3.03
C LEU A 642 6.16 -29.61 -2.71
N ILE A 643 4.85 -29.82 -2.79
CA ILE A 643 4.21 -31.12 -2.52
C ILE A 643 4.59 -32.12 -3.62
N THR A 644 5.08 -33.29 -3.22
CA THR A 644 5.50 -34.35 -4.16
C THR A 644 4.91 -35.71 -3.78
N GLY A 645 4.91 -36.65 -4.74
CA GLY A 645 4.38 -37.99 -4.53
C GLY A 645 2.88 -38.08 -4.79
N ASP A 646 2.19 -38.93 -4.03
CA ASP A 646 0.78 -39.26 -4.24
C ASP A 646 -0.14 -38.39 -3.38
N LEU A 647 -1.21 -37.86 -3.98
CA LEU A 647 -2.17 -36.98 -3.33
C LEU A 647 -3.56 -37.64 -3.31
N SER A 648 -4.07 -37.96 -2.12
CA SER A 648 -5.40 -38.56 -1.94
C SER A 648 -6.38 -37.59 -1.31
N PHE A 649 -7.60 -37.56 -1.86
CA PHE A 649 -8.71 -36.70 -1.41
C PHE A 649 -9.88 -37.53 -0.86
N PRO A 650 -10.68 -36.97 0.06
CA PRO A 650 -11.83 -37.67 0.63
C PRO A 650 -12.98 -37.72 -0.37
N ALA A 651 -14.00 -38.53 -0.05
CA ALA A 651 -15.15 -38.69 -0.93
C ALA A 651 -16.15 -37.51 -0.89
N THR A 652 -16.03 -36.62 0.10
CA THR A 652 -16.86 -35.42 0.27
C THR A 652 -16.41 -34.23 -0.59
N LEU A 653 -15.26 -34.32 -1.26
CA LEU A 653 -14.67 -33.18 -1.96
C LEU A 653 -15.46 -32.84 -3.23
N ASN A 654 -15.84 -31.56 -3.34
CA ASN A 654 -16.60 -31.03 -4.47
C ASN A 654 -15.77 -30.11 -5.37
N ASN A 655 -14.93 -29.25 -4.80
CA ASN A 655 -14.21 -28.24 -5.58
C ASN A 655 -12.81 -27.88 -5.05
N ILE A 656 -11.91 -27.51 -5.97
CA ILE A 656 -10.56 -27.00 -5.68
C ILE A 656 -10.33 -25.67 -6.40
N GLY A 657 -9.93 -24.65 -5.64
CA GLY A 657 -9.70 -23.28 -6.10
C GLY A 657 -8.48 -23.10 -7.00
N SER A 658 -8.45 -21.98 -7.75
CA SER A 658 -7.37 -21.68 -8.70
C SER A 658 -5.99 -21.72 -8.04
N ARG A 659 -5.01 -22.30 -8.73
CA ARG A 659 -3.61 -22.41 -8.26
C ARG A 659 -3.43 -23.04 -6.87
N ALA A 660 -4.43 -23.74 -6.33
CA ALA A 660 -4.37 -24.31 -4.98
C ALA A 660 -3.17 -25.25 -4.79
N PHE A 661 -2.73 -25.96 -5.82
CA PHE A 661 -1.56 -26.85 -5.80
C PHE A 661 -0.59 -26.52 -6.94
N SER A 662 -0.46 -25.23 -7.31
CA SER A 662 0.23 -24.84 -8.54
C SER A 662 1.69 -25.29 -8.57
N SER A 663 2.36 -25.36 -7.43
CA SER A 663 3.78 -25.72 -7.31
C SER A 663 4.01 -27.21 -7.01
N ALA A 664 2.95 -28.01 -6.89
CA ALA A 664 3.04 -29.44 -6.60
C ALA A 664 3.50 -30.24 -7.83
N VAL A 665 4.29 -31.29 -7.59
CA VAL A 665 4.84 -32.21 -8.60
C VAL A 665 4.45 -33.63 -8.23
N LEU A 666 3.23 -34.01 -8.58
CA LEU A 666 2.57 -35.23 -8.11
C LEU A 666 2.80 -36.43 -9.04
N SER A 667 3.04 -37.61 -8.46
CA SER A 667 3.06 -38.89 -9.18
C SER A 667 1.66 -39.45 -9.42
N SER A 668 0.74 -39.24 -8.47
CA SER A 668 -0.67 -39.56 -8.68
C SER A 668 -1.62 -38.69 -7.87
N ILE A 669 -2.88 -38.65 -8.32
CA ILE A 669 -4.01 -37.97 -7.68
C ILE A 669 -5.13 -39.01 -7.54
N LYS A 670 -5.62 -39.27 -6.32
CA LYS A 670 -6.70 -40.23 -6.04
C LYS A 670 -7.94 -39.51 -5.53
N LEU A 671 -9.02 -39.60 -6.31
CA LEU A 671 -10.30 -38.95 -6.05
C LEU A 671 -11.33 -40.00 -5.62
N LYS A 672 -11.73 -39.99 -4.35
CA LYS A 672 -12.77 -40.91 -3.84
C LYS A 672 -14.21 -40.42 -4.06
N SER A 673 -14.40 -39.15 -4.45
CA SER A 673 -15.73 -38.53 -4.59
C SER A 673 -16.58 -39.25 -5.64
N PRO A 674 -17.85 -39.58 -5.35
CA PRO A 674 -18.73 -40.24 -6.31
C PRO A 674 -19.09 -39.34 -7.51
N ASP A 675 -19.00 -38.02 -7.31
CA ASP A 675 -19.23 -36.99 -8.33
C ASP A 675 -17.91 -36.47 -8.92
N LYS A 676 -18.01 -35.66 -9.98
CA LYS A 676 -16.83 -35.05 -10.60
C LYS A 676 -16.36 -33.85 -9.79
N VAL A 677 -15.14 -33.91 -9.23
CA VAL A 677 -14.53 -32.79 -8.51
C VAL A 677 -14.22 -31.65 -9.49
N TYR A 678 -14.69 -30.44 -9.18
CA TYR A 678 -14.51 -29.26 -10.02
C TYR A 678 -13.17 -28.57 -9.75
N LEU A 679 -12.39 -28.30 -10.80
CA LEU A 679 -11.17 -27.50 -10.74
C LEU A 679 -11.43 -26.08 -11.27
N ASN A 680 -11.18 -25.07 -10.45
CA ASN A 680 -11.33 -23.67 -10.85
C ASN A 680 -10.04 -23.15 -11.48
N GLY A 681 -9.76 -23.51 -12.75
CA GLY A 681 -8.57 -23.06 -13.48
C GLY A 681 -7.29 -23.86 -13.18
N ASN A 682 -6.13 -23.20 -13.16
CA ASN A 682 -4.80 -23.85 -13.13
C ASN A 682 -4.44 -24.42 -11.73
N VAL A 683 -5.18 -25.42 -11.24
CA VAL A 683 -4.98 -26.01 -9.91
C VAL A 683 -3.61 -26.66 -9.75
N PHE A 684 -3.19 -27.51 -10.70
CA PHE A 684 -1.98 -28.34 -10.63
C PHE A 684 -0.91 -27.88 -11.64
N GLU A 685 -0.56 -26.60 -11.68
CA GLU A 685 0.25 -25.97 -12.74
C GLU A 685 1.59 -26.69 -13.04
N SER A 686 2.38 -27.05 -12.01
CA SER A 686 3.71 -27.70 -12.15
C SER A 686 3.69 -29.23 -12.29
N THR A 687 2.59 -29.92 -12.00
CA THR A 687 2.51 -31.39 -12.13
C THR A 687 2.50 -31.78 -13.62
N ASP A 688 3.29 -32.78 -14.02
CA ASP A 688 3.29 -33.27 -15.40
C ASP A 688 2.05 -34.14 -15.69
N LYS A 689 1.14 -33.60 -16.51
CA LYS A 689 -0.13 -34.24 -16.89
C LYS A 689 0.04 -35.45 -17.82
N THR A 690 1.24 -35.69 -18.36
CA THR A 690 1.54 -36.84 -19.23
C THR A 690 2.02 -38.06 -18.45
N THR A 691 2.60 -37.86 -17.27
CA THR A 691 3.11 -38.94 -16.40
C THR A 691 2.24 -39.16 -15.17
N CYS A 692 1.74 -38.10 -14.53
CA CYS A 692 0.89 -38.17 -13.35
C CYS A 692 -0.38 -39.01 -13.61
N LYS A 693 -0.65 -39.97 -12.72
CA LYS A 693 -1.84 -40.83 -12.77
C LYS A 693 -3.00 -40.21 -12.01
N VAL A 694 -4.18 -40.12 -12.63
CA VAL A 694 -5.41 -39.70 -11.94
C VAL A 694 -6.30 -40.92 -11.75
N TYR A 695 -6.44 -41.37 -10.50
CA TYR A 695 -7.33 -42.45 -10.11
C TYR A 695 -8.71 -41.85 -9.78
N VAL A 696 -9.71 -42.23 -10.58
CA VAL A 696 -11.12 -41.82 -10.43
C VAL A 696 -12.01 -43.03 -10.13
N PRO A 697 -13.23 -42.85 -9.58
CA PRO A 697 -14.15 -43.97 -9.38
C PRO A 697 -14.43 -44.71 -10.69
N LYS A 698 -14.62 -46.02 -10.57
CA LYS A 698 -15.13 -46.87 -11.64
C LYS A 698 -16.41 -46.31 -12.27
N GLY A 699 -16.41 -46.16 -13.60
CA GLY A 699 -17.47 -45.52 -14.39
C GLY A 699 -17.28 -44.02 -14.64
N MET A 700 -16.37 -43.33 -13.93
CA MET A 700 -16.21 -41.87 -14.04
C MET A 700 -15.18 -41.44 -15.09
N LYS A 701 -14.35 -42.34 -15.63
CA LYS A 701 -13.23 -41.99 -16.52
C LYS A 701 -13.64 -41.15 -17.73
N GLU A 702 -14.76 -41.49 -18.38
CA GLU A 702 -15.23 -40.75 -19.56
C GLU A 702 -15.67 -39.32 -19.20
N SER A 703 -16.20 -39.10 -17.99
CA SER A 703 -16.61 -37.78 -17.49
C SER A 703 -15.40 -36.86 -17.26
N TYR A 704 -14.35 -37.38 -16.63
CA TYR A 704 -13.09 -36.66 -16.40
C TYR A 704 -12.31 -36.45 -17.72
N GLN A 705 -12.36 -37.38 -18.67
CA GLN A 705 -11.73 -37.23 -19.99
C GLN A 705 -12.39 -36.16 -20.90
N LYS A 706 -13.65 -35.79 -20.63
CA LYS A 706 -14.38 -34.74 -21.35
C LYS A 706 -14.32 -33.36 -20.68
N ASP A 707 -13.81 -33.29 -19.45
CA ASP A 707 -13.76 -32.04 -18.68
C ASP A 707 -12.62 -31.13 -19.15
N GLU A 708 -12.87 -29.82 -19.19
CA GLU A 708 -11.91 -28.83 -19.72
C GLU A 708 -10.59 -28.79 -18.92
N ASN A 709 -10.63 -29.05 -17.62
CA ASN A 709 -9.45 -29.01 -16.75
C ASN A 709 -8.82 -30.40 -16.55
N TRP A 710 -9.63 -31.45 -16.39
CA TRP A 710 -9.10 -32.81 -16.18
C TRP A 710 -8.61 -33.50 -17.47
N SER A 711 -9.15 -33.17 -18.65
CA SER A 711 -8.73 -33.77 -19.94
C SER A 711 -7.27 -33.49 -20.32
N ALA A 712 -6.60 -32.56 -19.63
CA ALA A 712 -5.16 -32.36 -19.69
C ALA A 712 -4.39 -33.64 -19.28
N PHE A 713 -4.86 -34.36 -18.26
CA PHE A 713 -4.24 -35.58 -17.74
C PHE A 713 -4.44 -36.76 -18.70
N LYS A 714 -3.35 -37.44 -19.06
CA LYS A 714 -3.38 -38.54 -20.05
C LYS A 714 -3.55 -39.92 -19.41
N ASN A 715 -3.12 -40.08 -18.17
CA ASN A 715 -3.17 -41.35 -17.44
C ASN A 715 -4.33 -41.35 -16.43
N ILE A 716 -5.57 -41.27 -16.93
CA ILE A 716 -6.77 -41.43 -16.09
C ILE A 716 -7.10 -42.92 -15.98
N GLU A 717 -7.05 -43.45 -14.75
CA GLU A 717 -7.31 -44.86 -14.41
C GLU A 717 -8.52 -44.95 -13.49
N GLU A 718 -9.30 -46.02 -13.62
CA GLU A 718 -10.45 -46.28 -12.74
C GLU A 718 -10.03 -47.20 -11.60
N PHE A 719 -10.51 -46.92 -10.39
CA PHE A 719 -10.25 -47.75 -9.22
C PHE A 719 -11.51 -48.00 -8.40
N GLY A 720 -11.40 -49.02 -7.53
CA GLY A 720 -12.39 -49.33 -6.50
C GLY A 720 -13.75 -49.78 -7.04
N PHE A 721 -14.67 -49.87 -6.08
CA PHE A 721 -16.07 -50.15 -6.27
C PHE A 721 -16.86 -48.99 -5.66
N LEU A 722 -17.93 -48.59 -6.34
CA LEU A 722 -18.69 -47.40 -5.97
C LEU A 722 -19.72 -47.76 -4.89
N VAL A 723 -19.67 -47.04 -3.77
CA VAL A 723 -20.74 -47.00 -2.77
C VAL A 723 -21.51 -45.72 -3.00
N THR A 724 -22.65 -45.80 -3.69
CA THR A 724 -23.61 -44.69 -3.75
C THR A 724 -24.55 -44.76 -2.55
N ALA A 725 -24.88 -43.59 -2.00
CA ALA A 725 -25.91 -43.47 -0.99
C ALA A 725 -26.78 -42.25 -1.26
N SER A 726 -28.09 -42.45 -1.41
CA SER A 726 -29.08 -41.38 -1.54
C SER A 726 -29.84 -41.20 -0.23
N SER A 727 -30.14 -39.96 0.17
CA SER A 727 -31.11 -39.71 1.23
C SER A 727 -32.54 -39.61 0.67
N LYS A 728 -33.51 -39.95 1.51
CA LYS A 728 -34.94 -39.78 1.24
C LYS A 728 -35.64 -39.30 2.51
N GLY A 729 -36.15 -38.08 2.48
CA GLY A 729 -36.63 -37.34 3.66
C GLY A 729 -35.62 -36.28 4.11
N ASN A 730 -35.78 -35.74 5.32
CA ASN A 730 -35.01 -34.59 5.82
C ASN A 730 -33.61 -34.97 6.35
N GLY A 731 -32.72 -35.41 5.46
CA GLY A 731 -31.29 -35.55 5.77
C GLY A 731 -30.40 -35.74 4.54
N TRP A 732 -29.09 -35.86 4.78
CA TRP A 732 -28.08 -36.19 3.78
C TRP A 732 -27.25 -37.40 4.23
N VAL A 733 -26.32 -37.83 3.37
CA VAL A 733 -25.38 -38.92 3.67
C VAL A 733 -23.94 -38.46 3.49
N GLU A 734 -23.09 -38.83 4.44
CA GLU A 734 -21.63 -38.75 4.34
C GLU A 734 -21.01 -40.14 4.24
N GLY A 735 -19.82 -40.24 3.64
CA GLY A 735 -19.08 -41.51 3.44
C GLY A 735 -19.40 -42.28 2.16
N ALA A 736 -20.30 -41.78 1.30
CA ALA A 736 -20.48 -42.34 -0.05
C ALA A 736 -19.26 -42.02 -0.94
N GLY A 737 -18.81 -42.96 -1.77
CA GLY A 737 -17.58 -42.80 -2.56
C GLY A 737 -17.03 -44.10 -3.14
N ALA A 738 -15.81 -44.03 -3.70
CA ALA A 738 -15.08 -45.18 -4.24
C ALA A 738 -14.15 -45.82 -3.20
N TYR A 739 -14.29 -47.14 -3.03
CA TYR A 739 -13.56 -47.93 -2.03
C TYR A 739 -12.97 -49.21 -2.63
N GLU A 740 -11.79 -49.63 -2.16
CA GLU A 740 -11.14 -50.88 -2.55
C GLU A 740 -11.61 -52.06 -1.69
N THR A 741 -11.50 -53.29 -2.23
CA THR A 741 -11.89 -54.51 -1.50
C THR A 741 -11.12 -54.63 -0.18
N GLY A 742 -11.84 -54.80 0.92
CA GLY A 742 -11.27 -54.84 2.27
C GLY A 742 -11.12 -53.48 2.96
N GLU A 743 -11.36 -52.33 2.28
CA GLU A 743 -11.52 -51.06 2.99
C GLU A 743 -12.78 -51.08 3.87
N ILE A 744 -12.68 -50.53 5.08
CA ILE A 744 -13.84 -50.31 5.94
C ILE A 744 -14.54 -49.03 5.49
N VAL A 745 -15.79 -49.16 5.09
CA VAL A 745 -16.69 -48.07 4.70
C VAL A 745 -17.60 -47.75 5.88
N THR A 746 -17.62 -46.48 6.30
CA THR A 746 -18.58 -45.97 7.29
C THR A 746 -19.42 -44.90 6.61
N LEU A 747 -20.71 -45.19 6.45
CA LEU A 747 -21.70 -44.20 6.03
C LEU A 747 -22.36 -43.56 7.25
N LYS A 748 -22.65 -42.27 7.19
CA LYS A 748 -23.41 -41.54 8.22
C LYS A 748 -24.63 -40.87 7.60
N ALA A 749 -25.81 -41.13 8.13
CA ALA A 749 -27.07 -40.51 7.71
C ALA A 749 -27.43 -39.36 8.66
N ILE A 750 -27.19 -38.12 8.23
CA ILE A 750 -27.33 -36.93 9.07
C ILE A 750 -28.67 -36.24 8.76
N ALA A 751 -29.45 -35.90 9.79
CA ALA A 751 -30.70 -35.15 9.62
C ALA A 751 -30.44 -33.64 9.48
N TYR A 752 -31.34 -32.90 8.80
CA TYR A 752 -31.16 -31.47 8.55
C TYR A 752 -31.32 -30.53 9.77
N SER A 753 -31.71 -31.06 10.94
CA SER A 753 -31.71 -30.33 12.21
C SER A 753 -30.31 -30.34 12.84
N GLY A 754 -29.68 -29.17 12.95
CA GLY A 754 -28.29 -29.05 13.42
C GLY A 754 -27.99 -29.69 14.78
N ASP A 755 -26.80 -30.29 14.85
CA ASP A 755 -25.99 -30.62 16.03
C ASP A 755 -26.53 -31.59 17.09
N VAL A 756 -27.78 -32.07 17.02
CA VAL A 756 -28.24 -33.20 17.86
C VAL A 756 -28.97 -34.25 17.02
N TYR A 757 -28.38 -35.45 16.98
CA TYR A 757 -29.05 -36.65 16.48
C TYR A 757 -30.20 -37.05 17.41
N GLU A 758 -31.41 -36.62 17.09
CA GLU A 758 -32.57 -37.35 17.58
C GLU A 758 -32.73 -38.66 16.79
N ALA A 759 -32.64 -39.80 17.48
CA ALA A 759 -32.92 -41.12 16.91
C ALA A 759 -34.40 -41.30 16.46
N SER A 760 -35.24 -40.28 16.66
CA SER A 760 -36.64 -40.19 16.20
C SER A 760 -36.77 -39.95 14.69
N SER A 761 -35.78 -39.31 14.05
CA SER A 761 -35.89 -38.78 12.67
C SER A 761 -35.47 -39.78 11.58
N PHE A 762 -34.66 -40.78 11.93
CA PHE A 762 -34.10 -41.75 10.98
C PHE A 762 -34.93 -43.06 10.98
N ASP A 763 -35.46 -43.45 9.82
CA ASP A 763 -36.18 -44.71 9.66
C ASP A 763 -35.21 -45.88 9.49
N GLY A 764 -34.15 -45.71 8.69
CA GLY A 764 -33.11 -46.72 8.54
C GLY A 764 -32.37 -46.65 7.21
N TRP A 765 -31.31 -47.45 7.11
CA TRP A 765 -30.62 -47.74 5.86
C TRP A 765 -31.32 -48.82 5.08
N TYR A 766 -31.46 -48.64 3.77
CA TYR A 766 -32.10 -49.58 2.86
C TYR A 766 -31.17 -49.98 1.72
N GLU A 767 -31.26 -51.24 1.30
CA GLU A 767 -30.63 -51.76 0.09
C GLU A 767 -31.71 -52.52 -0.69
N ASN A 768 -31.92 -52.19 -1.97
CA ASN A 768 -32.98 -52.77 -2.81
C ASN A 768 -34.39 -52.76 -2.14
N ASN A 769 -34.80 -51.60 -1.58
CA ASN A 769 -36.04 -51.41 -0.81
C ASN A 769 -36.18 -52.24 0.49
N LYS A 770 -35.15 -52.95 0.94
CA LYS A 770 -35.16 -53.69 2.21
C LYS A 770 -34.32 -52.96 3.27
N LYS A 771 -34.87 -52.73 4.47
CA LYS A 771 -34.13 -52.14 5.60
C LYS A 771 -33.00 -53.10 6.04
N ILE A 772 -31.77 -52.59 6.13
CA ILE A 772 -30.56 -53.33 6.51
C ILE A 772 -29.96 -52.86 7.84
N SER A 773 -30.22 -51.63 8.27
CA SER A 773 -29.83 -51.08 9.57
C SER A 773 -30.85 -50.05 10.06
N THR A 774 -31.00 -49.91 11.37
CA THR A 774 -31.73 -48.81 12.04
C THR A 774 -30.78 -47.76 12.60
N GLU A 775 -29.48 -48.06 12.70
CA GLU A 775 -28.47 -47.12 13.20
C GLU A 775 -28.10 -46.09 12.13
N PRO A 776 -28.01 -44.78 12.46
CA PRO A 776 -27.67 -43.74 11.49
C PRO A 776 -26.24 -43.89 10.94
N GLU A 777 -25.32 -44.47 11.70
CA GLU A 777 -24.01 -44.89 11.20
C GLU A 777 -24.07 -46.37 10.73
N LEU A 778 -23.64 -46.61 9.49
CA LEU A 778 -23.56 -47.94 8.89
C LEU A 778 -22.12 -48.23 8.48
N THR A 779 -21.44 -49.09 9.24
CA THR A 779 -20.08 -49.55 8.94
C THR A 779 -20.07 -50.95 8.35
N PHE A 780 -19.32 -51.15 7.25
CA PHE A 780 -19.13 -52.46 6.61
C PHE A 780 -17.79 -52.54 5.86
N GLU A 781 -17.27 -53.76 5.68
CA GLU A 781 -16.11 -54.04 4.83
C GLU A 781 -16.52 -54.09 3.35
N MET A 782 -15.79 -53.39 2.48
CA MET A 782 -16.09 -53.33 1.05
C MET A 782 -15.75 -54.65 0.33
N LYS A 783 -16.60 -55.02 -0.64
CA LYS A 783 -16.49 -56.25 -1.43
C LYS A 783 -16.34 -55.93 -2.91
N ASP A 784 -16.10 -56.95 -3.72
CA ASP A 784 -15.87 -56.87 -5.18
C ASP A 784 -17.12 -56.49 -6.03
N THR A 785 -18.04 -55.70 -5.47
CA THR A 785 -19.30 -55.29 -6.09
C THR A 785 -19.71 -53.89 -5.62
N ASP A 786 -20.12 -53.04 -6.55
CA ASP A 786 -20.69 -51.72 -6.28
C ASP A 786 -21.95 -51.87 -5.39
N ARG A 787 -22.20 -50.90 -4.49
CA ARG A 787 -23.37 -50.89 -3.59
C ARG A 787 -24.16 -49.60 -3.77
N SER A 788 -25.49 -49.71 -3.69
CA SER A 788 -26.40 -48.57 -3.75
C SER A 788 -27.36 -48.64 -2.58
N LEU A 789 -27.26 -47.63 -1.70
CA LEU A 789 -27.91 -47.58 -0.40
C LEU A 789 -28.83 -46.36 -0.32
N GLU A 790 -29.91 -46.46 0.44
CA GLU A 790 -30.86 -45.37 0.65
C GLU A 790 -31.03 -45.12 2.16
N ALA A 791 -30.58 -43.95 2.62
CA ALA A 791 -30.87 -43.47 3.96
C ALA A 791 -32.29 -42.92 3.99
N ARG A 792 -33.21 -43.61 4.66
CA ARG A 792 -34.58 -43.11 4.85
C ARG A 792 -34.71 -42.39 6.18
N PHE A 793 -35.17 -41.16 6.09
CA PHE A 793 -35.64 -40.35 7.20
C PHE A 793 -37.16 -40.34 7.15
N TYR A 794 -37.84 -40.18 8.29
CA TYR A 794 -39.28 -40.01 8.27
C TYR A 794 -39.60 -38.70 7.53
N SER A 795 -40.41 -38.80 6.46
CA SER A 795 -40.87 -37.63 5.73
C SER A 795 -41.88 -36.88 6.60
N GLU A 796 -41.52 -35.67 7.00
CA GLU A 796 -42.33 -34.73 7.79
C GLU A 796 -42.50 -35.10 9.27
N ILE A 797 -41.43 -34.91 10.04
CA ILE A 797 -41.55 -34.39 11.41
C ILE A 797 -40.91 -32.99 11.45
N MET A 798 -41.78 -32.02 11.70
CA MET A 798 -41.58 -30.70 12.32
C MET A 798 -40.16 -30.32 12.77
N THR A 799 -39.66 -29.17 12.32
CA THR A 799 -38.75 -28.33 13.11
C THR A 799 -39.40 -26.98 13.40
N PHE A 800 -39.71 -26.77 14.67
CA PHE A 800 -40.17 -25.53 15.26
C PHE A 800 -38.99 -24.67 15.70
N ASN A 801 -39.12 -23.35 15.62
CA ASN A 801 -38.43 -22.47 16.55
C ASN A 801 -39.35 -22.23 17.76
N GLY A 802 -39.03 -22.87 18.90
CA GLY A 802 -39.48 -22.47 20.23
C GLY A 802 -40.97 -22.66 20.56
N GLY A 803 -41.43 -23.91 20.72
CA GLY A 803 -42.71 -24.23 21.35
C GLY A 803 -43.21 -25.63 20.99
N ASP A 804 -43.81 -26.35 21.95
CA ASP A 804 -44.28 -27.74 21.78
C ASP A 804 -45.54 -27.85 20.94
N TYR A 805 -45.53 -28.79 19.98
CA TYR A 805 -46.65 -29.04 19.08
C TYR A 805 -47.03 -30.51 19.02
N VAL A 806 -48.21 -30.80 19.58
CA VAL A 806 -48.74 -32.15 19.71
C VAL A 806 -50.09 -32.23 19.01
N MET A 807 -50.09 -32.66 17.74
CA MET A 807 -51.29 -33.24 17.14
C MET A 807 -51.57 -34.58 17.82
N SER A 808 -52.30 -34.54 18.93
CA SER A 808 -52.87 -35.73 19.56
C SER A 808 -54.05 -36.28 18.74
N ASP A 809 -54.38 -37.56 18.94
CA ASP A 809 -55.28 -38.40 18.12
C ASP A 809 -56.77 -37.94 18.01
N GLN A 810 -57.09 -36.67 18.27
CA GLN A 810 -58.45 -36.11 18.28
C GLN A 810 -58.63 -34.87 17.39
N ASN A 811 -57.66 -34.53 16.54
CA ASN A 811 -57.69 -33.37 15.63
C ASN A 811 -57.92 -32.00 16.32
N LYS A 812 -57.57 -31.86 17.60
CA LYS A 812 -57.39 -30.54 18.22
C LYS A 812 -56.06 -29.95 17.79
N ILE A 813 -56.02 -28.63 17.74
CA ILE A 813 -54.85 -27.84 17.38
C ILE A 813 -54.71 -26.75 18.44
N ASP A 814 -53.78 -26.95 19.35
CA ASP A 814 -52.89 -25.85 19.70
C ASP A 814 -52.01 -25.68 18.43
N GLY A 815 -51.94 -24.50 17.75
CA GLY A 815 -51.41 -24.35 16.34
C GLY A 815 -50.73 -23.02 15.90
N PRO A 816 -49.45 -22.92 15.44
CA PRO A 816 -48.95 -21.74 14.69
C PRO A 816 -49.49 -21.75 13.27
N ALA A 817 -50.80 -21.55 13.14
CA ALA A 817 -51.51 -21.79 11.91
C ALA A 817 -50.95 -21.04 10.68
N VAL A 818 -50.17 -19.96 10.87
CA VAL A 818 -49.51 -19.21 9.77
C VAL A 818 -48.12 -18.70 10.16
N LEU A 819 -47.15 -18.81 9.25
CA LEU A 819 -45.86 -18.11 9.29
C LEU A 819 -45.89 -16.87 8.39
N LEU A 820 -45.48 -15.72 8.90
CA LEU A 820 -45.56 -14.40 8.25
C LEU A 820 -44.18 -13.96 7.78
N ARG A 821 -44.10 -12.92 6.93
CA ARG A 821 -42.81 -12.37 6.43
C ARG A 821 -41.85 -11.96 7.56
N SER A 822 -42.39 -11.72 8.77
CA SER A 822 -41.63 -11.32 9.96
C SER A 822 -42.20 -11.94 11.25
N GLY A 823 -42.75 -13.16 11.25
CA GLY A 823 -43.26 -13.74 12.51
C GLY A 823 -44.17 -14.95 12.37
N SER A 824 -45.02 -15.20 13.37
CA SER A 824 -45.98 -16.32 13.40
C SER A 824 -47.32 -15.96 14.05
N LEU A 825 -48.40 -16.52 13.52
CA LEU A 825 -49.76 -16.44 14.06
C LEU A 825 -50.15 -17.80 14.63
N THR A 826 -50.47 -17.84 15.92
CA THR A 826 -50.87 -19.02 16.68
C THR A 826 -52.34 -18.97 17.05
N VAL A 827 -53.07 -20.05 16.80
CA VAL A 827 -54.51 -20.21 17.00
C VAL A 827 -54.72 -21.27 18.08
N GLU A 828 -55.54 -20.95 19.09
CA GLU A 828 -55.84 -21.80 20.23
C GLU A 828 -57.36 -21.99 20.34
N GLY A 829 -57.85 -23.19 20.03
CA GLY A 829 -59.28 -23.47 19.96
C GLY A 829 -59.66 -24.91 20.31
N ASN A 830 -60.85 -25.08 20.86
CA ASN A 830 -61.39 -26.40 21.24
C ASN A 830 -62.01 -27.19 20.07
N GLU A 831 -62.13 -26.60 18.87
CA GLU A 831 -62.77 -27.23 17.70
C GLU A 831 -61.77 -27.78 16.66
N VAL A 832 -62.25 -28.71 15.83
CA VAL A 832 -61.45 -29.44 14.85
C VAL A 832 -61.31 -28.65 13.54
N TRP A 833 -60.13 -28.11 13.29
CA TRP A 833 -59.81 -27.43 12.03
C TRP A 833 -59.71 -28.41 10.85
N LYS A 834 -60.22 -28.00 9.68
CA LYS A 834 -60.16 -28.77 8.43
C LYS A 834 -59.88 -27.83 7.25
N PRO A 835 -58.61 -27.48 6.97
CA PRO A 835 -58.26 -26.65 5.82
C PRO A 835 -58.59 -27.41 4.52
N LYS A 836 -59.20 -26.72 3.55
CA LYS A 836 -59.59 -27.34 2.26
C LYS A 836 -58.43 -27.53 1.29
N SER A 837 -57.35 -26.77 1.46
CA SER A 837 -56.12 -26.83 0.68
C SER A 837 -54.95 -26.32 1.53
N PHE A 838 -53.72 -26.68 1.16
CA PHE A 838 -52.49 -26.34 1.87
C PHE A 838 -51.40 -26.01 0.86
N ALA A 839 -50.62 -24.95 1.10
CA ALA A 839 -49.47 -24.55 0.31
C ALA A 839 -48.46 -23.83 1.22
N TYR A 840 -47.17 -24.05 0.99
CA TYR A 840 -46.09 -23.50 1.83
C TYR A 840 -45.07 -22.77 0.97
N TYR A 841 -44.73 -21.54 1.34
CA TYR A 841 -43.75 -20.67 0.69
C TYR A 841 -43.20 -19.68 1.74
N GLN A 842 -42.01 -19.11 1.52
CA GLN A 842 -41.46 -18.10 2.43
C GLN A 842 -42.37 -16.85 2.47
N GLY A 843 -42.95 -16.54 3.64
CA GLY A 843 -43.92 -15.45 3.86
C GLY A 843 -45.38 -15.86 3.58
N ALA A 844 -45.94 -16.83 4.32
CA ALA A 844 -47.11 -17.63 3.90
C ALA A 844 -48.45 -16.88 3.71
N SER A 845 -49.44 -17.59 3.13
CA SER A 845 -50.85 -17.20 3.10
C SER A 845 -51.78 -18.42 3.14
N LEU A 846 -52.07 -18.90 4.35
CA LEU A 846 -52.71 -20.20 4.59
C LEU A 846 -54.25 -20.15 4.73
N LEU A 847 -54.85 -18.96 4.69
CA LEU A 847 -56.23 -18.69 5.14
C LEU A 847 -57.20 -18.24 4.04
N VAL A 848 -56.89 -18.52 2.76
CA VAL A 848 -57.71 -18.06 1.63
C VAL A 848 -59.07 -18.76 1.52
N ASP A 849 -59.21 -20.01 1.99
CA ASP A 849 -60.43 -20.83 1.82
C ASP A 849 -60.86 -21.67 3.06
N SER A 850 -60.65 -21.15 4.28
CA SER A 850 -61.00 -21.85 5.54
C SER A 850 -61.91 -21.02 6.45
N GLU A 851 -62.84 -21.68 7.15
CA GLU A 851 -63.61 -21.11 8.27
C GLU A 851 -63.03 -21.67 9.58
N ILE A 852 -62.83 -20.82 10.58
CA ILE A 852 -62.19 -21.18 11.87
C ILE A 852 -62.97 -20.51 13.01
N GLU A 853 -63.45 -21.32 13.96
CA GLU A 853 -63.88 -20.84 15.28
C GLU A 853 -62.73 -21.09 16.28
N THR A 854 -62.39 -20.07 17.09
CA THR A 854 -61.26 -20.14 18.02
C THR A 854 -61.55 -19.33 19.28
N GLU A 855 -60.97 -19.74 20.42
CA GLU A 855 -61.18 -19.09 21.73
C GLU A 855 -60.08 -18.07 22.04
N ALA A 856 -58.89 -18.27 21.49
CA ALA A 856 -57.85 -17.24 21.48
C ALA A 856 -56.97 -17.35 20.22
N ILE A 857 -56.25 -16.27 19.94
CA ILE A 857 -55.14 -16.25 18.99
C ILE A 857 -54.00 -15.51 19.66
N SER A 858 -52.80 -16.09 19.59
CA SER A 858 -51.56 -15.45 19.97
C SER A 858 -50.72 -15.09 18.74
N PHE A 859 -50.09 -13.92 18.76
CA PHE A 859 -49.33 -13.40 17.61
C PHE A 859 -47.92 -13.09 18.06
N ASN A 860 -46.91 -13.67 17.40
CA ASN A 860 -45.50 -13.37 17.59
C ASN A 860 -44.94 -12.66 16.36
N TRP A 861 -44.21 -11.55 16.55
CA TRP A 861 -43.62 -10.79 15.45
C TRP A 861 -42.18 -10.44 15.76
N ASP A 862 -41.26 -10.93 14.92
CA ASP A 862 -39.83 -10.64 14.92
C ASP A 862 -39.55 -9.36 14.11
N ALA A 863 -39.18 -8.26 14.77
CA ALA A 863 -38.95 -6.95 14.17
C ALA A 863 -37.46 -6.55 14.21
N TRP A 864 -36.97 -5.92 13.14
CA TRP A 864 -35.61 -5.36 13.13
C TRP A 864 -35.55 -4.01 13.83
N SER A 865 -34.56 -3.84 14.71
CA SER A 865 -34.29 -2.60 15.41
C SER A 865 -33.90 -1.47 14.44
N ASN A 866 -34.20 -0.22 14.81
CA ASN A 866 -33.99 0.99 13.98
C ASN A 866 -34.87 1.17 12.72
N TYR A 867 -35.71 0.19 12.35
CA TYR A 867 -36.68 0.35 11.25
C TYR A 867 -38.04 0.86 11.72
N TRP A 868 -38.75 1.56 10.84
CA TRP A 868 -40.17 1.85 11.00
C TRP A 868 -41.00 0.73 10.39
N HIS A 869 -41.85 0.11 11.20
CA HIS A 869 -42.66 -1.02 10.78
C HIS A 869 -44.11 -0.58 10.52
N PHE A 870 -44.50 -0.59 9.24
CA PHE A 870 -45.81 -0.13 8.76
C PHE A 870 -46.81 -1.28 8.70
N VAL A 871 -47.70 -1.35 9.69
CA VAL A 871 -48.52 -2.56 9.92
C VAL A 871 -49.96 -2.27 10.30
N SER A 872 -50.79 -3.28 10.14
CA SER A 872 -52.19 -3.28 10.56
C SER A 872 -52.58 -4.61 11.18
N PHE A 873 -53.35 -4.55 12.26
CA PHE A 873 -53.91 -5.74 12.90
C PHE A 873 -55.31 -5.99 12.35
N PRO A 874 -55.72 -7.23 12.05
CA PRO A 874 -57.07 -7.51 11.56
C PRO A 874 -58.12 -7.62 12.70
N TYR A 875 -57.71 -7.28 13.93
CA TYR A 875 -58.52 -7.29 15.16
C TYR A 875 -58.16 -6.09 16.06
N ASP A 876 -59.04 -5.76 17.00
CA ASP A 876 -58.77 -4.77 18.03
C ASP A 876 -57.75 -5.32 19.06
N LEU A 877 -56.59 -4.68 19.18
CA LEU A 877 -55.48 -5.08 20.05
C LEU A 877 -55.23 -3.99 21.10
N LYS A 878 -55.37 -4.31 22.39
CA LYS A 878 -55.03 -3.35 23.44
C LYS A 878 -53.51 -3.27 23.62
N MET A 879 -52.95 -2.07 23.69
CA MET A 879 -51.50 -1.85 23.83
C MET A 879 -50.91 -2.59 25.04
N SER A 880 -51.60 -2.58 26.19
CA SER A 880 -51.19 -3.31 27.41
C SER A 880 -51.14 -4.85 27.29
N GLU A 881 -51.64 -5.44 26.20
CA GLU A 881 -51.61 -6.90 25.97
C GLU A 881 -50.36 -7.36 25.23
N ILE A 882 -49.56 -6.42 24.71
CA ILE A 882 -48.28 -6.65 24.03
C ILE A 882 -47.20 -6.96 25.07
N LYS A 883 -46.56 -8.14 24.95
CA LYS A 883 -45.48 -8.61 25.82
C LYS A 883 -44.20 -8.79 25.01
N LEU A 884 -43.15 -8.08 25.38
CA LEU A 884 -41.85 -8.16 24.73
C LEU A 884 -41.11 -9.44 25.14
N THR A 885 -40.41 -10.06 24.19
CA THR A 885 -39.68 -11.32 24.39
C THR A 885 -38.29 -11.12 25.01
N SER A 886 -37.73 -9.92 24.91
CA SER A 886 -36.49 -9.48 25.56
C SER A 886 -36.77 -8.49 26.69
N SER A 887 -35.97 -8.54 27.76
CA SER A 887 -36.02 -7.58 28.88
C SER A 887 -35.64 -6.15 28.48
N ASP A 888 -34.91 -6.01 27.37
CA ASP A 888 -34.23 -4.77 26.99
C ASP A 888 -34.93 -4.08 25.82
N ALA A 889 -35.72 -4.84 25.06
CA ALA A 889 -36.62 -4.34 24.04
C ALA A 889 -37.65 -3.36 24.63
N ARG A 890 -37.94 -2.28 23.91
CA ARG A 890 -39.00 -1.29 24.15
C ARG A 890 -39.53 -0.87 22.78
N PHE A 891 -40.82 -0.56 22.70
CA PHE A 891 -41.45 -0.15 21.46
C PHE A 891 -42.34 1.07 21.66
N VAL A 892 -42.65 1.75 20.56
CA VAL A 892 -43.62 2.83 20.48
C VAL A 892 -44.55 2.58 19.31
N VAL A 893 -45.85 2.84 19.48
CA VAL A 893 -46.86 2.72 18.42
C VAL A 893 -47.48 4.09 18.15
N ARG A 894 -47.68 4.40 16.87
CA ARG A 894 -48.24 5.66 16.40
C ARG A 894 -49.34 5.40 15.39
N GLU A 895 -50.42 6.17 15.49
CA GLU A 895 -51.45 6.27 14.44
C GLU A 895 -51.34 7.60 13.70
N TYR A 896 -51.85 7.62 12.47
CA TYR A 896 -51.91 8.84 11.67
C TYR A 896 -53.03 9.75 12.16
N ASP A 897 -52.69 10.96 12.60
CA ASP A 897 -53.66 12.01 12.92
C ASP A 897 -53.74 13.02 11.78
N GLY A 898 -54.62 12.70 10.82
CA GLY A 898 -54.90 13.57 9.67
C GLY A 898 -55.43 14.96 10.06
N LYS A 899 -55.99 15.12 11.27
CA LYS A 899 -56.48 16.41 11.76
C LYS A 899 -55.36 17.25 12.38
N SER A 900 -54.47 16.66 13.18
CA SER A 900 -53.28 17.39 13.64
C SER A 900 -52.34 17.74 12.48
N ARG A 901 -52.22 16.86 11.47
CA ARG A 901 -51.55 17.16 10.18
C ARG A 901 -52.22 18.30 9.41
N ALA A 902 -53.55 18.39 9.45
CA ALA A 902 -54.33 19.47 8.85
C ALA A 902 -54.08 20.82 9.52
N ASP A 903 -54.22 20.86 10.84
CA ASP A 903 -54.31 22.08 11.64
C ASP A 903 -52.93 22.68 11.97
N LYS A 904 -51.89 21.83 12.05
CA LYS A 904 -50.56 22.21 12.57
C LYS A 904 -49.39 21.89 11.63
N GLY A 905 -49.68 21.27 10.48
CA GLY A 905 -48.67 20.89 9.51
C GLY A 905 -47.92 19.60 9.89
N VAL A 906 -46.68 19.49 9.42
CA VAL A 906 -46.12 18.19 9.07
C VAL A 906 -45.56 17.41 10.27
N GLY A 907 -44.95 18.11 11.24
CA GLY A 907 -44.38 17.49 12.45
C GLY A 907 -45.38 16.88 13.43
N GLU A 908 -46.68 17.19 13.34
CA GLU A 908 -47.74 16.65 14.22
C GLU A 908 -48.72 15.70 13.51
N SER A 909 -48.31 15.04 12.40
CA SER A 909 -49.15 14.03 11.73
C SER A 909 -49.31 12.69 12.45
N TRP A 910 -48.61 12.49 13.57
CA TRP A 910 -48.50 11.19 14.23
C TRP A 910 -48.87 11.31 15.70
N ARG A 911 -49.96 10.64 16.09
CA ARG A 911 -50.36 10.53 17.49
C ARG A 911 -49.70 9.28 18.07
N GLN A 912 -48.79 9.48 19.02
CA GLN A 912 -48.26 8.38 19.82
C GLN A 912 -49.34 7.90 20.79
N LEU A 913 -49.55 6.59 20.82
CA LEU A 913 -50.59 5.93 21.62
C LEU A 913 -50.03 5.55 22.99
N SER A 914 -50.86 5.61 24.04
CA SER A 914 -50.49 5.13 25.38
C SER A 914 -50.84 3.65 25.59
N ASP A 915 -50.28 3.05 26.64
CA ASP A 915 -50.45 1.62 26.97
C ASP A 915 -51.92 1.24 27.27
N GLU A 916 -52.75 2.23 27.66
CA GLU A 916 -54.18 2.05 27.90
C GLU A 916 -55.03 1.99 26.62
N GLU A 917 -54.50 2.44 25.48
CA GLU A 917 -55.25 2.58 24.23
C GLU A 917 -55.39 1.25 23.45
N ILE A 918 -56.33 1.23 22.49
CA ILE A 918 -56.66 0.05 21.68
C ILE A 918 -56.37 0.36 20.22
N LEU A 919 -55.41 -0.37 19.66
CA LEU A 919 -55.16 -0.43 18.21
C LEU A 919 -56.39 -1.05 17.54
N LYS A 920 -57.03 -0.31 16.66
CA LYS A 920 -58.27 -0.71 15.98
C LYS A 920 -57.99 -1.65 14.81
N ALA A 921 -58.88 -2.61 14.62
CA ALA A 921 -58.84 -3.52 13.49
C ALA A 921 -58.80 -2.76 12.14
N ASN A 922 -57.96 -3.22 11.22
CA ASN A 922 -57.80 -2.74 9.84
C ASN A 922 -57.22 -1.32 9.70
N THR A 923 -56.85 -0.66 10.81
CA THR A 923 -56.17 0.64 10.81
C THR A 923 -54.66 0.45 10.62
N GLY A 924 -54.02 1.40 9.92
CA GLY A 924 -52.57 1.44 9.78
C GLY A 924 -51.89 2.09 10.99
N TYR A 925 -50.84 1.43 11.49
CA TYR A 925 -49.99 1.87 12.59
C TYR A 925 -48.52 1.83 12.17
N ILE A 926 -47.70 2.67 12.82
CA ILE A 926 -46.24 2.59 12.75
C ILE A 926 -45.73 2.10 14.10
N ILE A 927 -44.93 1.03 14.10
CA ILE A 927 -44.25 0.50 15.28
C ILE A 927 -42.73 0.68 15.13
N GLN A 928 -42.04 1.04 16.21
CA GLN A 928 -40.59 1.25 16.23
C GLN A 928 -40.00 0.69 17.53
N PHE A 929 -38.88 -0.03 17.44
CA PHE A 929 -38.18 -0.69 18.57
C PHE A 929 -36.84 0.01 18.90
N ASN A 930 -36.31 -0.21 20.12
CA ASN A 930 -35.27 0.65 20.72
C ASN A 930 -33.80 0.23 20.48
N SER A 931 -33.40 -1.05 20.49
CA SER A 931 -32.00 -1.43 20.19
C SER A 931 -31.69 -2.94 20.13
N GLY A 932 -30.95 -3.35 19.08
CA GLY A 932 -30.13 -4.56 19.08
C GLY A 932 -29.37 -4.75 17.76
N ASP A 933 -28.04 -4.63 17.76
CA ASP A 933 -27.19 -5.03 16.62
C ASP A 933 -26.99 -6.57 16.68
N GLY A 934 -27.96 -7.35 16.17
CA GLY A 934 -27.77 -8.80 15.94
C GLY A 934 -28.94 -9.75 16.20
N MET A 935 -30.04 -9.32 16.82
CA MET A 935 -31.25 -10.15 16.99
C MET A 935 -32.52 -9.37 16.64
N ALA A 936 -33.58 -10.08 16.27
CA ALA A 936 -34.90 -9.48 16.09
C ALA A 936 -35.56 -9.24 17.45
N ASP A 937 -36.08 -8.03 17.67
CA ASP A 937 -36.92 -7.70 18.82
C ASP A 937 -38.31 -8.28 18.56
N ALA A 938 -38.82 -9.15 19.44
CA ALA A 938 -40.13 -9.74 19.25
C ALA A 938 -41.16 -9.40 20.33
N PHE A 939 -42.44 -9.46 19.97
CA PHE A 939 -43.54 -9.36 20.92
C PHE A 939 -44.60 -10.42 20.72
N THR A 940 -45.20 -10.84 21.82
CA THR A 940 -46.36 -11.72 21.88
C THR A 940 -47.58 -10.99 22.41
N THR A 941 -48.74 -11.18 21.80
CA THR A 941 -50.04 -10.77 22.35
C THR A 941 -51.03 -11.92 22.26
N LYS A 942 -52.10 -11.91 23.07
CA LYS A 942 -53.18 -12.90 23.06
C LYS A 942 -54.52 -12.23 23.36
N THR A 943 -55.48 -12.33 22.43
CA THR A 943 -56.85 -11.82 22.62
C THR A 943 -57.91 -12.90 22.34
N GLY A 944 -59.12 -12.69 22.89
CA GLY A 944 -60.08 -13.75 23.20
C GLY A 944 -61.34 -13.85 22.33
N ASP A 945 -61.50 -13.05 21.27
CA ASP A 945 -62.48 -13.30 20.21
C ASP A 945 -62.04 -12.63 18.90
N MET A 946 -61.86 -13.42 17.85
CA MET A 946 -61.45 -12.97 16.51
C MET A 946 -62.33 -13.55 15.40
N LYS A 947 -63.60 -13.89 15.64
CA LYS A 947 -64.46 -14.50 14.59
C LYS A 947 -64.58 -13.66 13.29
N ALA A 948 -64.27 -12.36 13.34
CA ALA A 948 -64.21 -11.49 12.16
C ALA A 948 -63.01 -11.75 11.22
N LEU A 949 -61.87 -12.25 11.72
CA LEU A 949 -60.62 -12.42 10.95
C LEU A 949 -60.78 -13.32 9.72
N PHE A 950 -61.53 -14.40 9.93
CA PHE A 950 -61.71 -15.49 8.97
C PHE A 950 -62.96 -15.28 8.12
N ASN A 951 -63.59 -14.12 8.22
CA ASN A 951 -64.79 -13.80 7.45
C ASN A 951 -64.46 -13.62 5.96
N ARG A 952 -65.31 -14.21 5.12
CA ARG A 952 -65.26 -14.09 3.66
C ARG A 952 -66.02 -12.87 3.13
N ALA A 953 -66.60 -12.05 4.01
CA ALA A 953 -67.21 -10.78 3.60
C ALA A 953 -66.14 -9.79 3.10
N SER A 954 -66.51 -8.98 2.10
CA SER A 954 -65.75 -7.80 1.71
C SER A 954 -65.67 -6.81 2.88
N VAL A 955 -64.49 -6.22 3.10
CA VAL A 955 -64.27 -5.21 4.14
C VAL A 955 -64.26 -3.83 3.51
N THR A 956 -65.12 -2.94 3.98
CA THR A 956 -65.20 -1.54 3.53
C THR A 956 -64.66 -0.63 4.62
N ILE A 957 -63.63 0.16 4.30
CA ILE A 957 -62.98 1.08 5.23
C ILE A 957 -63.33 2.52 4.83
N PRO A 958 -64.05 3.30 5.67
CA PRO A 958 -64.32 4.71 5.42
C PRO A 958 -63.03 5.54 5.50
N LEU A 959 -62.79 6.39 4.49
CA LEU A 959 -61.56 7.19 4.32
C LEU A 959 -61.78 8.69 4.55
N ASN A 960 -62.95 9.04 5.08
CA ASN A 960 -63.40 10.40 5.35
C ASN A 960 -63.49 10.74 6.85
N THR A 961 -62.93 9.87 7.71
CA THR A 961 -62.98 10.02 9.18
C THR A 961 -61.99 11.07 9.73
N TYR A 962 -60.92 11.39 8.98
CA TYR A 962 -59.86 12.33 9.39
C TYR A 962 -59.62 13.45 8.35
N ALA A 963 -60.65 13.82 7.59
CA ALA A 963 -60.54 14.78 6.50
C ALA A 963 -60.08 16.17 7.00
N SER A 964 -59.00 16.67 6.39
CA SER A 964 -58.50 18.03 6.56
C SER A 964 -59.44 19.06 5.91
N ASP A 965 -59.68 20.19 6.56
CA ASP A 965 -60.30 21.36 5.90
C ASP A 965 -59.35 21.99 4.84
N ASN A 966 -58.05 21.64 4.85
CA ASN A 966 -57.08 22.03 3.84
C ASN A 966 -57.12 21.05 2.66
N ALA A 967 -57.59 21.53 1.51
CA ALA A 967 -57.85 20.75 0.30
C ALA A 967 -56.64 19.96 -0.26
N MET A 968 -55.39 20.34 0.09
CA MET A 968 -54.20 19.59 -0.34
C MET A 968 -53.96 18.32 0.50
N ASN A 969 -54.41 18.33 1.77
CA ASN A 969 -54.15 17.26 2.73
C ASN A 969 -55.39 16.39 3.01
N ALA A 970 -56.58 16.82 2.58
CA ALA A 970 -57.89 16.22 2.88
C ALA A 970 -58.06 14.73 2.54
N ASN A 971 -57.22 14.21 1.62
CA ASN A 971 -57.37 12.88 1.02
C ASN A 971 -56.33 11.86 1.51
N TRP A 972 -55.35 12.26 2.33
CA TRP A 972 -54.30 11.37 2.81
C TRP A 972 -54.83 10.42 3.89
N ASN A 973 -54.81 9.13 3.57
CA ASN A 973 -55.27 8.05 4.44
C ASN A 973 -54.16 7.02 4.64
N PHE A 974 -54.03 6.51 5.87
CA PHE A 974 -53.10 5.44 6.21
C PHE A 974 -53.89 4.20 6.64
N VAL A 975 -53.85 3.16 5.81
CA VAL A 975 -54.83 2.06 5.82
C VAL A 975 -54.10 0.72 5.89
N GLY A 976 -54.69 -0.23 6.61
CA GLY A 976 -54.19 -1.60 6.71
C GLY A 976 -54.70 -2.53 5.61
N ASN A 977 -53.92 -3.55 5.25
CA ASN A 977 -54.48 -4.76 4.65
C ASN A 977 -55.32 -5.50 5.73
N PRO A 978 -56.66 -5.60 5.59
CA PRO A 978 -57.53 -6.18 6.61
C PRO A 978 -57.47 -7.71 6.68
N TYR A 979 -56.70 -8.36 5.80
CA TYR A 979 -56.66 -9.81 5.68
C TYR A 979 -55.27 -10.38 6.00
N PRO A 980 -55.19 -11.53 6.72
CA PRO A 980 -53.94 -12.28 6.93
C PRO A 980 -53.56 -13.10 5.68
N ALA A 981 -53.55 -12.44 4.52
CA ALA A 981 -53.22 -13.00 3.21
C ALA A 981 -52.65 -11.92 2.27
N TYR A 982 -51.91 -12.33 1.24
CA TYR A 982 -51.51 -11.41 0.16
C TYR A 982 -52.74 -10.82 -0.54
N TYR A 983 -52.69 -9.53 -0.87
CA TYR A 983 -53.77 -8.82 -1.57
C TYR A 983 -53.28 -8.14 -2.86
N SER A 984 -53.94 -8.41 -3.99
CA SER A 984 -53.59 -7.83 -5.29
C SER A 984 -53.77 -6.31 -5.35
N VAL A 985 -52.72 -5.59 -5.75
CA VAL A 985 -52.77 -4.15 -6.00
C VAL A 985 -53.66 -3.84 -7.22
N GLU A 986 -53.58 -4.63 -8.30
CA GLU A 986 -54.52 -4.49 -9.45
C GLU A 986 -55.97 -4.51 -8.97
N ARG A 987 -56.30 -5.38 -8.00
CA ARG A 987 -57.67 -5.50 -7.49
C ARG A 987 -58.12 -4.26 -6.70
N LEU A 988 -57.23 -3.59 -5.96
CA LEU A 988 -57.58 -2.31 -5.30
C LEU A 988 -58.00 -1.25 -6.33
N PHE A 989 -57.24 -1.11 -7.43
CA PHE A 989 -57.58 -0.19 -8.53
C PHE A 989 -58.85 -0.62 -9.28
N ALA A 990 -59.04 -1.92 -9.52
CA ALA A 990 -60.24 -2.45 -10.18
C ALA A 990 -61.53 -2.23 -9.37
N ASP A 991 -61.45 -2.27 -8.05
CA ASP A 991 -62.59 -2.08 -7.14
C ASP A 991 -62.83 -0.62 -6.73
N GLY A 992 -62.14 0.34 -7.38
CA GLY A 992 -62.49 1.77 -7.35
C GLY A 992 -61.46 2.72 -6.74
N LEU A 993 -60.25 2.26 -6.44
CA LEU A 993 -59.16 3.14 -6.01
C LEU A 993 -58.66 4.02 -7.17
N ASP A 994 -58.61 5.34 -6.99
CA ASP A 994 -58.25 6.33 -8.02
C ASP A 994 -56.87 7.00 -7.84
N ALA A 995 -56.07 6.52 -6.89
CA ALA A 995 -54.80 7.13 -6.47
C ALA A 995 -53.73 6.09 -6.14
N THR A 996 -52.46 6.48 -6.16
CA THR A 996 -51.32 5.59 -5.94
C THR A 996 -51.32 4.99 -4.53
N VAL A 997 -50.92 3.72 -4.44
CA VAL A 997 -50.66 3.01 -3.18
C VAL A 997 -49.19 3.20 -2.82
N THR A 998 -48.89 3.85 -1.70
CA THR A 998 -47.51 4.07 -1.25
C THR A 998 -47.19 3.20 -0.05
N VAL A 999 -46.13 2.39 -0.14
CA VAL A 999 -45.67 1.46 0.90
C VAL A 999 -44.26 1.82 1.36
N TRP A 1000 -43.90 1.46 2.59
CA TRP A 1000 -42.51 1.50 3.03
C TRP A 1000 -41.79 0.23 2.57
N SER A 1001 -40.65 0.38 1.91
CA SER A 1001 -39.78 -0.72 1.46
C SER A 1001 -38.57 -0.84 2.38
N PRO A 1002 -38.45 -1.92 3.19
CA PRO A 1002 -37.27 -2.16 4.01
C PRO A 1002 -36.02 -2.40 3.15
N ASP A 1003 -36.22 -3.05 1.99
CA ASP A 1003 -35.15 -3.48 1.08
C ASP A 1003 -34.50 -2.29 0.35
N LEU A 1004 -35.26 -1.24 0.03
CA LEU A 1004 -34.75 0.04 -0.46
C LEU A 1004 -34.53 1.11 0.64
N ASN A 1005 -34.93 0.81 1.88
CA ASN A 1005 -34.96 1.74 3.01
C ASN A 1005 -35.62 3.10 2.68
N ASN A 1006 -36.72 3.05 1.91
CA ASN A 1006 -37.43 4.22 1.39
C ASN A 1006 -38.89 3.89 1.05
N TYR A 1007 -39.71 4.88 0.74
CA TYR A 1007 -41.07 4.66 0.22
C TYR A 1007 -41.06 4.25 -1.26
N GLU A 1008 -41.81 3.19 -1.57
CA GLU A 1008 -42.18 2.79 -2.94
C GLU A 1008 -43.65 3.15 -3.20
N TYR A 1009 -44.03 3.33 -4.47
CA TYR A 1009 -45.43 3.55 -4.83
C TYR A 1009 -45.84 2.77 -6.08
N TYR A 1010 -47.08 2.29 -6.03
CA TYR A 1010 -47.71 1.48 -7.07
C TYR A 1010 -48.93 2.18 -7.65
N THR A 1011 -49.17 1.90 -8.92
CA THR A 1011 -50.16 2.53 -9.80
C THR A 1011 -51.06 1.45 -10.41
N GLN A 1012 -52.03 1.85 -11.23
CA GLN A 1012 -52.88 0.92 -11.97
C GLN A 1012 -52.10 0.08 -13.02
N GLU A 1013 -50.86 0.45 -13.36
CA GLU A 1013 -50.00 -0.29 -14.28
C GLU A 1013 -49.25 -1.45 -13.60
N ASP A 1014 -49.14 -1.43 -12.26
CA ASP A 1014 -48.35 -2.36 -11.44
C ASP A 1014 -49.15 -3.62 -11.07
N LYS A 1015 -49.61 -4.35 -12.09
CA LYS A 1015 -50.66 -5.37 -11.97
C LYS A 1015 -50.28 -6.59 -11.14
N ASP A 1016 -49.02 -7.00 -11.25
CA ASP A 1016 -48.49 -8.21 -10.61
C ASP A 1016 -48.02 -7.94 -9.17
N VAL A 1017 -48.22 -6.73 -8.63
CA VAL A 1017 -47.83 -6.40 -7.25
C VAL A 1017 -48.90 -6.88 -6.25
N TYR A 1018 -48.43 -7.50 -5.16
CA TYR A 1018 -49.27 -7.97 -4.06
C TYR A 1018 -48.78 -7.37 -2.74
N LEU A 1019 -49.69 -6.74 -2.00
CA LEU A 1019 -49.43 -6.30 -0.63
C LEU A 1019 -49.34 -7.52 0.28
N ALA A 1020 -48.30 -7.59 1.11
CA ALA A 1020 -48.10 -8.69 2.03
C ALA A 1020 -49.18 -8.69 3.15
N PRO A 1021 -49.40 -9.85 3.82
CA PRO A 1021 -50.26 -9.91 5.00
C PRO A 1021 -49.88 -8.82 6.01
N LEU A 1022 -50.89 -8.19 6.63
CA LEU A 1022 -50.74 -7.19 7.70
C LEU A 1022 -49.96 -5.91 7.34
N THR A 1023 -49.63 -5.68 6.08
CA THR A 1023 -48.92 -4.46 5.64
C THR A 1023 -49.86 -3.26 5.67
N ALA A 1024 -49.43 -2.14 6.25
CA ALA A 1024 -50.12 -0.86 6.14
C ALA A 1024 -49.48 0.03 5.07
N PHE A 1025 -50.31 0.87 4.44
CA PHE A 1025 -49.95 1.65 3.26
C PHE A 1025 -50.72 2.98 3.20
N PHE A 1026 -50.15 3.96 2.50
CA PHE A 1026 -50.79 5.25 2.27
C PHE A 1026 -51.56 5.28 0.97
N VAL A 1027 -52.66 6.02 0.96
CA VAL A 1027 -53.53 6.26 -0.17
C VAL A 1027 -53.98 7.72 -0.18
N GLN A 1028 -53.99 8.38 -1.35
CA GLN A 1028 -54.47 9.75 -1.53
C GLN A 1028 -55.73 9.84 -2.42
N THR A 1029 -56.78 9.10 -2.08
CA THR A 1029 -57.98 8.92 -2.92
C THR A 1029 -59.03 10.02 -2.74
N LYS A 1030 -59.87 10.23 -3.76
CA LYS A 1030 -61.05 11.12 -3.69
C LYS A 1030 -62.32 10.39 -3.27
N THR A 1031 -62.27 9.07 -3.06
CA THR A 1031 -63.43 8.27 -2.65
C THR A 1031 -63.68 8.39 -1.14
N SER A 1032 -64.91 8.14 -0.71
CA SER A 1032 -65.26 8.14 0.71
C SER A 1032 -64.98 6.81 1.41
N ASN A 1033 -64.75 5.72 0.66
CA ASN A 1033 -64.51 4.39 1.21
C ASN A 1033 -63.58 3.59 0.26
N LEU A 1034 -62.72 2.75 0.83
CA LEU A 1034 -61.97 1.71 0.11
C LEU A 1034 -62.59 0.34 0.41
N VAL A 1035 -62.71 -0.52 -0.62
CA VAL A 1035 -63.33 -1.85 -0.51
C VAL A 1035 -62.29 -2.92 -0.81
N PHE A 1036 -62.12 -3.86 0.12
CA PHE A 1036 -61.31 -5.06 -0.05
C PHE A 1036 -62.24 -6.25 -0.30
N ASN A 1037 -62.12 -6.89 -1.46
CA ASN A 1037 -62.95 -8.01 -1.87
C ASN A 1037 -62.20 -9.35 -1.77
N PRO A 1038 -62.89 -10.48 -1.49
CA PRO A 1038 -62.24 -11.80 -1.35
C PRO A 1038 -61.47 -12.25 -2.59
N GLU A 1039 -61.91 -11.86 -3.79
CA GLU A 1039 -61.27 -12.21 -5.07
C GLU A 1039 -59.88 -11.58 -5.25
N GLY A 1040 -59.50 -10.60 -4.42
CA GLY A 1040 -58.15 -10.02 -4.40
C GLY A 1040 -57.13 -10.81 -3.55
N ARG A 1041 -57.57 -11.81 -2.77
CA ARG A 1041 -56.72 -12.57 -1.85
C ARG A 1041 -55.93 -13.67 -2.61
N VAL A 1042 -54.64 -13.82 -2.32
CA VAL A 1042 -53.75 -14.81 -2.96
C VAL A 1042 -53.02 -15.68 -1.93
N ALA A 1043 -52.85 -16.97 -2.23
CA ALA A 1043 -52.34 -17.99 -1.31
C ALA A 1043 -50.80 -18.13 -1.28
N ALA A 1044 -50.09 -17.59 -2.27
CA ALA A 1044 -48.62 -17.56 -2.34
C ALA A 1044 -48.16 -16.44 -3.29
N LEU A 1045 -46.92 -15.98 -3.15
CA LEU A 1045 -46.31 -15.05 -4.09
C LEU A 1045 -46.05 -15.76 -5.44
N PRO A 1046 -46.46 -15.23 -6.59
CA PRO A 1046 -46.03 -15.75 -7.90
C PRO A 1046 -44.51 -15.64 -8.06
N GLY A 1047 -43.88 -16.64 -8.67
CA GLY A 1047 -42.41 -16.80 -8.71
C GLY A 1047 -41.61 -15.78 -9.53
N GLU A 1048 -42.22 -14.69 -10.01
CA GLU A 1048 -41.58 -13.68 -10.88
C GLU A 1048 -41.99 -12.23 -10.54
N THR A 1049 -42.01 -11.82 -9.26
CA THR A 1049 -42.34 -10.42 -8.89
C THR A 1049 -41.37 -9.75 -7.91
N GLN A 1050 -40.19 -9.40 -8.43
CA GLN A 1050 -39.32 -8.37 -7.82
C GLN A 1050 -38.51 -7.56 -8.87
N ALA A 1051 -39.01 -7.45 -10.11
CA ALA A 1051 -38.26 -6.92 -11.26
C ALA A 1051 -38.47 -5.40 -11.56
N ALA A 1052 -39.26 -4.68 -10.75
CA ALA A 1052 -39.75 -3.32 -11.10
C ALA A 1052 -39.12 -2.14 -10.33
N SER A 1053 -38.17 -2.36 -9.42
CA SER A 1053 -37.65 -1.27 -8.55
C SER A 1053 -36.49 -0.43 -9.13
N ALA A 1054 -35.98 -0.76 -10.32
CA ALA A 1054 -34.71 -0.23 -10.84
C ALA A 1054 -34.71 1.27 -11.26
N LEU A 1055 -35.81 2.02 -11.08
CA LEU A 1055 -35.96 3.42 -11.49
C LEU A 1055 -36.83 4.22 -10.50
N ARG A 1056 -36.31 4.58 -9.31
CA ARG A 1056 -36.76 5.77 -8.52
C ARG A 1056 -36.00 6.13 -7.21
N SER A 1057 -34.69 5.87 -7.06
CA SER A 1057 -33.89 6.43 -5.94
C SER A 1057 -32.98 7.59 -6.40
N ALA A 1058 -33.14 8.77 -5.80
CA ALA A 1058 -32.18 9.86 -5.91
C ALA A 1058 -31.13 9.75 -4.79
N ASP A 1059 -29.84 9.83 -5.13
CA ASP A 1059 -28.74 9.55 -4.21
C ASP A 1059 -27.78 10.75 -4.13
N ASN A 1060 -27.79 11.44 -2.99
CA ASN A 1060 -26.86 12.53 -2.62
C ASN A 1060 -27.00 12.89 -1.11
N ARG A 1061 -27.01 11.88 -0.23
CA ARG A 1061 -27.11 12.05 1.25
C ARG A 1061 -25.85 11.54 1.97
N ARG A 1062 -25.37 12.29 2.96
CA ARG A 1062 -24.30 11.91 3.89
C ARG A 1062 -24.84 11.77 5.31
N VAL A 1063 -24.47 10.72 6.04
CA VAL A 1063 -25.05 10.37 7.34
C VAL A 1063 -23.99 10.30 8.43
N VAL A 1064 -24.24 10.94 9.58
CA VAL A 1064 -23.33 11.02 10.74
C VAL A 1064 -24.07 10.56 11.99
N ASN A 1065 -23.56 9.56 12.70
CA ASN A 1065 -24.19 9.03 13.92
C ASN A 1065 -23.39 9.48 15.16
N LEU A 1066 -23.97 10.39 15.96
CA LEU A 1066 -23.42 10.91 17.20
C LEU A 1066 -23.87 10.09 18.42
N LEU A 1067 -23.00 10.00 19.42
CA LEU A 1067 -23.24 9.43 20.74
C LEU A 1067 -23.04 10.51 21.81
N LEU A 1068 -24.03 10.68 22.70
CA LEU A 1068 -23.92 11.47 23.94
C LEU A 1068 -23.92 10.52 25.13
N ALA A 1069 -22.75 10.27 25.72
CA ALA A 1069 -22.60 9.44 26.90
C ALA A 1069 -22.61 10.28 28.18
N GLY A 1070 -23.50 9.93 29.12
CA GLY A 1070 -23.44 10.38 30.52
C GLY A 1070 -23.25 9.20 31.47
N GLU A 1071 -23.05 9.46 32.76
CA GLU A 1071 -22.67 8.44 33.77
C GLU A 1071 -23.60 7.22 33.89
N LYS A 1072 -24.89 7.34 33.52
CA LYS A 1072 -25.89 6.27 33.64
C LYS A 1072 -26.40 5.69 32.32
N ALA A 1073 -26.39 6.49 31.25
CA ALA A 1073 -27.04 6.16 29.98
C ALA A 1073 -26.49 7.04 28.85
N SER A 1074 -26.57 6.55 27.62
CA SER A 1074 -26.13 7.26 26.42
C SER A 1074 -27.21 7.35 25.34
N ASP A 1075 -27.40 8.52 24.74
CA ASP A 1075 -28.26 8.72 23.57
C ASP A 1075 -27.47 8.60 22.26
N ARG A 1076 -28.12 8.09 21.22
CA ARG A 1076 -27.58 7.95 19.86
C ARG A 1076 -28.45 8.77 18.91
N THR A 1077 -27.88 9.84 18.34
CA THR A 1077 -28.59 10.74 17.44
C THR A 1077 -27.94 10.73 16.05
N ARG A 1078 -28.74 10.48 15.03
CA ARG A 1078 -28.34 10.60 13.62
C ARG A 1078 -28.53 12.03 13.12
N VAL A 1079 -27.55 12.52 12.38
CA VAL A 1079 -27.54 13.80 11.66
C VAL A 1079 -27.28 13.50 10.19
N VAL A 1080 -27.96 14.18 9.27
CA VAL A 1080 -27.83 13.96 7.82
C VAL A 1080 -27.47 15.29 7.14
N PHE A 1081 -26.60 15.21 6.14
CA PHE A 1081 -26.21 16.32 5.27
C PHE A 1081 -26.67 15.98 3.84
N ASN A 1082 -27.60 16.76 3.29
CA ASN A 1082 -28.18 16.58 1.95
C ASN A 1082 -28.02 17.86 1.13
N GLU A 1083 -27.19 17.85 0.08
CA GLU A 1083 -26.88 19.06 -0.71
C GLU A 1083 -28.04 19.50 -1.63
N GLU A 1084 -29.08 18.68 -1.90
CA GLU A 1084 -30.09 18.97 -2.93
C GLU A 1084 -31.53 19.25 -2.41
N ALA A 1085 -31.94 18.76 -1.24
CA ALA A 1085 -33.32 18.91 -0.73
C ALA A 1085 -33.71 20.32 -0.24
N SER A 1086 -34.53 21.07 -0.99
CA SER A 1086 -34.96 22.43 -0.58
C SER A 1086 -35.81 22.44 0.72
N MET A 1087 -35.88 23.59 1.40
CA MET A 1087 -36.69 23.77 2.62
C MET A 1087 -38.19 23.48 2.39
N GLU A 1088 -38.68 23.58 1.16
CA GLU A 1088 -40.07 23.26 0.79
C GLU A 1088 -40.31 21.74 0.62
N TYR A 1089 -39.27 20.95 0.40
CA TYR A 1089 -39.33 19.49 0.31
C TYR A 1089 -39.46 18.85 1.70
N GLU A 1090 -38.63 19.29 2.66
CA GLU A 1090 -38.67 18.85 4.07
C GLU A 1090 -40.00 19.19 4.76
N ILE A 1091 -40.54 20.39 4.51
CA ILE A 1091 -41.87 20.82 4.97
C ILE A 1091 -42.99 19.91 4.41
N GLY A 1092 -42.72 19.06 3.41
CA GLY A 1092 -43.65 18.02 2.95
C GLY A 1092 -43.61 16.72 3.78
N LEU A 1093 -42.50 16.38 4.44
CA LEU A 1093 -42.20 15.01 4.85
C LEU A 1093 -41.77 14.78 6.33
N ASP A 1094 -41.23 15.78 7.03
CA ASP A 1094 -40.59 15.55 8.35
C ASP A 1094 -41.53 15.36 9.57
N ALA A 1095 -41.08 14.59 10.56
CA ALA A 1095 -41.75 14.31 11.83
C ALA A 1095 -41.00 14.93 13.03
N ALA A 1096 -41.69 15.32 14.10
CA ALA A 1096 -41.04 15.97 15.27
C ALA A 1096 -40.20 15.01 16.14
N LYS A 1097 -39.14 15.51 16.82
CA LYS A 1097 -38.19 14.64 17.55
C LYS A 1097 -38.80 13.96 18.76
N PHE A 1098 -38.73 12.64 18.76
CA PHE A 1098 -38.94 11.83 19.96
C PHE A 1098 -37.76 12.01 20.92
N SER A 1099 -38.04 12.62 22.07
CA SER A 1099 -37.10 12.65 23.20
C SER A 1099 -37.14 11.30 23.91
N SER A 1100 -36.04 10.90 24.57
CA SER A 1100 -36.03 9.65 25.33
C SER A 1100 -37.10 9.67 26.43
N PRO A 1101 -37.92 8.61 26.59
CA PRO A 1101 -38.87 8.49 27.70
C PRO A 1101 -38.16 8.23 29.05
N ASN A 1102 -36.86 7.92 29.03
CA ASN A 1102 -36.06 7.80 30.25
C ASN A 1102 -35.64 9.20 30.74
N ALA A 1103 -36.28 9.67 31.81
CA ALA A 1103 -35.96 10.96 32.45
C ALA A 1103 -34.52 11.04 33.01
N ASP A 1104 -33.83 9.90 33.18
CA ASP A 1104 -32.43 9.80 33.62
C ASP A 1104 -31.42 9.73 32.45
N ALA A 1105 -31.85 9.86 31.19
CA ALA A 1105 -30.97 9.81 30.01
C ALA A 1105 -30.69 11.21 29.43
N ALA A 1106 -29.41 11.50 29.17
CA ALA A 1106 -29.02 12.66 28.37
C ALA A 1106 -29.38 12.44 26.91
N SER A 1107 -29.93 13.44 26.22
CA SER A 1107 -30.38 13.32 24.82
C SER A 1107 -30.01 14.52 23.95
N PHE A 1108 -29.69 14.26 22.68
CA PHE A 1108 -29.43 15.29 21.67
C PHE A 1108 -30.68 15.68 20.88
N TYR A 1109 -30.68 16.88 20.29
CA TYR A 1109 -31.59 17.28 19.22
C TYR A 1109 -30.97 18.35 18.32
N SER A 1110 -31.37 18.39 17.06
CA SER A 1110 -31.05 19.46 16.12
C SER A 1110 -32.03 20.62 16.26
N LEU A 1111 -31.59 21.81 15.83
CA LEU A 1111 -32.38 23.02 15.77
C LEU A 1111 -32.52 23.58 14.36
N ASP A 1112 -33.70 24.12 14.05
CA ASP A 1112 -33.87 25.05 12.93
C ASP A 1112 -33.32 26.46 13.24
N LYS A 1113 -33.48 27.39 12.29
CA LYS A 1113 -33.01 28.79 12.42
C LYS A 1113 -33.89 29.65 13.36
N GLU A 1114 -35.08 29.19 13.71
CA GLU A 1114 -35.99 29.82 14.68
C GLU A 1114 -35.80 29.27 16.12
N GLY A 1115 -35.13 28.12 16.28
CA GLY A 1115 -34.86 27.45 17.55
C GLY A 1115 -35.82 26.31 17.90
N ASN A 1116 -36.57 25.77 16.93
CA ASN A 1116 -37.44 24.60 17.11
C ASN A 1116 -36.64 23.28 16.97
N ARG A 1117 -37.12 22.20 17.61
CA ARG A 1117 -36.41 20.90 17.69
C ARG A 1117 -36.87 19.91 16.61
N LEU A 1118 -35.95 19.35 15.81
CA LEU A 1118 -36.24 18.46 14.67
C LEU A 1118 -35.82 16.99 14.93
N ALA A 1119 -36.55 16.00 14.40
CA ALA A 1119 -36.26 14.56 14.63
C ALA A 1119 -35.07 14.06 13.84
N ILE A 1120 -35.23 14.22 12.54
CA ILE A 1120 -34.25 13.99 11.50
C ILE A 1120 -33.82 15.41 11.11
N ASN A 1121 -32.54 15.59 10.89
CA ASN A 1121 -32.07 16.81 10.25
C ASN A 1121 -31.43 16.39 8.95
N GLU A 1122 -32.13 16.55 7.83
CA GLU A 1122 -31.52 16.30 6.51
C GLU A 1122 -30.69 17.49 6.00
N ARG A 1123 -30.79 18.67 6.64
CA ARG A 1123 -29.95 19.82 6.28
C ARG A 1123 -29.38 20.63 7.45
N PRO A 1124 -28.11 21.07 7.37
CA PRO A 1124 -27.63 22.23 8.10
C PRO A 1124 -28.44 23.49 7.76
N VAL A 1125 -28.35 24.53 8.60
CA VAL A 1125 -28.86 25.85 8.21
C VAL A 1125 -28.03 26.36 7.01
N ALA A 1126 -28.51 27.38 6.29
CA ALA A 1126 -27.91 27.84 5.01
C ALA A 1126 -26.45 28.34 5.07
N ASP A 1127 -25.81 28.25 6.23
CA ASP A 1127 -24.40 28.51 6.54
C ASP A 1127 -23.53 27.22 6.59
N GLY A 1128 -24.11 26.04 6.35
CA GLY A 1128 -23.41 24.74 6.38
C GLY A 1128 -23.26 24.14 7.78
N VAL A 1129 -23.93 24.70 8.79
CA VAL A 1129 -23.80 24.29 10.21
C VAL A 1129 -25.07 23.66 10.77
N VAL A 1130 -24.94 22.49 11.41
CA VAL A 1130 -26.04 21.86 12.16
C VAL A 1130 -25.96 22.34 13.61
N ARG A 1131 -26.96 23.10 14.06
CA ARG A 1131 -27.09 23.53 15.46
C ARG A 1131 -27.67 22.41 16.30
N LEU A 1132 -27.05 22.15 17.45
CA LEU A 1132 -27.37 21.05 18.34
C LEU A 1132 -27.61 21.55 19.78
N GLY A 1133 -28.73 21.09 20.35
CA GLY A 1133 -29.04 21.19 21.76
C GLY A 1133 -29.03 19.83 22.44
N CYS A 1134 -28.98 19.82 23.77
CA CYS A 1134 -29.13 18.60 24.55
C CYS A 1134 -29.96 18.81 25.83
N VAL A 1135 -30.70 17.78 26.23
CA VAL A 1135 -31.33 17.70 27.56
C VAL A 1135 -30.43 16.84 28.44
N LEU A 1136 -30.05 17.35 29.62
CA LEU A 1136 -29.17 16.67 30.57
C LEU A 1136 -29.93 16.42 31.89
N PRO A 1137 -30.01 15.17 32.38
CA PRO A 1137 -30.88 14.77 33.48
C PRO A 1137 -30.32 15.09 34.86
N ALA A 1138 -28.99 15.15 34.98
CA ALA A 1138 -28.26 15.34 36.23
C ALA A 1138 -27.09 16.30 36.03
N LYS A 1139 -26.46 16.72 37.13
CA LYS A 1139 -25.15 17.37 37.08
C LYS A 1139 -24.07 16.29 36.89
N GLY A 1140 -23.15 16.47 35.95
CA GLY A 1140 -22.02 15.57 35.77
C GLY A 1140 -21.25 15.79 34.47
N SER A 1141 -20.38 14.83 34.18
CA SER A 1141 -19.55 14.80 32.98
C SER A 1141 -20.30 14.13 31.81
N TYR A 1142 -20.22 14.73 30.63
CA TYR A 1142 -20.88 14.25 29.41
C TYR A 1142 -19.91 14.24 28.24
N THR A 1143 -19.90 13.15 27.47
CA THR A 1143 -18.96 12.94 26.34
C THR A 1143 -19.71 12.82 25.03
N ILE A 1144 -19.25 13.56 24.01
CA ILE A 1144 -19.78 13.57 22.65
C ILE A 1144 -18.76 12.87 21.74
N SER A 1145 -19.21 11.91 20.94
CA SER A 1145 -18.36 11.14 20.01
C SER A 1145 -19.13 10.67 18.77
N LEU A 1146 -18.42 10.23 17.74
CA LEU A 1146 -19.01 9.46 16.64
C LEU A 1146 -19.16 7.98 17.05
N LYS A 1147 -20.26 7.31 16.64
CA LYS A 1147 -20.42 5.86 16.83
C LYS A 1147 -19.33 5.07 16.09
N GLU A 1148 -19.01 5.51 14.88
CA GLU A 1148 -18.04 4.92 13.96
C GLU A 1148 -17.24 6.07 13.32
N LYS A 1149 -15.91 5.91 13.15
CA LYS A 1149 -15.07 6.94 12.51
C LYS A 1149 -15.31 6.92 11.00
N ILE A 1150 -15.65 8.06 10.41
CA ILE A 1150 -16.10 8.16 9.00
C ILE A 1150 -15.06 8.74 8.03
N GLY A 1151 -13.86 9.06 8.51
CA GLY A 1151 -12.68 9.35 7.68
C GLY A 1151 -12.59 10.77 7.09
N GLU A 1152 -13.64 11.57 7.19
CA GLU A 1152 -13.67 12.98 6.79
C GLU A 1152 -14.08 13.88 7.98
N GLY A 1153 -13.51 15.07 8.08
CA GLY A 1153 -13.60 15.93 9.27
C GLY A 1153 -15.03 16.36 9.61
N ILE A 1154 -15.41 16.06 10.85
CA ILE A 1154 -16.66 16.48 11.49
C ILE A 1154 -16.27 17.24 12.74
N GLN A 1155 -16.32 18.57 12.66
CA GLN A 1155 -15.93 19.45 13.75
C GLN A 1155 -17.14 19.76 14.63
N LEU A 1156 -17.02 19.46 15.92
CA LEU A 1156 -17.92 19.92 16.96
C LEU A 1156 -17.38 21.22 17.56
N VAL A 1157 -18.21 22.25 17.61
CA VAL A 1157 -17.91 23.54 18.25
C VAL A 1157 -18.81 23.72 19.47
N ASP A 1158 -18.24 23.88 20.66
CA ASP A 1158 -18.99 24.29 21.86
C ASP A 1158 -19.00 25.82 21.96
N LYS A 1159 -20.13 26.43 21.60
CA LYS A 1159 -20.32 27.90 21.62
C LYS A 1159 -20.16 28.53 23.00
N ARG A 1160 -20.25 27.73 24.08
CA ARG A 1160 -20.10 28.22 25.45
C ARG A 1160 -18.63 28.36 25.88
N THR A 1161 -17.76 27.48 25.37
CA THR A 1161 -16.33 27.44 25.74
C THR A 1161 -15.41 27.93 24.63
N GLY A 1162 -15.90 27.99 23.39
CA GLY A 1162 -15.11 28.30 22.19
C GLY A 1162 -14.26 27.14 21.68
N ALA A 1163 -14.37 25.95 22.28
CA ALA A 1163 -13.61 24.78 21.88
C ALA A 1163 -14.11 24.21 20.54
N VAL A 1164 -13.18 23.79 19.69
CA VAL A 1164 -13.41 23.08 18.43
C VAL A 1164 -12.71 21.73 18.51
N CYS A 1165 -13.42 20.64 18.23
CA CYS A 1165 -12.94 19.27 18.35
C CYS A 1165 -13.35 18.46 17.11
N ASP A 1166 -12.41 17.80 16.43
CA ASP A 1166 -12.73 16.87 15.33
C ASP A 1166 -13.10 15.51 15.91
N LEU A 1167 -14.38 15.15 15.79
CA LEU A 1167 -14.93 13.92 16.39
C LEU A 1167 -14.45 12.63 15.70
N ASN A 1168 -13.73 12.71 14.57
CA ASN A 1168 -13.02 11.56 14.00
C ASN A 1168 -11.67 11.33 14.66
N GLN A 1169 -11.03 12.35 15.23
CA GLN A 1169 -9.76 12.22 15.94
C GLN A 1169 -10.03 11.71 17.36
N GLU A 1170 -10.81 12.46 18.12
CA GLU A 1170 -11.03 12.30 19.56
C GLU A 1170 -12.47 12.65 19.99
N ALA A 1171 -12.86 12.26 21.22
CA ALA A 1171 -14.18 12.55 21.77
C ALA A 1171 -14.18 13.82 22.62
N TYR A 1172 -15.24 14.62 22.56
CA TYR A 1172 -15.35 15.88 23.29
C TYR A 1172 -16.09 15.72 24.63
N THR A 1173 -15.40 15.91 25.75
CA THR A 1173 -16.00 15.81 27.10
C THR A 1173 -16.24 17.19 27.73
N PHE A 1174 -17.39 17.38 28.38
CA PHE A 1174 -17.75 18.63 29.04
C PHE A 1174 -18.56 18.42 30.33
N GLU A 1175 -18.41 19.35 31.28
CA GLU A 1175 -19.22 19.41 32.50
C GLU A 1175 -20.49 20.25 32.30
N ALA A 1176 -21.59 19.84 32.92
CA ALA A 1176 -22.83 20.60 32.97
C ALA A 1176 -23.70 20.32 34.21
N GLU A 1177 -24.57 21.27 34.54
CA GLU A 1177 -25.68 21.09 35.48
C GLU A 1177 -26.88 20.43 34.77
N ALA A 1178 -27.80 19.84 35.54
CA ALA A 1178 -29.06 19.31 35.03
C ALA A 1178 -29.90 20.42 34.35
N GLY A 1179 -30.45 20.14 33.17
CA GLY A 1179 -31.30 21.08 32.44
C GLY A 1179 -31.22 20.93 30.92
N THR A 1180 -31.89 21.83 30.21
CA THR A 1180 -31.85 21.92 28.74
C THR A 1180 -30.79 22.93 28.29
N LEU A 1181 -29.85 22.51 27.45
CA LEU A 1181 -28.88 23.36 26.79
C LEU A 1181 -29.31 23.54 25.33
N SER A 1182 -30.10 24.57 25.05
CA SER A 1182 -30.87 24.64 23.80
C SER A 1182 -30.04 24.75 22.53
N ASP A 1183 -29.04 25.63 22.50
CA ASP A 1183 -28.21 25.91 21.32
C ASP A 1183 -26.74 26.06 21.74
N ARG A 1184 -26.17 24.98 22.29
CA ARG A 1184 -24.79 25.00 22.80
C ARG A 1184 -23.77 24.55 21.76
N PHE A 1185 -24.10 23.55 20.96
CA PHE A 1185 -23.15 22.87 20.09
C PHE A 1185 -23.45 23.14 18.62
N GLU A 1186 -22.42 23.17 17.80
CA GLU A 1186 -22.51 23.25 16.35
C GLU A 1186 -21.70 22.13 15.73
N LEU A 1187 -22.31 21.35 14.83
CA LEU A 1187 -21.64 20.33 14.06
C LEU A 1187 -21.39 20.86 12.64
N ARG A 1188 -20.15 20.79 12.19
CA ARG A 1188 -19.69 21.29 10.88
C ARG A 1188 -19.03 20.13 10.14
N SER A 1189 -19.32 20.01 8.84
CA SER A 1189 -18.60 19.09 7.96
C SER A 1189 -17.60 19.88 7.13
N ASP A 1190 -16.45 19.30 6.84
CA ASP A 1190 -15.38 19.93 6.05
C ASP A 1190 -15.78 20.25 4.59
N VAL A 1191 -17.00 19.89 4.16
CA VAL A 1191 -17.60 20.30 2.88
C VAL A 1191 -18.64 21.41 3.13
N VAL A 1192 -18.23 22.66 2.97
CA VAL A 1192 -19.13 23.83 2.87
C VAL A 1192 -19.23 24.26 1.41
N THR A 1193 -20.36 23.97 0.75
CA THR A 1193 -20.62 24.48 -0.60
C THR A 1193 -21.18 25.90 -0.55
N SER A 1194 -20.33 26.88 -0.91
CA SER A 1194 -20.69 28.25 -1.33
C SER A 1194 -21.11 29.22 -0.19
N VAL A 1195 -20.72 30.50 -0.13
CA VAL A 1195 -19.70 31.27 -0.87
C VAL A 1195 -19.02 32.23 0.12
N GLU A 1196 -17.70 32.13 0.30
CA GLU A 1196 -16.89 33.33 0.45
C GLU A 1196 -16.00 33.49 -0.79
N ALA A 1197 -15.74 34.75 -1.16
CA ALA A 1197 -15.19 35.06 -2.46
C ALA A 1197 -13.78 34.49 -2.62
N ILE A 1198 -13.53 33.85 -3.77
CA ILE A 1198 -12.17 33.62 -4.26
C ILE A 1198 -11.46 34.98 -4.24
N ASP A 1199 -10.24 35.04 -3.70
CA ASP A 1199 -9.43 36.23 -3.88
C ASP A 1199 -9.16 36.42 -5.39
N ALA A 1200 -9.86 37.39 -5.98
CA ALA A 1200 -9.82 37.69 -7.40
C ALA A 1200 -8.49 38.36 -7.84
N SER A 1201 -7.54 38.52 -6.90
CA SER A 1201 -6.16 38.90 -7.17
C SER A 1201 -5.41 37.80 -7.94
N VAL A 1202 -5.50 36.54 -7.51
CA VAL A 1202 -4.74 35.41 -8.07
C VAL A 1202 -5.41 34.90 -9.35
N ARG A 1203 -4.69 34.99 -10.47
CA ARG A 1203 -5.17 34.66 -11.82
C ARG A 1203 -4.23 33.68 -12.48
N TRP A 1204 -4.79 32.72 -13.23
CA TRP A 1204 -3.99 31.75 -13.98
C TRP A 1204 -4.45 31.61 -15.42
N ASN A 1205 -3.52 31.20 -16.29
CA ASN A 1205 -3.79 30.91 -17.71
C ASN A 1205 -2.86 29.79 -18.18
N VAL A 1206 -3.37 28.86 -18.98
CA VAL A 1206 -2.56 27.79 -19.59
C VAL A 1206 -2.54 27.99 -21.10
N ARG A 1207 -1.33 28.12 -21.67
CA ARG A 1207 -1.12 28.19 -23.12
C ARG A 1207 0.13 27.43 -23.50
N GLU A 1208 0.04 26.61 -24.54
CA GLU A 1208 1.18 25.90 -25.15
C GLU A 1208 2.04 25.08 -24.16
N GLY A 1209 1.40 24.53 -23.10
CA GLY A 1209 2.10 23.76 -22.06
C GLY A 1209 2.75 24.60 -20.96
N LEU A 1210 2.52 25.92 -20.94
CA LEU A 1210 2.97 26.80 -19.86
C LEU A 1210 1.75 27.28 -19.05
N LEU A 1211 1.76 26.99 -17.74
CA LEU A 1211 0.87 27.56 -16.75
C LEU A 1211 1.51 28.86 -16.21
N ILE A 1212 0.85 29.99 -16.43
CA ILE A 1212 1.24 31.29 -15.89
C ILE A 1212 0.27 31.62 -14.76
N VAL A 1213 0.78 31.91 -13.57
CA VAL A 1213 0.02 32.27 -12.36
C VAL A 1213 0.49 33.65 -11.91
N SER A 1214 -0.43 34.60 -11.75
CA SER A 1214 -0.13 36.01 -11.45
C SER A 1214 -1.05 36.57 -10.37
N GLY A 1215 -0.65 37.71 -9.78
CA GLY A 1215 -1.36 38.33 -8.65
C GLY A 1215 -0.94 37.77 -7.30
N LEU A 1216 0.26 37.20 -7.19
CA LEU A 1216 0.73 36.46 -6.01
C LEU A 1216 1.20 37.34 -4.84
N ARG A 1217 0.83 38.62 -4.84
CA ARG A 1217 1.41 39.66 -3.97
C ARG A 1217 1.24 39.40 -2.48
N ASP A 1218 0.14 38.75 -2.09
CA ASP A 1218 -0.18 38.35 -0.72
C ASP A 1218 -0.12 36.83 -0.49
N VAL A 1219 0.42 36.08 -1.46
CA VAL A 1219 0.69 34.64 -1.37
C VAL A 1219 2.05 34.41 -0.72
N GLU A 1220 2.14 33.50 0.24
CA GLU A 1220 3.41 33.09 0.83
C GLU A 1220 3.97 31.81 0.17
N THR A 1221 3.13 30.83 -0.14
CA THR A 1221 3.54 29.56 -0.77
C THR A 1221 2.61 29.17 -1.92
N LEU A 1222 3.18 28.60 -2.99
CA LEU A 1222 2.46 28.09 -4.15
C LEU A 1222 3.00 26.70 -4.52
N SER A 1223 2.11 25.76 -4.82
CA SER A 1223 2.40 24.39 -5.23
C SER A 1223 1.46 23.97 -6.37
N VAL A 1224 1.96 23.17 -7.31
CA VAL A 1224 1.18 22.57 -8.40
C VAL A 1224 1.57 21.11 -8.55
N CYS A 1225 0.58 20.21 -8.55
CA CYS A 1225 0.76 18.78 -8.83
C CYS A 1225 -0.21 18.27 -9.91
N ASP A 1226 0.04 17.09 -10.47
CA ASP A 1226 -0.93 16.41 -11.34
C ASP A 1226 -1.94 15.55 -10.56
N ALA A 1227 -2.94 14.99 -11.25
CA ALA A 1227 -3.94 14.12 -10.64
C ALA A 1227 -3.40 12.79 -10.06
N ALA A 1228 -2.13 12.45 -10.28
CA ALA A 1228 -1.45 11.34 -9.60
C ALA A 1228 -0.61 11.82 -8.39
N GLY A 1229 -0.73 13.09 -8.00
CA GLY A 1229 -0.04 13.69 -6.86
C GLY A 1229 1.41 14.13 -7.13
N ARG A 1230 1.92 13.99 -8.36
CA ARG A 1230 3.32 14.36 -8.67
C ARG A 1230 3.46 15.87 -8.75
N ILE A 1231 4.39 16.44 -7.98
CA ILE A 1231 4.60 17.89 -7.88
C ILE A 1231 5.42 18.40 -9.06
N HIS A 1232 4.89 19.39 -9.78
CA HIS A 1232 5.52 20.07 -10.93
C HIS A 1232 6.06 21.46 -10.56
N PHE A 1233 5.61 22.04 -9.44
CA PHE A 1233 6.18 23.25 -8.84
C PHE A 1233 5.86 23.29 -7.34
N ALA A 1234 6.79 23.74 -6.50
CA ALA A 1234 6.52 24.10 -5.10
C ALA A 1234 7.56 25.12 -4.62
N GLY A 1235 7.12 26.26 -4.08
CA GLY A 1235 8.02 27.30 -3.60
C GLY A 1235 7.30 28.48 -2.91
N LYS A 1236 8.09 29.40 -2.34
CA LYS A 1236 7.55 30.70 -1.89
C LYS A 1236 7.32 31.62 -3.08
N ALA A 1237 6.18 32.31 -3.10
CA ALA A 1237 5.90 33.30 -4.14
C ALA A 1237 6.64 34.61 -3.83
N THR A 1238 7.86 34.75 -4.39
CA THR A 1238 8.68 35.97 -4.24
C THR A 1238 8.33 37.05 -5.25
N ASP A 1239 7.75 36.66 -6.39
CA ASP A 1239 7.41 37.52 -7.51
C ASP A 1239 5.90 37.50 -7.77
N ASP A 1240 5.36 38.62 -8.27
CA ASP A 1240 3.92 38.79 -8.56
C ASP A 1240 3.39 37.80 -9.63
N GLU A 1241 4.28 37.16 -10.41
CA GLU A 1241 3.95 36.17 -11.44
C GLU A 1241 4.97 35.02 -11.45
N VAL A 1242 4.47 33.78 -11.52
CA VAL A 1242 5.24 32.54 -11.61
C VAL A 1242 4.81 31.78 -12.88
N ARG A 1243 5.79 31.17 -13.58
CA ARG A 1243 5.56 30.40 -14.82
C ARG A 1243 6.05 28.99 -14.66
N ILE A 1244 5.19 28.02 -14.93
CA ILE A 1244 5.38 26.59 -14.66
C ILE A 1244 5.19 25.84 -15.98
N ALA A 1245 6.22 25.09 -16.40
CA ALA A 1245 6.09 24.18 -17.53
C ALA A 1245 5.31 22.94 -17.07
N LEU A 1246 4.22 22.64 -17.78
CA LEU A 1246 3.45 21.42 -17.60
C LEU A 1246 3.88 20.40 -18.69
N PRO A 1247 4.07 19.11 -18.36
CA PRO A 1247 4.62 18.14 -19.32
C PRO A 1247 3.60 17.51 -20.30
N GLN A 1248 2.32 17.39 -19.93
CA GLN A 1248 1.26 16.82 -20.78
C GLN A 1248 -0.14 17.38 -20.44
N SER A 1249 -1.04 17.49 -21.43
CA SER A 1249 -2.44 17.93 -21.21
C SER A 1249 -3.16 17.05 -20.18
N GLY A 1250 -3.95 17.65 -19.29
CA GLY A 1250 -4.58 16.92 -18.19
C GLY A 1250 -5.13 17.81 -17.07
N ILE A 1251 -5.53 17.17 -15.96
CA ILE A 1251 -5.98 17.86 -14.74
C ILE A 1251 -4.79 17.97 -13.77
N TYR A 1252 -4.54 19.20 -13.34
CA TYR A 1252 -3.54 19.59 -12.36
C TYR A 1252 -4.22 20.27 -11.17
N TYR A 1253 -3.65 20.14 -9.97
CA TYR A 1253 -4.13 20.79 -8.76
C TYR A 1253 -3.11 21.83 -8.32
N MET A 1254 -3.54 23.09 -8.28
CA MET A 1254 -2.76 24.23 -7.81
C MET A 1254 -3.25 24.61 -6.41
N THR A 1255 -2.34 24.61 -5.44
CA THR A 1255 -2.59 24.96 -4.04
C THR A 1255 -1.69 26.11 -3.64
N TRP A 1256 -2.24 27.13 -2.98
CA TRP A 1256 -1.45 28.23 -2.43
C TRP A 1256 -1.90 28.59 -1.02
N THR A 1257 -1.01 29.23 -0.27
CA THR A 1257 -1.28 29.74 1.08
C THR A 1257 -0.96 31.22 1.13
N THR A 1258 -1.89 32.06 1.60
CA THR A 1258 -1.66 33.50 1.78
C THR A 1258 -0.74 33.78 2.97
N LYS A 1259 -0.19 35.00 3.05
CA LYS A 1259 0.59 35.48 4.21
C LYS A 1259 -0.24 35.56 5.50
N ALA A 1260 -1.57 35.47 5.40
CA ALA A 1260 -2.47 35.34 6.55
C ALA A 1260 -2.66 33.88 7.02
N GLY A 1261 -2.06 32.90 6.33
CA GLY A 1261 -2.16 31.47 6.64
C GLY A 1261 -3.33 30.75 5.96
N GLU A 1262 -4.13 31.45 5.13
CA GLU A 1262 -5.28 30.87 4.45
C GLU A 1262 -4.84 30.03 3.25
N ARG A 1263 -5.19 28.73 3.24
CA ARG A 1263 -4.82 27.78 2.18
C ARG A 1263 -5.98 27.55 1.21
N GLN A 1264 -5.76 27.81 -0.08
CA GLN A 1264 -6.73 27.57 -1.15
C GLN A 1264 -6.21 26.57 -2.17
N THR A 1265 -7.10 25.81 -2.83
CA THR A 1265 -6.75 24.84 -3.88
C THR A 1265 -7.72 24.94 -5.06
N ARG A 1266 -7.22 24.82 -6.29
CA ARG A 1266 -7.98 24.82 -7.54
C ARG A 1266 -7.49 23.73 -8.49
N SER A 1267 -8.43 23.03 -9.12
CA SER A 1267 -8.15 22.20 -10.29
C SER A 1267 -8.00 23.08 -11.54
N ILE A 1268 -6.92 22.87 -12.28
CA ILE A 1268 -6.62 23.50 -13.57
C ILE A 1268 -6.68 22.41 -14.62
N LYS A 1269 -7.41 22.67 -15.71
CA LYS A 1269 -7.45 21.79 -16.88
C LYS A 1269 -6.62 22.42 -18.00
N TRP A 1270 -5.61 21.70 -18.47
CA TRP A 1270 -4.86 21.99 -19.69
C TRP A 1270 -5.41 21.14 -20.83
#